data_AF-P49331-F1
#
_entry.id   AF-P49331-F1
#
_cell.length_a   1.000
_cell.length_b   1.000
_cell.length_c   1.000
_cell.angle_alpha   90.00
_cell.angle_beta   90.00
_cell.angle_gamma   90.00
#
_symmetry.space_group_name_H-M   'P 1'
#
loop_
_entity.id
_entity.type
_entity.pdbx_description
1 polymer ?
#
loop_
_entity_poly.entity_id
_entity_poly.type
_entity_poly.pdbx_seq_one_letter_code
_entity_poly.pdbx_strand_id
1 'polypeptide(L)'
;METKRRYKMYKVKKHWVTIAVASGLITLGTTTLGSSVSAETEQQTSDKVVTQKSEDDKAASESSQTDAPKTKQAQTEQTQAQSQANVADTSTSITKETPSQNITTQANSDDKTVTNTKSEEAQTSEERTKQAEEAQATASSQALTQAKAELTKQRQTAAQENKNPVDLAAIPNVKQIDGKYYYIGSDGQPKKNFALTVNNKVLYFDKNTGALTDTSQYQFKQGLTKLNNDYTPHNQIVNFENTSLETIDNYVTADSWYRPKDILKNGKTWTASSESDLRPLLMSWWPDKQTQIAYLNYMNQQGLGTGENYTADSSQESLNLAAQTVQVKIETKISQTQQTQWLRDIINSFVKTQPNWNSQTESDTSAGEKDHLQGGALLYSNSDKTAYANSDYRLLNRTPTSQTGKPKYFEDNSSGGYDFLLANDIDNSNPVVQAEQLNWLHYLMNYGSIVANDPEANFDGVRVDAVDNVNADLLQIASDYLKAHYGVDKSEKNAINHLSILEAWSDNDPQYNKDTKGAQLPIDNKLRLSLLYALTRPLEKDASNKNEIRSGLEPVITNSLNNRSAEGKNSERMANYIFIRAHDSEVQTVIAKIIKAQINPKTDGLTFTLDELKQAFKIYNEDMRQAKKKYTQSNIPTAYALMLSNKDSITRLYYGDMYSDDGQYMATKSPYYDAIDTLLKARIKYAAGGQDMKITYVEGDKSHMDWDYTGVLTSVRYGTGANEATDQGSEATKTQGMAVITSNNPSLKLNQNDKVIVNMGTAHKNQEYRPLLLTTKDGLTSYTSDAAAKSLYRKTNDKGELVFDASDIQGYLNPQVSGYLAVWVPVGASDNQDVRVAASNKANATGQVYESSSALDSQLIYEGFSNFQDFVTKDSDYTNKKIAQNVQLFKSWGVTSFEMAPQYVSSEDGSFLDSIIQNGYAFEDRYDLAMSKNNKYGSQQDMINAVKALHKSGIQVIADWVPDQIYNLPGKEVVTATRVNDYGEYRKDSEIKNTLYAANTKSNGKDYQAKYGGAFLSELAAKYPSIFNRTQISNGKKIDPSEKITAWKAKYFNGTNILGRGVGYVLKDNASDKYFELKGNQTYLPKQMTNKEASTGFVNDGNGMTFYSTSGYQAKNSFVQDAKGNWYYFDNNGHMVYGLQHLNGEVQYFLSNGVQLRESFLENADGSKNYFGHLGNRYSNGYYSFDNDSKWRYFDASGVMAVGLKTINGNTQYFDQDGYQVKGAWITGSDGKKRYFDDGSGNMAVNRFANDKNGDWYYLNSDGIALVGVQTINGKTYYFGQDGKQIKGKIITDNGKLKYFLANSGELARNIFATDSQNNWYYFGSDGVAVTGSQTIAGKKLYFASDGKQVKGSFVTYNGKVHYYHADSGELQVNRFEADKDGNWYYLDSNGEALTGSQRINGQRVFFTREGKQVKGDVAYDERGLLRYYDKNSGNMVYNKVVTLANGRRIGIDRWGIARYY
;
A
#
# COMPACT_ATOMS: atom_id res chain seq x y z
N MET A 1 -0.88 -0.86 -0.19
CA MET A 1 -1.42 -1.01 -1.56
C MET A 1 -1.50 0.36 -2.19
N GLU A 2 -0.77 0.65 -3.27
CA GLU A 2 -0.86 1.96 -3.94
C GLU A 2 -1.91 1.97 -5.07
N THR A 3 -2.80 2.96 -5.07
CA THR A 3 -3.87 3.07 -6.06
C THR A 3 -3.49 3.98 -7.22
N LYS A 4 -2.91 3.39 -8.28
CA LYS A 4 -2.53 4.06 -9.54
C LYS A 4 -3.77 4.61 -10.29
N ARG A 5 -4.02 5.92 -10.22
CA ARG A 5 -5.11 6.59 -10.98
C ARG A 5 -4.74 6.76 -12.45
N ARG A 6 -5.51 6.15 -13.36
CA ARG A 6 -5.36 6.33 -14.81
C ARG A 6 -6.22 7.47 -15.35
N TYR A 7 -5.58 8.54 -15.84
CA TYR A 7 -6.22 9.60 -16.61
C TYR A 7 -5.84 9.46 -18.09
N LYS A 8 -6.81 9.31 -19.00
CA LYS A 8 -6.57 9.42 -20.45
C LYS A 8 -6.67 10.89 -20.87
N MET A 9 -5.53 11.55 -21.06
CA MET A 9 -5.52 12.87 -21.70
C MET A 9 -5.76 12.76 -23.21
N TYR A 10 -6.65 13.58 -23.74
CA TYR A 10 -6.81 13.76 -25.19
C TYR A 10 -6.30 15.15 -25.59
N LYS A 11 -5.60 15.21 -26.73
CA LYS A 11 -5.03 16.45 -27.28
C LYS A 11 -6.01 17.06 -28.28
N VAL A 12 -6.51 18.26 -28.00
CA VAL A 12 -7.37 19.01 -28.92
C VAL A 12 -6.64 20.29 -29.34
N LYS A 13 -6.28 20.37 -30.63
CA LYS A 13 -5.44 21.43 -31.21
C LYS A 13 -4.10 21.57 -30.44
N LYS A 14 -3.94 22.63 -29.64
CA LYS A 14 -2.72 22.95 -28.87
C LYS A 14 -2.87 22.77 -27.36
N HIS A 15 -4.01 22.29 -26.86
CA HIS A 15 -4.28 22.15 -25.43
C HIS A 15 -4.63 20.70 -25.05
N TRP A 16 -4.23 20.32 -23.84
CA TRP A 16 -4.63 19.08 -23.18
C TRP A 16 -5.94 19.31 -22.42
N VAL A 17 -6.89 18.40 -22.55
CA VAL A 17 -8.16 18.45 -21.83
C VAL A 17 -8.39 17.13 -21.09
N THR A 18 -8.75 17.23 -19.81
CA THR A 18 -9.12 16.07 -18.98
C THR A 18 -10.64 15.95 -19.00
N ILE A 19 -11.17 14.81 -19.44
CA ILE A 19 -12.61 14.53 -19.46
C ILE A 19 -12.87 13.26 -18.65
N ALA A 20 -13.67 13.38 -17.59
CA ALA A 20 -14.26 12.24 -16.91
C ALA A 20 -15.55 11.85 -17.65
N VAL A 21 -15.57 10.66 -18.27
CA VAL A 21 -16.76 10.17 -18.99
C VAL A 21 -17.49 9.16 -18.12
N ALA A 22 -18.60 9.60 -17.51
CA ALA A 22 -19.61 8.68 -17.01
C ALA A 22 -20.44 8.18 -18.20
N SER A 23 -20.41 6.87 -18.46
CA SER A 23 -21.05 6.26 -19.63
C SER A 23 -22.56 6.06 -19.43
N GLY A 24 -23.33 7.14 -19.56
CA GLY A 24 -24.77 7.08 -19.80
C GLY A 24 -25.07 6.79 -21.28
N LEU A 25 -26.00 5.89 -21.55
CA LEU A 25 -26.47 5.57 -22.90
C LEU A 25 -27.35 6.71 -23.47
N ILE A 26 -27.14 7.07 -24.74
CA ILE A 26 -28.17 7.38 -25.75
C ILE A 26 -27.48 7.50 -27.12
N THR A 27 -28.10 6.95 -28.16
CA THR A 27 -27.59 6.94 -29.54
C THR A 27 -28.50 7.69 -30.50
N LEU A 28 -27.92 8.58 -31.31
CA LEU A 28 -28.50 9.19 -32.54
C LEU A 28 -29.70 10.15 -32.31
N GLY A 29 -29.79 11.33 -32.92
CA GLY A 29 -28.82 12.09 -33.73
C GLY A 29 -29.52 13.14 -34.62
N THR A 30 -28.89 14.31 -34.85
CA THR A 30 -29.28 15.38 -35.83
C THR A 30 -30.67 16.05 -35.65
N THR A 31 -30.92 17.35 -35.83
CA THR A 31 -30.08 18.52 -36.23
C THR A 31 -30.77 19.85 -35.86
N THR A 32 -29.99 20.85 -35.40
CA THR A 32 -30.14 22.32 -35.56
C THR A 32 -31.49 23.08 -35.35
N LEU A 33 -31.35 24.24 -34.68
CA LEU A 33 -32.20 25.47 -34.72
C LEU A 33 -33.51 25.52 -33.90
N GLY A 34 -33.84 26.75 -33.45
CA GLY A 34 -35.18 27.17 -33.02
C GLY A 34 -35.38 27.31 -31.51
N SER A 35 -35.67 28.53 -31.04
CA SER A 35 -35.96 28.83 -29.62
C SER A 35 -37.37 29.38 -29.41
N SER A 36 -37.93 29.14 -28.20
CA SER A 36 -39.03 29.85 -27.50
C SER A 36 -40.44 29.22 -27.50
N VAL A 37 -41.21 29.53 -26.42
CA VAL A 37 -42.67 29.34 -26.19
C VAL A 37 -43.11 27.85 -26.04
N SER A 38 -43.33 27.26 -24.85
CA SER A 38 -44.40 27.43 -23.82
C SER A 38 -45.85 27.16 -24.33
N ALA A 39 -46.76 26.44 -23.65
CA ALA A 39 -46.76 25.57 -22.46
C ALA A 39 -48.11 24.79 -22.41
N GLU A 40 -48.33 23.95 -21.39
CA GLU A 40 -49.65 23.38 -20.95
C GLU A 40 -50.34 22.36 -21.90
N THR A 41 -51.33 21.52 -21.51
CA THR A 41 -51.67 20.79 -20.24
C THR A 41 -52.79 19.74 -20.55
N GLU A 42 -52.63 18.47 -20.11
CA GLU A 42 -53.71 17.44 -19.94
C GLU A 42 -54.53 16.96 -21.19
N GLN A 43 -55.35 15.89 -21.22
CA GLN A 43 -55.67 14.76 -20.30
C GLN A 43 -56.25 13.54 -21.10
N GLN A 44 -56.07 12.30 -20.59
CA GLN A 44 -56.97 11.11 -20.73
C GLN A 44 -57.26 10.52 -22.16
N THR A 45 -57.80 9.30 -22.36
CA THR A 45 -58.40 8.28 -21.45
C THR A 45 -58.17 6.81 -21.91
N SER A 46 -58.04 5.90 -20.93
CA SER A 46 -58.47 4.47 -20.88
C SER A 46 -58.34 3.54 -22.11
N ASP A 47 -57.65 2.40 -21.97
CA ASP A 47 -58.24 1.12 -21.49
C ASP A 47 -57.17 0.04 -21.15
N LYS A 48 -57.38 -1.03 -20.34
CA LYS A 48 -58.44 -1.44 -19.38
C LYS A 48 -57.96 -2.62 -18.48
N VAL A 49 -58.45 -2.70 -17.23
CA VAL A 49 -58.92 -3.91 -16.45
C VAL A 49 -58.01 -5.16 -16.27
N VAL A 50 -57.90 -5.89 -15.12
CA VAL A 50 -58.20 -5.81 -13.64
C VAL A 50 -58.19 -7.29 -13.10
N THR A 51 -57.73 -7.80 -11.93
CA THR A 51 -56.98 -7.41 -10.68
C THR A 51 -56.29 -8.73 -10.13
N GLN A 52 -56.01 -9.12 -8.86
CA GLN A 52 -56.25 -8.65 -7.47
C GLN A 52 -55.37 -9.40 -6.39
N LYS A 53 -55.30 -8.83 -5.16
CA LYS A 53 -55.14 -9.38 -3.76
C LYS A 53 -54.59 -10.81 -3.48
N SER A 54 -53.66 -11.06 -2.53
CA SER A 54 -53.63 -10.88 -1.02
C SER A 54 -54.43 -11.96 -0.25
N GLU A 55 -54.12 -12.45 0.97
CA GLU A 55 -53.20 -12.12 2.12
C GLU A 55 -52.96 -13.41 2.99
N ASP A 56 -51.89 -13.45 3.83
CA ASP A 56 -51.74 -13.99 5.23
C ASP A 56 -52.27 -15.40 5.71
N ASP A 57 -51.83 -16.06 6.82
CA ASP A 57 -50.62 -16.06 7.69
C ASP A 57 -50.70 -17.19 8.80
N LYS A 58 -49.55 -17.58 9.42
CA LYS A 58 -49.27 -18.24 10.75
C LYS A 58 -49.90 -19.56 11.29
N ALA A 59 -49.01 -20.38 11.90
CA ALA A 59 -49.09 -21.12 13.20
C ALA A 59 -50.02 -22.37 13.39
N ALA A 60 -49.80 -23.31 14.33
CA ALA A 60 -48.61 -23.84 15.07
C ALA A 60 -48.97 -25.09 15.94
N SER A 61 -47.95 -25.83 16.46
CA SER A 61 -47.99 -26.77 17.64
C SER A 61 -48.79 -28.10 17.55
N GLU A 62 -48.57 -29.19 18.32
CA GLU A 62 -47.44 -29.69 19.14
C GLU A 62 -47.59 -31.19 19.57
N SER A 63 -46.45 -31.90 19.76
CA SER A 63 -46.29 -33.10 20.65
C SER A 63 -47.00 -34.43 20.24
N SER A 64 -46.76 -35.64 20.79
CA SER A 64 -45.94 -36.17 21.92
C SER A 64 -45.57 -37.67 21.71
N GLN A 65 -44.38 -38.11 22.21
CA GLN A 65 -44.03 -39.47 22.74
C GLN A 65 -44.16 -40.71 21.78
N THR A 66 -43.49 -41.86 21.93
CA THR A 66 -42.38 -42.43 22.77
C THR A 66 -41.56 -43.38 21.83
N ASP A 67 -40.36 -43.93 22.09
CA ASP A 67 -39.68 -44.41 23.31
C ASP A 67 -38.13 -44.40 23.17
N ALA A 68 -37.40 -44.81 24.20
CA ALA A 68 -35.93 -45.00 24.24
C ALA A 68 -35.60 -46.40 24.85
N PRO A 69 -34.39 -46.78 25.38
CA PRO A 69 -33.05 -46.13 25.42
C PRO A 69 -31.85 -47.12 25.24
N LYS A 70 -30.62 -46.72 25.68
CA LYS A 70 -29.49 -47.58 26.18
C LYS A 70 -28.75 -48.48 25.17
N THR A 71 -27.44 -48.77 25.21
CA THR A 71 -26.14 -48.29 25.79
C THR A 71 -25.11 -49.42 25.60
N LYS A 72 -23.80 -49.10 25.63
CA LYS A 72 -22.63 -49.95 26.03
C LYS A 72 -22.00 -50.96 25.04
N GLN A 73 -20.66 -50.97 25.14
CA GLN A 73 -19.66 -52.04 24.85
C GLN A 73 -19.54 -52.51 23.37
N ALA A 74 -18.38 -52.55 22.70
CA ALA A 74 -16.93 -52.70 23.04
C ALA A 74 -16.43 -54.16 23.13
N GLN A 75 -15.09 -54.31 22.95
CA GLN A 75 -14.27 -55.55 22.96
C GLN A 75 -14.38 -56.41 21.68
N THR A 76 -13.32 -56.45 20.84
CA THR A 76 -12.06 -57.27 20.85
C THR A 76 -12.31 -58.72 20.40
N GLU A 77 -11.43 -59.34 19.60
CA GLU A 77 -10.12 -59.90 20.00
C GLU A 77 -8.94 -59.42 19.12
N GLN A 78 -7.77 -59.02 19.67
CA GLN A 78 -6.60 -59.82 20.12
C GLN A 78 -5.78 -60.41 18.94
N THR A 79 -4.44 -60.59 19.01
CA THR A 79 -3.62 -60.95 20.18
C THR A 79 -2.16 -60.45 20.09
N GLN A 80 -1.54 -60.22 21.27
CA GLN A 80 -0.10 -60.14 21.69
C GLN A 80 1.04 -59.93 20.64
N ALA A 81 2.08 -59.10 20.82
CA ALA A 81 2.86 -58.59 21.99
C ALA A 81 4.03 -59.49 22.48
N GLN A 82 5.04 -58.84 23.10
CA GLN A 82 6.25 -59.37 23.76
C GLN A 82 7.39 -59.93 22.87
N SER A 83 8.67 -59.99 23.30
CA SER A 83 9.52 -59.00 24.02
C SER A 83 10.98 -59.54 24.18
N GLN A 84 11.90 -58.67 24.64
CA GLN A 84 13.25 -58.93 25.20
C GLN A 84 14.42 -59.09 24.22
N ALA A 85 15.59 -58.64 24.70
CA ALA A 85 16.89 -58.66 24.02
C ALA A 85 17.84 -59.64 24.73
N ASN A 86 18.97 -59.99 24.11
CA ASN A 86 20.30 -59.77 24.73
C ASN A 86 21.53 -60.15 23.87
N VAL A 87 22.61 -59.37 24.06
CA VAL A 87 24.04 -59.75 24.13
C VAL A 87 24.73 -60.38 22.89
N ALA A 88 25.43 -59.49 22.15
CA ALA A 88 26.89 -59.46 21.90
C ALA A 88 27.72 -60.73 21.58
N ASP A 89 28.50 -60.69 20.48
CA ASP A 89 29.94 -60.28 20.42
C ASP A 89 30.90 -61.13 19.53
N THR A 90 31.99 -60.47 19.08
CA THR A 90 33.31 -60.98 18.65
C THR A 90 33.48 -62.05 17.54
N SER A 91 33.87 -61.53 16.35
CA SER A 91 35.21 -61.70 15.73
C SER A 91 35.54 -62.84 14.74
N THR A 92 36.14 -62.42 13.60
CA THR A 92 37.25 -63.03 12.81
C THR A 92 37.18 -64.51 12.34
N SER A 93 37.57 -64.88 11.11
CA SER A 93 38.86 -64.54 10.46
C SER A 93 38.98 -64.90 8.96
N ILE A 94 39.72 -64.08 8.19
CA ILE A 94 40.91 -64.40 7.33
C ILE A 94 40.80 -65.62 6.38
N THR A 95 40.94 -65.52 5.03
CA THR A 95 42.21 -65.43 4.24
C THR A 95 42.01 -64.81 2.84
N LYS A 96 42.89 -63.89 2.35
CA LYS A 96 43.96 -64.04 1.30
C LYS A 96 43.50 -64.35 -0.15
N GLU A 97 44.20 -64.06 -1.28
CA GLU A 97 45.61 -63.70 -1.59
C GLU A 97 45.74 -62.48 -2.58
N THR A 98 46.90 -62.27 -3.24
CA THR A 98 47.15 -61.16 -4.21
C THR A 98 48.01 -61.66 -5.42
N PRO A 99 49.31 -61.34 -5.71
CA PRO A 99 50.18 -60.16 -5.48
C PRO A 99 51.00 -59.64 -6.71
N SER A 100 51.20 -58.31 -6.80
CA SER A 100 52.32 -57.64 -7.56
C SER A 100 52.27 -57.69 -9.12
N GLN A 101 53.14 -57.04 -9.93
CA GLN A 101 54.46 -56.40 -9.75
C GLN A 101 54.69 -55.13 -10.64
N ASN A 102 55.51 -54.19 -10.13
CA ASN A 102 56.62 -53.41 -10.75
C ASN A 102 56.39 -52.64 -12.10
N ILE A 103 57.11 -51.57 -12.50
CA ILE A 103 58.53 -51.17 -12.35
C ILE A 103 58.65 -49.63 -12.20
N THR A 104 59.40 -49.19 -11.17
CA THR A 104 60.51 -48.17 -11.09
C THR A 104 60.69 -47.09 -12.19
N THR A 105 61.29 -45.89 -11.99
CA THR A 105 62.26 -45.22 -11.05
C THR A 105 62.05 -43.67 -11.18
N GLN A 106 62.59 -42.67 -10.43
CA GLN A 106 63.51 -42.45 -9.28
C GLN A 106 63.19 -41.04 -8.66
N ALA A 107 63.58 -40.65 -7.43
CA ALA A 107 64.84 -40.00 -6.95
C ALA A 107 65.37 -38.82 -7.82
N ASN A 108 65.89 -37.68 -7.31
CA ASN A 108 66.18 -37.13 -5.95
C ASN A 108 66.48 -35.59 -6.09
N SER A 109 66.75 -34.71 -5.12
CA SER A 109 66.76 -34.68 -3.63
C SER A 109 67.02 -33.24 -3.10
N ASP A 110 66.58 -32.93 -1.86
CA ASP A 110 67.07 -31.87 -0.92
C ASP A 110 66.89 -30.37 -1.31
N ASP A 111 66.79 -29.39 -0.38
CA ASP A 111 67.19 -29.38 1.04
C ASP A 111 66.21 -28.69 2.04
N LYS A 112 66.52 -28.80 3.35
CA LYS A 112 65.84 -28.40 4.62
C LYS A 112 65.43 -26.89 4.66
N THR A 113 64.56 -26.38 5.55
CA THR A 113 64.29 -26.62 7.00
C THR A 113 62.82 -26.34 7.37
N VAL A 114 62.11 -27.16 8.17
CA VAL A 114 62.05 -27.19 9.67
C VAL A 114 61.58 -25.84 10.27
N THR A 115 60.46 -25.68 11.00
CA THR A 115 59.32 -26.53 11.50
C THR A 115 58.13 -25.56 11.88
N ASN A 116 56.95 -25.88 12.44
CA ASN A 116 56.44 -27.05 13.21
C ASN A 116 54.87 -27.18 13.21
N THR A 117 54.38 -28.14 14.02
CA THR A 117 53.01 -28.41 14.55
C THR A 117 52.19 -27.20 15.07
N LYS A 118 50.85 -27.22 15.25
CA LYS A 118 49.86 -28.35 15.38
C LYS A 118 48.38 -27.91 15.21
N SER A 119 47.48 -28.85 14.84
CA SER A 119 46.03 -29.04 15.23
C SER A 119 45.06 -27.83 15.36
N GLU A 120 43.77 -27.89 15.00
CA GLU A 120 42.91 -28.89 14.30
C GLU A 120 41.55 -28.24 13.93
N GLU A 121 40.75 -28.90 13.09
CA GLU A 121 39.28 -28.77 12.88
C GLU A 121 38.57 -27.39 12.98
N ALA A 122 38.14 -26.85 11.82
CA ALA A 122 36.70 -26.60 11.49
C ALA A 122 36.53 -25.66 10.28
N GLN A 123 36.25 -26.19 9.06
CA GLN A 123 35.84 -25.32 7.94
C GLN A 123 35.00 -25.97 6.82
N THR A 124 33.89 -26.63 7.17
CA THR A 124 32.88 -27.09 6.19
C THR A 124 31.92 -25.96 5.77
N SER A 125 32.43 -24.96 5.05
CA SER A 125 31.60 -23.85 4.53
C SER A 125 32.15 -23.16 3.27
N GLU A 126 33.46 -22.95 3.13
CA GLU A 126 34.02 -22.12 2.04
C GLU A 126 33.96 -22.73 0.64
N GLU A 127 34.05 -24.06 0.49
CA GLU A 127 34.09 -24.70 -0.84
C GLU A 127 32.80 -24.51 -1.64
N ARG A 128 31.63 -24.36 -0.99
CA ARG A 128 30.37 -24.07 -1.69
C ARG A 128 30.29 -22.64 -2.23
N THR A 129 30.97 -21.68 -1.61
CA THR A 129 31.03 -20.30 -2.10
C THR A 129 31.99 -20.21 -3.29
N LYS A 130 33.19 -20.81 -3.16
CA LYS A 130 34.20 -20.83 -4.23
C LYS A 130 33.69 -21.51 -5.51
N GLN A 131 32.97 -22.63 -5.39
CA GLN A 131 32.35 -23.27 -6.57
C GLN A 131 31.22 -22.44 -7.22
N ALA A 132 30.53 -21.57 -6.47
CA ALA A 132 29.54 -20.66 -7.03
C ALA A 132 30.19 -19.47 -7.75
N GLU A 133 31.27 -18.92 -7.18
CA GLU A 133 32.06 -17.85 -7.78
C GLU A 133 32.82 -18.33 -9.03
N GLU A 134 33.42 -19.52 -9.01
CA GLU A 134 34.04 -20.14 -10.19
C GLU A 134 33.00 -20.47 -11.29
N ALA A 135 31.77 -20.84 -10.94
CA ALA A 135 30.70 -21.03 -11.91
C ALA A 135 30.29 -19.70 -12.59
N GLN A 136 30.18 -18.61 -11.84
CA GLN A 136 29.91 -17.27 -12.41
C GLN A 136 31.11 -16.72 -13.21
N ALA A 137 32.34 -16.94 -12.74
CA ALA A 137 33.57 -16.59 -13.47
C ALA A 137 33.68 -17.37 -14.79
N THR A 138 33.34 -18.65 -14.79
CA THR A 138 33.36 -19.49 -16.00
C THR A 138 32.25 -19.10 -16.98
N ALA A 139 31.03 -18.83 -16.50
CA ALA A 139 29.93 -18.37 -17.36
C ALA A 139 30.23 -17.01 -17.99
N SER A 140 30.76 -16.06 -17.22
CA SER A 140 31.18 -14.74 -17.73
C SER A 140 32.41 -14.83 -18.65
N SER A 141 33.37 -15.73 -18.40
CA SER A 141 34.49 -15.96 -19.32
C SER A 141 34.05 -16.60 -20.64
N GLN A 142 33.06 -17.49 -20.63
CA GLN A 142 32.47 -18.06 -21.85
C GLN A 142 31.69 -17.00 -22.64
N ALA A 143 30.89 -16.16 -21.97
CA ALA A 143 30.22 -15.02 -22.61
C ALA A 143 31.23 -14.02 -23.22
N LEU A 144 32.32 -13.69 -22.51
CA LEU A 144 33.42 -12.87 -23.03
C LEU A 144 34.17 -13.53 -24.20
N THR A 145 34.25 -14.86 -24.24
CA THR A 145 34.93 -15.60 -25.31
C THR A 145 34.05 -15.69 -26.56
N GLN A 146 32.74 -15.93 -26.39
CA GLN A 146 31.76 -15.81 -27.48
C GLN A 146 31.73 -14.36 -28.01
N ALA A 147 31.63 -13.36 -27.14
CA ALA A 147 31.70 -11.95 -27.55
C ALA A 147 32.99 -11.60 -28.30
N LYS A 148 34.16 -12.13 -27.91
CA LYS A 148 35.41 -11.97 -28.66
C LYS A 148 35.39 -12.65 -30.03
N ALA A 149 34.78 -13.84 -30.15
CA ALA A 149 34.62 -14.52 -31.43
C ALA A 149 33.63 -13.77 -32.36
N GLU A 150 32.53 -13.26 -31.79
CA GLU A 150 31.53 -12.41 -32.45
C GLU A 150 32.18 -11.11 -32.96
N LEU A 151 32.92 -10.41 -32.09
CA LEU A 151 33.67 -9.18 -32.42
C LEU A 151 34.74 -9.43 -33.51
N THR A 152 35.37 -10.60 -33.51
CA THR A 152 36.36 -11.00 -34.54
C THR A 152 35.69 -11.24 -35.89
N LYS A 153 34.50 -11.89 -35.91
CA LYS A 153 33.67 -11.97 -37.12
C LYS A 153 33.21 -10.59 -37.58
N GLN A 154 32.65 -9.77 -36.69
CA GLN A 154 32.10 -8.45 -37.03
C GLN A 154 33.18 -7.48 -37.56
N ARG A 155 34.41 -7.53 -37.03
CA ARG A 155 35.55 -6.80 -37.61
C ARG A 155 35.91 -7.24 -39.03
N GLN A 156 35.60 -8.48 -39.42
CA GLN A 156 35.75 -8.94 -40.82
C GLN A 156 34.54 -8.54 -41.69
N THR A 157 33.32 -8.53 -41.15
CA THR A 157 32.12 -8.08 -41.89
C THR A 157 32.15 -6.58 -42.21
N ALA A 158 32.53 -5.73 -41.25
CA ALA A 158 32.58 -4.27 -41.42
C ALA A 158 33.48 -3.83 -42.58
N ALA A 159 34.58 -4.56 -42.83
CA ALA A 159 35.46 -4.32 -43.97
C ALA A 159 34.87 -4.75 -45.34
N GLN A 160 33.73 -5.46 -45.37
CA GLN A 160 33.05 -5.95 -46.57
C GLN A 160 31.69 -5.29 -46.84
N GLU A 161 31.14 -4.50 -45.92
CA GLU A 161 29.76 -4.00 -45.96
C GLU A 161 29.41 -3.18 -47.22
N ASN A 162 30.38 -2.53 -47.88
CA ASN A 162 30.14 -1.62 -49.00
C ASN A 162 29.93 -2.27 -50.39
N LYS A 163 29.63 -3.58 -50.50
CA LYS A 163 29.46 -4.26 -51.81
C LYS A 163 28.07 -4.78 -52.19
N ASN A 164 27.12 -4.92 -51.26
CA ASN A 164 25.74 -5.25 -51.59
C ASN A 164 24.77 -4.16 -51.06
N PRO A 165 23.92 -3.56 -51.92
CA PRO A 165 22.81 -2.72 -51.46
C PRO A 165 21.72 -3.58 -50.79
N VAL A 166 21.00 -3.01 -49.83
CA VAL A 166 19.80 -3.61 -49.27
C VAL A 166 18.61 -3.14 -50.09
N ASP A 167 17.80 -4.07 -50.61
CA ASP A 167 16.51 -3.72 -51.21
C ASP A 167 15.51 -3.32 -50.11
N LEU A 168 15.32 -2.01 -49.95
CA LEU A 168 14.41 -1.44 -48.97
C LEU A 168 12.93 -1.69 -49.28
N ALA A 169 12.58 -2.00 -50.53
CA ALA A 169 11.20 -2.29 -50.94
C ALA A 169 10.80 -3.74 -50.63
N ALA A 170 11.76 -4.66 -50.58
CA ALA A 170 11.54 -6.07 -50.27
C ALA A 170 11.29 -6.36 -48.76
N ILE A 171 11.60 -5.43 -47.86
CA ILE A 171 11.44 -5.63 -46.41
C ILE A 171 9.95 -5.45 -46.02
N PRO A 172 9.28 -6.47 -45.43
CA PRO A 172 7.82 -6.47 -45.25
C PRO A 172 7.23 -5.23 -44.56
N ASN A 173 7.89 -4.71 -43.52
CA ASN A 173 7.40 -3.59 -42.72
C ASN A 173 7.99 -2.22 -43.14
N VAL A 174 8.97 -2.18 -44.05
CA VAL A 174 9.52 -0.91 -44.55
C VAL A 174 8.66 -0.41 -45.71
N LYS A 175 8.30 0.87 -45.69
CA LYS A 175 7.46 1.51 -46.72
C LYS A 175 8.05 2.86 -47.11
N GLN A 176 7.95 3.21 -48.39
CA GLN A 176 8.31 4.53 -48.87
C GLN A 176 7.11 5.46 -48.81
N ILE A 177 7.27 6.62 -48.18
CA ILE A 177 6.26 7.69 -48.04
C ILE A 177 6.97 9.01 -48.32
N ASP A 178 6.44 9.83 -49.21
CA ASP A 178 7.02 11.13 -49.61
C ASP A 178 8.53 11.05 -49.93
N GLY A 179 8.93 10.00 -50.65
CA GLY A 179 10.31 9.72 -51.06
C GLY A 179 11.22 9.11 -49.98
N LYS A 180 10.82 9.14 -48.70
CA LYS A 180 11.60 8.60 -47.56
C LYS A 180 11.11 7.22 -47.15
N TYR A 181 11.98 6.39 -46.58
CA TYR A 181 11.62 5.06 -46.06
C TYR A 181 11.36 5.10 -44.56
N TYR A 182 10.34 4.36 -44.11
CA TYR A 182 9.91 4.26 -42.70
C TYR A 182 9.62 2.80 -42.35
N TYR A 183 9.92 2.38 -41.12
CA TYR A 183 9.41 1.12 -40.57
C TYR A 183 8.00 1.35 -40.03
N ILE A 184 7.00 0.66 -40.55
CA ILE A 184 5.60 0.80 -40.13
C ILE A 184 5.25 -0.26 -39.07
N GLY A 185 4.67 0.16 -37.96
CA GLY A 185 4.19 -0.69 -36.88
C GLY A 185 2.87 -1.40 -37.18
N SER A 186 2.48 -2.32 -36.30
CA SER A 186 1.19 -3.01 -36.31
C SER A 186 0.00 -2.09 -36.01
N ASP A 187 0.26 -0.89 -35.52
CA ASP A 187 -0.68 0.24 -35.37
C ASP A 187 -0.80 1.11 -36.64
N GLY A 188 -0.06 0.77 -37.69
CA GLY A 188 0.02 1.53 -38.94
C GLY A 188 0.86 2.81 -38.86
N GLN A 189 1.57 3.07 -37.77
CA GLN A 189 2.37 4.29 -37.61
C GLN A 189 3.87 4.05 -37.90
N PRO A 190 4.61 5.06 -38.38
CA PRO A 190 6.07 5.00 -38.44
C PRO A 190 6.68 4.84 -37.04
N LYS A 191 7.43 3.75 -36.82
CA LYS A 191 8.27 3.60 -35.63
C LYS A 191 9.41 4.63 -35.67
N LYS A 192 9.73 5.18 -34.50
CA LYS A 192 10.80 6.15 -34.29
C LYS A 192 11.83 5.59 -33.32
N ASN A 193 13.06 6.08 -33.41
CA ASN A 193 14.19 5.63 -32.59
C ASN A 193 14.38 4.11 -32.66
N PHE A 194 14.28 3.54 -33.86
CA PHE A 194 14.17 2.10 -34.09
C PHE A 194 15.29 1.62 -35.00
N ALA A 195 15.91 0.49 -34.68
CA ALA A 195 16.97 -0.12 -35.47
C ALA A 195 16.53 -1.52 -35.95
N LEU A 196 16.86 -1.87 -37.19
CA LEU A 196 16.51 -3.15 -37.81
C LEU A 196 17.74 -3.77 -38.49
N THR A 197 18.03 -5.03 -38.18
CA THR A 197 19.13 -5.79 -38.77
C THR A 197 18.65 -6.55 -40.01
N VAL A 198 19.16 -6.18 -41.20
CA VAL A 198 18.87 -6.85 -42.48
C VAL A 198 20.18 -7.17 -43.19
N ASN A 199 20.40 -8.43 -43.56
CA ASN A 199 21.62 -8.88 -44.26
C ASN A 199 22.92 -8.42 -43.54
N ASN A 200 22.95 -8.56 -42.21
CA ASN A 200 24.01 -8.10 -41.30
C ASN A 200 24.26 -6.58 -41.25
N LYS A 201 23.42 -5.75 -41.89
CA LYS A 201 23.45 -4.28 -41.77
C LYS A 201 22.36 -3.78 -40.84
N VAL A 202 22.68 -2.82 -39.98
CA VAL A 202 21.69 -2.18 -39.09
C VAL A 202 21.19 -0.87 -39.71
N LEU A 203 19.92 -0.88 -40.10
CA LEU A 203 19.17 0.27 -40.60
C LEU A 203 18.58 1.03 -39.40
N TYR A 204 18.78 2.35 -39.31
CA TYR A 204 18.27 3.17 -38.20
C TYR A 204 17.21 4.19 -38.67
N PHE A 205 16.08 4.21 -37.97
CA PHE A 205 14.93 5.07 -38.20
C PHE A 205 14.88 6.15 -37.11
N ASP A 206 15.03 7.42 -37.52
CA ASP A 206 15.31 8.57 -36.66
C ASP A 206 14.31 8.74 -35.50
N LYS A 207 14.83 9.16 -34.33
CA LYS A 207 14.09 9.48 -33.11
C LYS A 207 12.99 10.54 -33.32
N ASN A 208 13.22 11.52 -34.18
CA ASN A 208 12.30 12.65 -34.34
C ASN A 208 11.24 12.40 -35.44
N THR A 209 11.65 11.85 -36.57
CA THR A 209 10.83 11.70 -37.78
C THR A 209 10.39 10.26 -38.07
N GLY A 210 11.15 9.26 -37.62
CA GLY A 210 10.97 7.85 -38.00
C GLY A 210 11.49 7.50 -39.41
N ALA A 211 12.10 8.46 -40.11
CA ALA A 211 12.67 8.21 -41.43
C ALA A 211 14.01 7.47 -41.32
N LEU A 212 14.27 6.58 -42.27
CA LEU A 212 15.56 5.90 -42.44
C LEU A 212 16.68 6.93 -42.60
N THR A 213 17.70 6.82 -41.76
CA THR A 213 18.88 7.71 -41.73
C THR A 213 20.07 7.01 -42.39
N ASP A 214 20.88 7.77 -43.14
CA ASP A 214 22.15 7.27 -43.66
C ASP A 214 23.20 7.17 -42.54
N THR A 215 23.39 5.96 -42.03
CA THR A 215 24.37 5.64 -40.98
C THR A 215 25.80 5.49 -41.51
N SER A 216 26.07 5.73 -42.80
CA SER A 216 27.44 5.85 -43.33
C SER A 216 28.08 7.22 -43.05
N GLN A 217 27.26 8.24 -42.73
CA GLN A 217 27.71 9.62 -42.55
C GLN A 217 27.78 10.01 -41.06
N TYR A 218 28.88 10.63 -40.67
CA TYR A 218 29.05 11.25 -39.36
C TYR A 218 28.11 12.45 -39.16
N GLN A 219 27.56 12.61 -37.96
CA GLN A 219 26.60 13.68 -37.66
C GLN A 219 27.27 15.00 -37.22
N PHE A 220 28.54 14.92 -36.84
CA PHE A 220 29.44 16.04 -36.53
C PHE A 220 30.27 16.48 -37.75
N LYS A 221 30.80 17.71 -37.71
CA LYS A 221 31.82 18.18 -38.64
C LYS A 221 33.20 17.74 -38.16
N GLN A 222 34.07 17.30 -39.07
CA GLN A 222 35.45 16.90 -38.77
C GLN A 222 36.40 18.11 -38.86
N GLY A 223 37.41 18.15 -38.00
CA GLY A 223 38.41 19.21 -37.89
C GLY A 223 38.73 19.53 -36.43
N LEU A 224 39.86 20.23 -36.20
CA LEU A 224 40.20 20.81 -34.90
C LEU A 224 40.19 22.34 -34.97
N THR A 225 39.43 22.97 -34.09
CA THR A 225 39.47 24.43 -33.85
C THR A 225 40.43 24.73 -32.69
N LYS A 226 41.35 25.69 -32.87
CA LYS A 226 42.19 26.19 -31.78
C LYS A 226 41.36 27.01 -30.78
N LEU A 227 41.53 26.74 -29.50
CA LEU A 227 40.80 27.39 -28.41
C LEU A 227 41.54 28.64 -27.90
N ASN A 228 42.88 28.64 -27.89
CA ASN A 228 43.68 29.79 -27.46
C ASN A 228 43.63 30.92 -28.48
N ASN A 229 43.54 32.14 -27.97
CA ASN A 229 43.48 33.42 -28.68
C ASN A 229 44.10 34.53 -27.81
N ASP A 230 44.13 35.77 -28.30
CA ASP A 230 44.76 36.91 -27.61
C ASP A 230 44.14 37.25 -26.24
N TYR A 231 42.91 36.80 -25.96
CA TYR A 231 42.27 36.94 -24.64
C TYR A 231 42.74 35.87 -23.65
N THR A 232 43.31 34.75 -24.12
CA THR A 232 43.63 33.58 -23.28
C THR A 232 44.78 33.84 -22.28
N PRO A 233 45.87 34.56 -22.64
CA PRO A 233 46.90 34.95 -21.66
C PRO A 233 46.40 35.88 -20.55
N HIS A 234 45.25 36.54 -20.74
CA HIS A 234 44.63 37.44 -19.78
C HIS A 234 43.57 36.74 -18.92
N ASN A 235 42.73 35.91 -19.55
CA ASN A 235 41.69 35.09 -18.92
C ASN A 235 42.21 33.80 -18.25
N GLN A 236 43.53 33.55 -18.22
CA GLN A 236 44.09 32.46 -17.40
C GLN A 236 43.91 32.80 -15.91
N ILE A 237 43.77 31.79 -15.04
CA ILE A 237 43.74 32.00 -13.58
C ILE A 237 45.07 32.58 -13.09
N VAL A 238 45.03 33.50 -12.12
CA VAL A 238 46.24 34.20 -11.65
C VAL A 238 47.20 33.31 -10.86
N ASN A 239 46.67 32.37 -10.05
CA ASN A 239 47.42 31.35 -9.31
C ASN A 239 46.48 30.17 -8.94
N PHE A 240 46.97 29.17 -8.22
CA PHE A 240 46.20 27.98 -7.80
C PHE A 240 45.83 28.00 -6.30
N GLU A 241 45.52 29.18 -5.76
CA GLU A 241 45.07 29.36 -4.38
C GLU A 241 43.53 29.38 -4.31
N ASN A 242 42.94 28.89 -3.22
CA ASN A 242 41.48 28.84 -3.04
C ASN A 242 40.83 30.24 -2.91
N THR A 243 41.63 31.30 -2.81
CA THR A 243 41.22 32.72 -2.93
C THR A 243 41.02 33.17 -4.38
N SER A 244 41.64 32.47 -5.35
CA SER A 244 41.58 32.78 -6.79
C SER A 244 40.59 31.93 -7.57
N LEU A 245 39.92 30.95 -6.94
CA LEU A 245 38.86 30.15 -7.54
C LEU A 245 37.93 29.56 -6.47
N GLU A 246 36.65 29.90 -6.58
CA GLU A 246 35.58 29.38 -5.73
C GLU A 246 35.42 27.88 -5.96
N THR A 247 35.50 27.09 -4.89
CA THR A 247 35.43 25.62 -4.92
C THR A 247 34.66 25.07 -3.72
N ILE A 248 34.20 23.83 -3.81
CA ILE A 248 33.68 23.05 -2.68
C ILE A 248 34.63 21.88 -2.48
N ASP A 249 35.28 21.79 -1.31
CA ASP A 249 36.31 20.80 -0.98
C ASP A 249 37.39 20.66 -2.09
N ASN A 250 37.77 21.79 -2.69
CA ASN A 250 38.70 21.99 -3.82
C ASN A 250 38.18 21.60 -5.22
N TYR A 251 36.96 21.08 -5.35
CA TYR A 251 36.31 20.83 -6.65
C TYR A 251 35.59 22.07 -7.20
N VAL A 252 35.64 22.25 -8.52
CA VAL A 252 35.03 23.39 -9.22
C VAL A 252 33.57 23.11 -9.57
N THR A 253 32.68 24.10 -9.43
CA THR A 253 31.25 23.99 -9.76
C THR A 253 30.82 24.86 -10.93
N ALA A 254 29.64 24.58 -11.49
CA ALA A 254 29.07 25.33 -12.62
C ALA A 254 28.89 26.83 -12.35
N ASP A 255 28.69 27.21 -11.10
CA ASP A 255 28.53 28.58 -10.59
C ASP A 255 29.84 29.18 -10.03
N SER A 256 30.99 28.49 -10.09
CA SER A 256 32.28 28.98 -9.60
C SER A 256 32.76 30.27 -10.31
N TRP A 257 33.23 31.23 -9.52
CA TRP A 257 34.00 32.37 -10.02
C TRP A 257 35.50 32.19 -9.77
N TYR A 258 36.31 32.77 -10.64
CA TYR A 258 37.77 32.71 -10.61
C TYR A 258 38.37 34.11 -10.76
N ARG A 259 39.61 34.29 -10.32
CA ARG A 259 40.40 35.50 -10.53
C ARG A 259 41.24 35.32 -11.81
N PRO A 260 40.85 35.92 -12.95
CA PRO A 260 41.73 35.98 -14.11
C PRO A 260 42.98 36.79 -13.79
N LYS A 261 44.04 36.60 -14.57
CA LYS A 261 45.28 37.36 -14.44
C LYS A 261 45.06 38.85 -14.71
N ASP A 262 44.30 39.18 -15.75
CA ASP A 262 43.97 40.55 -16.14
C ASP A 262 42.46 40.72 -16.37
N ILE A 263 41.96 41.93 -16.15
CA ILE A 263 40.57 42.36 -16.39
C ILE A 263 40.52 43.33 -17.57
N LEU A 264 39.59 43.11 -18.52
CA LEU A 264 39.37 43.99 -19.67
C LEU A 264 38.54 45.20 -19.27
N LYS A 265 39.10 46.08 -18.44
CA LYS A 265 38.42 47.20 -17.81
C LYS A 265 37.68 48.07 -18.84
N ASN A 266 36.40 48.35 -18.57
CA ASN A 266 35.47 49.06 -19.44
C ASN A 266 35.39 48.51 -20.88
N GLY A 267 35.62 47.20 -21.06
CA GLY A 267 35.63 46.54 -22.37
C GLY A 267 36.77 46.98 -23.28
N LYS A 268 37.82 47.64 -22.77
CA LYS A 268 38.79 48.42 -23.57
C LYS A 268 40.27 48.22 -23.23
N THR A 269 40.61 47.99 -21.96
CA THR A 269 42.02 48.00 -21.53
C THR A 269 42.27 46.92 -20.50
N TRP A 270 43.18 45.99 -20.80
CA TRP A 270 43.62 44.97 -19.86
C TRP A 270 44.41 45.59 -18.71
N THR A 271 44.02 45.27 -17.48
CA THR A 271 44.71 45.66 -16.24
C THR A 271 44.77 44.47 -15.29
N ALA A 272 45.92 44.22 -14.66
CA ALA A 272 46.08 43.13 -13.69
C ALA A 272 44.99 43.14 -12.59
N SER A 273 44.50 41.96 -12.23
CA SER A 273 43.35 41.82 -11.32
C SER A 273 43.68 42.09 -9.85
N SER A 274 42.74 42.69 -9.12
CA SER A 274 42.75 42.69 -7.64
C SER A 274 42.22 41.35 -7.09
N GLU A 275 42.39 41.09 -5.79
CA GLU A 275 41.79 39.92 -5.12
C GLU A 275 40.25 39.91 -5.22
N SER A 276 39.63 41.09 -5.23
CA SER A 276 38.19 41.27 -5.44
C SER A 276 37.71 41.10 -6.89
N ASP A 277 38.62 41.01 -7.88
CA ASP A 277 38.28 40.93 -9.31
C ASP A 277 37.94 39.49 -9.77
N LEU A 278 37.10 38.80 -9.00
CA LEU A 278 36.52 37.53 -9.44
C LEU A 278 35.61 37.75 -10.66
N ARG A 279 35.54 36.75 -11.54
CA ARG A 279 34.66 36.66 -12.72
C ARG A 279 34.12 35.22 -12.87
N PRO A 280 32.92 35.01 -13.42
CA PRO A 280 32.35 33.67 -13.56
C PRO A 280 33.17 32.84 -14.55
N LEU A 281 33.42 31.57 -14.22
CA LEU A 281 34.15 30.64 -15.11
C LEU A 281 33.50 30.55 -16.50
N LEU A 282 32.17 30.57 -16.54
CA LEU A 282 31.34 30.54 -17.75
C LEU A 282 31.45 31.78 -18.66
N MET A 283 32.24 32.80 -18.29
CA MET A 283 32.62 33.89 -19.19
C MET A 283 33.75 33.48 -20.15
N SER A 284 34.56 32.48 -19.79
CA SER A 284 35.83 32.16 -20.45
C SER A 284 35.98 30.69 -20.86
N TRP A 285 35.16 29.78 -20.32
CA TRP A 285 35.16 28.35 -20.65
C TRP A 285 33.76 27.73 -20.45
N TRP A 286 33.48 26.64 -21.18
CA TRP A 286 32.25 25.84 -21.07
C TRP A 286 32.57 24.34 -21.16
N PRO A 287 31.85 23.45 -20.45
CA PRO A 287 32.11 22.00 -20.44
C PRO A 287 31.94 21.31 -21.79
N ASP A 288 31.14 21.92 -22.66
CA ASP A 288 30.82 21.43 -24.00
C ASP A 288 30.29 22.60 -24.86
N LYS A 289 30.16 22.33 -26.16
CA LYS A 289 29.70 23.32 -27.15
C LYS A 289 28.21 23.69 -27.00
N GLN A 290 27.36 22.78 -26.54
CA GLN A 290 25.93 23.03 -26.38
C GLN A 290 25.67 23.99 -25.21
N THR A 291 26.39 23.82 -24.10
CA THR A 291 26.41 24.74 -22.96
C THR A 291 26.93 26.13 -23.38
N GLN A 292 27.94 26.22 -24.25
CA GLN A 292 28.39 27.50 -24.82
C GLN A 292 27.32 28.17 -25.70
N ILE A 293 26.65 27.41 -26.57
CA ILE A 293 25.54 27.91 -27.41
C ILE A 293 24.41 28.44 -26.51
N ALA A 294 24.04 27.70 -25.47
CA ALA A 294 23.03 28.11 -24.49
C ALA A 294 23.44 29.39 -23.75
N TYR A 295 24.69 29.48 -23.29
CA TYR A 295 25.23 30.67 -22.61
C TYR A 295 25.16 31.92 -23.49
N LEU A 296 25.61 31.83 -24.75
CA LEU A 296 25.60 32.95 -25.68
C LEU A 296 24.16 33.40 -26.01
N ASN A 297 23.26 32.44 -26.27
CA ASN A 297 21.85 32.72 -26.54
C ASN A 297 21.12 33.29 -25.31
N TYR A 298 21.50 32.90 -24.10
CA TYR A 298 20.98 33.51 -22.87
C TYR A 298 21.52 34.94 -22.69
N MET A 299 22.81 35.16 -22.90
CA MET A 299 23.42 36.50 -22.82
C MET A 299 22.88 37.46 -23.90
N ASN A 300 22.47 36.97 -25.07
CA ASN A 300 21.69 37.74 -26.04
C ASN A 300 20.37 38.27 -25.45
N GLN A 301 19.61 37.42 -24.74
CA GLN A 301 18.35 37.80 -24.08
C GLN A 301 18.57 38.82 -22.97
N GLN A 302 19.72 38.79 -22.30
CA GLN A 302 20.14 39.80 -21.31
C GLN A 302 20.73 41.09 -21.92
N GLY A 303 20.73 41.24 -23.26
CA GLY A 303 21.32 42.37 -24.00
C GLY A 303 22.86 42.38 -24.08
N LEU A 304 23.51 41.37 -23.48
CA LEU A 304 24.96 41.26 -23.31
C LEU A 304 25.65 40.48 -24.45
N GLY A 305 24.91 39.79 -25.31
CA GLY A 305 25.45 39.06 -26.47
C GLY A 305 25.55 39.89 -27.77
N THR A 306 25.81 39.21 -28.88
CA THR A 306 25.95 39.79 -30.24
C THR A 306 24.60 40.20 -30.87
N GLY A 307 23.53 39.50 -30.51
CA GLY A 307 22.22 39.55 -31.17
C GLY A 307 21.97 38.41 -32.17
N GLU A 308 22.97 37.58 -32.47
CA GLU A 308 22.82 36.42 -33.36
C GLU A 308 22.32 35.17 -32.62
N ASN A 309 21.46 34.35 -33.24
CA ASN A 309 20.98 33.10 -32.65
C ASN A 309 21.89 31.92 -33.02
N TYR A 310 22.66 31.41 -32.06
CA TYR A 310 23.63 30.33 -32.26
C TYR A 310 22.98 28.93 -32.21
N THR A 311 23.56 27.98 -32.95
CA THR A 311 23.06 26.59 -33.07
C THR A 311 24.20 25.58 -33.12
N ALA A 312 23.86 24.28 -33.06
CA ALA A 312 24.82 23.18 -33.14
C ALA A 312 25.77 23.24 -34.36
N ASP A 313 25.29 23.78 -35.48
CA ASP A 313 26.03 23.87 -36.75
C ASP A 313 26.91 25.13 -36.88
N SER A 314 26.76 26.13 -35.99
CA SER A 314 27.66 27.29 -35.85
C SER A 314 29.11 26.83 -35.64
N SER A 315 30.11 27.59 -36.11
CA SER A 315 31.51 27.19 -35.96
C SER A 315 32.02 27.48 -34.55
N GLN A 316 33.03 26.74 -34.09
CA GLN A 316 33.59 26.95 -32.76
C GLN A 316 34.31 28.30 -32.67
N GLU A 317 34.90 28.77 -33.77
CA GLU A 317 35.48 30.10 -33.91
C GLU A 317 34.42 31.20 -33.73
N SER A 318 33.24 31.06 -34.35
CA SER A 318 32.16 32.04 -34.19
C SER A 318 31.63 32.13 -32.76
N LEU A 319 31.53 30.99 -32.06
CA LEU A 319 31.11 30.95 -30.65
C LEU A 319 32.17 31.59 -29.74
N ASN A 320 33.46 31.37 -30.02
CA ASN A 320 34.56 31.97 -29.27
C ASN A 320 34.62 33.49 -29.45
N LEU A 321 34.39 34.01 -30.67
CA LEU A 321 34.31 35.45 -30.94
C LEU A 321 33.07 36.11 -30.31
N ALA A 322 31.93 35.42 -30.33
CA ALA A 322 30.72 35.85 -29.63
C ALA A 322 30.95 35.97 -28.12
N ALA A 323 31.70 35.03 -27.51
CA ALA A 323 32.04 35.08 -26.09
C ALA A 323 32.96 36.26 -25.72
N GLN A 324 33.94 36.60 -26.58
CA GLN A 324 34.74 37.82 -26.42
C GLN A 324 33.85 39.08 -26.42
N THR A 325 32.85 39.12 -27.33
CA THR A 325 31.87 40.22 -27.37
C THR A 325 31.02 40.30 -26.10
N VAL A 326 30.63 39.15 -25.53
CA VAL A 326 29.96 39.07 -24.22
C VAL A 326 30.85 39.60 -23.11
N GLN A 327 32.14 39.20 -23.05
CA GLN A 327 33.08 39.71 -22.05
C GLN A 327 33.24 41.24 -22.14
N VAL A 328 33.41 41.79 -23.34
CA VAL A 328 33.48 43.25 -23.57
C VAL A 328 32.24 43.97 -23.01
N LYS A 329 31.04 43.44 -23.29
CA LYS A 329 29.78 44.02 -22.79
C LYS A 329 29.61 43.86 -21.27
N ILE A 330 30.02 42.72 -20.70
CA ILE A 330 30.02 42.48 -19.25
C ILE A 330 30.94 43.50 -18.55
N GLU A 331 32.20 43.64 -18.96
CA GLU A 331 33.15 44.55 -18.31
C GLU A 331 32.79 46.03 -18.50
N THR A 332 32.14 46.38 -19.62
CA THR A 332 31.52 47.68 -19.82
C THR A 332 30.42 47.93 -18.78
N LYS A 333 29.51 46.97 -18.59
CA LYS A 333 28.41 47.08 -17.60
C LYS A 333 28.91 47.04 -16.15
N ILE A 334 29.94 46.26 -15.82
CA ILE A 334 30.64 46.32 -14.53
C ILE A 334 31.21 47.73 -14.32
N SER A 335 31.85 48.32 -15.34
CA SER A 335 32.41 49.68 -15.25
C SER A 335 31.34 50.78 -15.16
N GLN A 336 30.12 50.54 -15.64
CA GLN A 336 28.97 51.44 -15.46
C GLN A 336 28.30 51.30 -14.09
N THR A 337 28.21 50.08 -13.56
CA THR A 337 27.48 49.76 -12.32
C THR A 337 28.35 49.76 -11.07
N GLN A 338 29.67 49.65 -11.22
CA GLN A 338 30.66 49.49 -10.14
C GLN A 338 30.41 48.26 -9.23
N GLN A 339 29.68 47.25 -9.72
CA GLN A 339 29.39 46.03 -8.98
C GLN A 339 29.20 44.81 -9.90
N THR A 340 29.31 43.61 -9.30
CA THR A 340 29.19 42.31 -9.98
C THR A 340 27.98 41.47 -9.56
N GLN A 341 27.19 41.89 -8.55
CA GLN A 341 26.07 41.08 -8.03
C GLN A 341 25.06 40.71 -9.12
N TRP A 342 24.65 41.68 -9.94
CA TRP A 342 23.73 41.44 -11.08
C TRP A 342 24.24 40.35 -12.04
N LEU A 343 25.56 40.13 -12.13
CA LEU A 343 26.16 39.08 -12.95
C LEU A 343 26.15 37.74 -12.22
N ARG A 344 26.29 37.69 -10.88
CA ARG A 344 26.03 36.46 -10.10
C ARG A 344 24.58 36.03 -10.25
N ASP A 345 23.63 36.96 -10.17
CA ASP A 345 22.20 36.66 -10.31
C ASP A 345 21.87 36.08 -11.70
N ILE A 346 22.44 36.67 -12.77
CA ILE A 346 22.33 36.18 -14.15
C ILE A 346 23.00 34.82 -14.35
N ILE A 347 24.19 34.59 -13.80
CA ILE A 347 24.91 33.31 -13.94
C ILE A 347 24.20 32.20 -13.16
N ASN A 348 23.77 32.46 -11.92
CA ASN A 348 23.01 31.51 -11.11
C ASN A 348 21.66 31.16 -11.77
N SER A 349 21.03 32.13 -12.43
CA SER A 349 19.82 31.90 -13.23
C SER A 349 20.12 31.08 -14.48
N PHE A 350 21.21 31.36 -15.20
CA PHE A 350 21.64 30.57 -16.35
C PHE A 350 21.94 29.11 -15.96
N VAL A 351 22.70 28.88 -14.88
CA VAL A 351 23.10 27.54 -14.44
C VAL A 351 21.88 26.64 -14.25
N LYS A 352 20.84 27.13 -13.55
CA LYS A 352 19.58 26.40 -13.32
C LYS A 352 18.81 26.03 -14.60
N THR A 353 19.09 26.65 -15.76
CA THR A 353 18.45 26.29 -17.04
C THR A 353 19.09 25.11 -17.75
N GLN A 354 20.28 24.67 -17.35
CA GLN A 354 21.00 23.60 -18.05
C GLN A 354 20.66 22.22 -17.44
N PRO A 355 20.28 21.19 -18.24
CA PRO A 355 19.83 19.88 -17.71
C PRO A 355 20.85 19.18 -16.80
N ASN A 356 22.14 19.31 -17.11
CA ASN A 356 23.23 18.73 -16.31
C ASN A 356 23.40 19.41 -14.95
N TRP A 357 22.75 20.56 -14.75
CA TRP A 357 22.89 21.46 -13.59
C TRP A 357 21.55 21.71 -12.87
N ASN A 358 20.56 20.84 -13.07
CA ASN A 358 19.26 20.86 -12.39
C ASN A 358 18.65 19.44 -12.25
N SER A 359 17.46 19.32 -11.67
CA SER A 359 16.82 18.02 -11.36
C SER A 359 16.49 17.13 -12.57
N GLN A 360 16.59 17.64 -13.81
CA GLN A 360 16.35 16.84 -15.01
C GLN A 360 17.32 15.66 -15.14
N THR A 361 18.55 15.78 -14.63
CA THR A 361 19.54 14.68 -14.60
C THR A 361 19.60 13.94 -13.25
N GLU A 362 18.72 14.26 -12.30
CA GLU A 362 18.61 13.60 -10.98
C GLU A 362 17.53 12.50 -10.93
N SER A 363 16.86 12.27 -12.06
CA SER A 363 15.75 11.30 -12.19
C SER A 363 14.58 11.56 -11.23
N ASP A 364 14.21 12.84 -11.11
CA ASP A 364 13.11 13.35 -10.26
C ASP A 364 11.75 12.67 -10.56
N THR A 365 11.13 12.09 -9.53
CA THR A 365 9.83 11.41 -9.59
C THR A 365 8.65 12.27 -9.10
N SER A 366 8.86 13.55 -8.77
CA SER A 366 7.80 14.43 -8.26
C SER A 366 6.59 14.54 -9.20
N ALA A 367 6.82 14.36 -10.51
CA ALA A 367 5.82 14.37 -11.57
C ALA A 367 5.44 12.96 -12.10
N GLY A 368 5.59 11.90 -11.30
CA GLY A 368 5.34 10.51 -11.72
C GLY A 368 4.74 9.63 -10.63
N GLU A 369 5.13 8.35 -10.63
CA GLU A 369 5.05 7.51 -9.44
C GLU A 369 6.28 7.79 -8.59
N LYS A 370 6.08 8.12 -7.32
CA LYS A 370 7.17 8.53 -6.41
C LYS A 370 7.91 7.29 -5.90
N ASP A 371 9.24 7.37 -5.89
CA ASP A 371 10.13 6.44 -5.16
C ASP A 371 10.91 7.14 -4.03
N HIS A 372 10.40 8.33 -3.65
CA HIS A 372 10.80 9.15 -2.51
C HIS A 372 9.80 10.29 -2.29
N LEU A 373 9.56 10.68 -1.02
CA LEU A 373 8.67 11.79 -0.68
C LEU A 373 9.11 13.11 -1.33
N GLN A 374 10.41 13.35 -1.46
CA GLN A 374 11.00 14.55 -2.07
C GLN A 374 11.60 14.31 -3.46
N GLY A 375 10.96 13.48 -4.29
CA GLY A 375 11.30 13.32 -5.72
C GLY A 375 12.54 12.46 -6.03
N GLY A 376 13.34 12.15 -5.03
CA GLY A 376 14.41 11.15 -5.08
C GLY A 376 15.37 11.23 -3.90
N ALA A 377 16.13 10.17 -3.65
CA ALA A 377 17.20 10.11 -2.66
C ALA A 377 18.58 9.85 -3.30
N LEU A 378 19.65 10.25 -2.62
CA LEU A 378 21.04 10.17 -3.05
C LEU A 378 21.90 9.51 -1.95
N LEU A 379 22.16 8.22 -2.09
CA LEU A 379 23.04 7.45 -1.21
C LEU A 379 24.51 7.89 -1.37
N TYR A 380 25.20 8.14 -0.26
CA TYR A 380 26.61 8.50 -0.25
C TYR A 380 27.53 7.27 -0.32
N SER A 381 28.19 7.11 -1.46
CA SER A 381 29.13 6.03 -1.75
C SER A 381 30.54 6.35 -1.21
N ASN A 382 31.25 5.35 -0.67
CA ASN A 382 32.66 5.49 -0.32
C ASN A 382 33.55 5.61 -1.56
N SER A 383 34.57 6.49 -1.50
CA SER A 383 35.36 6.89 -2.68
C SER A 383 36.64 7.63 -2.29
N ASP A 384 37.77 7.28 -2.91
CA ASP A 384 39.07 7.95 -2.70
C ASP A 384 39.03 9.46 -3.03
N LYS A 385 38.10 9.87 -3.92
CA LYS A 385 37.90 11.27 -4.31
C LYS A 385 37.31 12.11 -3.18
N THR A 386 36.49 11.48 -2.32
CA THR A 386 35.73 12.16 -1.25
C THR A 386 35.94 11.45 0.09
N ALA A 387 37.19 11.08 0.39
CA ALA A 387 37.53 10.23 1.53
C ALA A 387 37.08 10.80 2.90
N TYR A 388 36.96 12.12 3.02
CA TYR A 388 36.41 12.81 4.21
C TYR A 388 34.90 12.57 4.43
N ALA A 389 34.19 12.07 3.41
CA ALA A 389 32.77 11.72 3.43
C ALA A 389 32.53 10.18 3.45
N ASN A 390 33.58 9.37 3.56
CA ASN A 390 33.44 7.92 3.69
C ASN A 390 32.87 7.55 5.08
N SER A 391 32.09 6.46 5.14
CA SER A 391 31.65 5.80 6.37
C SER A 391 31.83 4.29 6.21
N ASP A 392 32.41 3.61 7.21
CA ASP A 392 32.49 2.14 7.25
C ASP A 392 31.13 1.49 7.62
N TYR A 393 30.09 2.32 7.76
CA TYR A 393 28.74 1.95 8.19
C TYR A 393 27.73 2.13 7.05
N ARG A 394 26.77 3.05 7.11
CA ARG A 394 25.64 3.16 6.16
C ARG A 394 24.94 1.83 5.91
N LEU A 395 24.71 1.09 7.00
CA LEU A 395 24.02 -0.19 6.98
C LEU A 395 22.52 0.08 6.88
N LEU A 396 22.00 0.11 5.66
CA LEU A 396 20.61 0.41 5.38
C LEU A 396 19.64 -0.75 5.70
N ASN A 397 18.37 -0.38 5.82
CA ASN A 397 17.17 -1.19 6.06
C ASN A 397 17.29 -2.06 7.32
N ARG A 398 17.71 -1.45 8.43
CA ARG A 398 17.97 -2.13 9.73
C ARG A 398 16.86 -1.88 10.76
N THR A 399 15.65 -1.87 10.23
CA THR A 399 14.35 -1.75 10.90
C THR A 399 14.14 -2.84 11.95
N PRO A 400 13.10 -2.76 12.82
CA PRO A 400 12.84 -3.79 13.82
C PRO A 400 12.60 -5.18 13.20
N THR A 401 11.99 -5.19 12.01
CA THR A 401 11.79 -6.40 11.19
C THR A 401 13.11 -7.04 10.73
N SER A 402 14.12 -6.23 10.38
CA SER A 402 15.31 -6.64 9.61
C SER A 402 16.66 -6.13 10.17
N GLN A 403 16.78 -5.92 11.48
CA GLN A 403 17.96 -5.31 12.14
C GLN A 403 19.33 -5.91 11.73
N THR A 404 19.39 -7.21 11.42
CA THR A 404 20.61 -7.90 10.97
C THR A 404 20.87 -7.86 9.45
N GLY A 405 20.06 -7.10 8.70
CA GLY A 405 20.00 -7.14 7.24
C GLY A 405 19.26 -8.37 6.69
N LYS A 406 18.48 -9.05 7.54
CA LYS A 406 17.62 -10.20 7.20
C LYS A 406 16.36 -10.15 8.05
N PRO A 407 15.16 -10.34 7.47
CA PRO A 407 13.91 -10.43 8.22
C PRO A 407 13.94 -11.54 9.27
N LYS A 408 13.54 -11.19 10.50
CA LYS A 408 13.36 -12.13 11.62
C LYS A 408 11.88 -12.40 11.93
N TYR A 409 11.01 -11.43 11.62
CA TYR A 409 9.59 -11.44 11.94
C TYR A 409 8.76 -11.51 10.66
N PHE A 410 7.58 -12.12 10.76
CA PHE A 410 6.72 -12.49 9.61
C PHE A 410 5.21 -12.38 9.95
N GLU A 411 4.85 -11.48 10.87
CA GLU A 411 3.45 -11.14 11.19
C GLU A 411 2.80 -10.36 10.03
N ASP A 412 3.60 -9.59 9.28
CA ASP A 412 3.31 -9.17 7.91
C ASP A 412 4.47 -9.55 6.96
N ASN A 413 4.27 -9.33 5.66
CA ASN A 413 5.23 -9.68 4.59
C ASN A 413 6.05 -8.47 4.07
N SER A 414 6.15 -7.39 4.84
CA SER A 414 6.94 -6.19 4.49
C SER A 414 8.41 -6.33 4.92
N SER A 415 9.22 -5.33 4.56
CA SER A 415 10.56 -5.12 5.12
C SER A 415 10.57 -4.48 6.52
N GLY A 416 9.40 -4.08 7.03
CA GLY A 416 9.28 -3.17 8.17
C GLY A 416 9.83 -1.77 7.89
N GLY A 417 9.73 -1.27 6.65
CA GLY A 417 10.14 0.10 6.27
C GLY A 417 11.44 0.21 5.45
N TYR A 418 12.06 1.40 5.48
CA TYR A 418 13.14 1.85 4.58
C TYR A 418 13.86 3.13 5.09
N ASP A 419 15.17 3.27 4.90
CA ASP A 419 15.94 4.40 5.47
C ASP A 419 15.65 5.77 4.84
N PHE A 420 15.53 5.88 3.51
CA PHE A 420 15.38 7.21 2.88
C PHE A 420 13.94 7.72 2.95
N LEU A 421 13.62 8.45 4.01
CA LEU A 421 12.32 9.09 4.21
C LEU A 421 12.30 10.57 3.75
N LEU A 422 13.15 11.41 4.35
CA LEU A 422 13.16 12.88 4.17
C LEU A 422 14.55 13.50 4.38
N ALA A 423 14.80 14.66 3.77
CA ALA A 423 15.97 15.53 3.99
C ALA A 423 17.33 14.81 3.94
N ASN A 424 18.25 15.08 4.89
CA ASN A 424 19.49 14.32 5.06
C ASN A 424 19.28 13.18 6.05
N ASP A 425 19.18 11.96 5.55
CA ASP A 425 19.07 10.70 6.31
C ASP A 425 20.38 10.41 7.07
N ILE A 426 20.26 10.28 8.40
CA ILE A 426 21.35 10.12 9.37
C ILE A 426 21.81 8.65 9.43
N ASP A 427 23.13 8.41 9.34
CA ASP A 427 23.76 7.08 9.44
C ASP A 427 23.66 6.54 10.89
N ASN A 428 22.45 6.15 11.28
CA ASN A 428 22.10 5.61 12.59
C ASN A 428 22.68 4.20 12.83
N SER A 429 23.38 3.65 11.84
CA SER A 429 24.20 2.43 11.97
C SER A 429 25.63 2.70 12.46
N ASN A 430 26.08 3.96 12.43
CA ASN A 430 27.41 4.37 12.88
C ASN A 430 27.49 4.53 14.42
N PRO A 431 28.38 3.83 15.14
CA PRO A 431 28.54 3.92 16.59
C PRO A 431 28.75 5.32 17.18
N VAL A 432 29.36 6.24 16.44
CA VAL A 432 29.56 7.64 16.88
C VAL A 432 28.24 8.41 16.80
N VAL A 433 27.45 8.16 15.74
CA VAL A 433 26.09 8.69 15.61
C VAL A 433 25.19 8.09 16.67
N GLN A 434 25.21 6.77 16.89
CA GLN A 434 24.47 6.09 17.95
C GLN A 434 24.79 6.65 19.35
N ALA A 435 26.04 7.06 19.61
CA ALA A 435 26.39 7.77 20.83
C ALA A 435 25.80 9.20 20.86
N GLU A 436 25.94 9.99 19.79
CA GLU A 436 25.30 11.32 19.70
C GLU A 436 23.76 11.27 19.83
N GLN A 437 23.11 10.22 19.33
CA GLN A 437 21.68 9.98 19.52
C GLN A 437 21.34 9.75 21.00
N LEU A 438 22.14 8.97 21.74
CA LEU A 438 22.03 8.83 23.20
C LEU A 438 22.27 10.16 23.94
N ASN A 439 23.21 10.99 23.47
CA ASN A 439 23.48 12.31 24.04
C ASN A 439 22.28 13.24 23.92
N TRP A 440 21.63 13.24 22.75
CA TRP A 440 20.44 14.04 22.46
C TRP A 440 19.20 13.54 23.21
N LEU A 441 18.99 12.22 23.28
CA LEU A 441 17.94 11.63 24.12
C LEU A 441 18.09 12.04 25.59
N HIS A 442 19.31 11.98 26.13
CA HIS A 442 19.56 12.44 27.50
C HIS A 442 19.30 13.94 27.67
N TYR A 443 19.66 14.76 26.68
CA TYR A 443 19.40 16.20 26.68
C TYR A 443 17.91 16.54 26.73
N LEU A 444 17.07 15.91 25.90
CA LEU A 444 15.62 16.08 25.94
C LEU A 444 15.07 15.69 27.32
N MET A 445 15.40 14.48 27.76
CA MET A 445 14.92 13.89 29.02
C MET A 445 15.44 14.60 30.28
N ASN A 446 16.39 15.53 30.15
CA ASN A 446 16.91 16.38 31.22
C ASN A 446 16.88 17.89 30.86
N TYR A 447 16.04 18.31 29.91
CA TYR A 447 16.08 19.65 29.33
C TYR A 447 15.98 20.76 30.40
N GLY A 448 14.99 20.70 31.29
CA GLY A 448 14.83 21.65 32.38
C GLY A 448 16.07 21.71 33.29
N SER A 449 16.64 20.56 33.62
CA SER A 449 17.85 20.45 34.44
C SER A 449 19.09 21.04 33.75
N ILE A 450 19.27 20.79 32.46
CA ILE A 450 20.45 21.21 31.68
C ILE A 450 20.38 22.69 31.28
N VAL A 451 19.22 23.17 30.87
CA VAL A 451 19.06 24.47 30.21
C VAL A 451 18.46 25.53 31.14
N ALA A 452 17.59 25.15 32.07
CA ALA A 452 16.94 26.05 33.03
C ALA A 452 17.41 25.87 34.50
N ASN A 453 18.23 24.84 34.78
CA ASN A 453 18.57 24.39 36.14
C ASN A 453 17.32 24.11 37.01
N ASP A 454 16.31 23.49 36.39
CA ASP A 454 14.99 23.24 36.98
C ASP A 454 14.46 21.84 36.61
N PRO A 455 14.68 20.82 37.46
CA PRO A 455 14.26 19.44 37.17
C PRO A 455 12.75 19.26 37.00
N GLU A 456 11.92 20.16 37.57
CA GLU A 456 10.46 20.16 37.38
C GLU A 456 10.06 20.51 35.93
N ALA A 457 11.02 20.87 35.07
CA ALA A 457 10.84 21.16 33.64
C ALA A 457 11.58 20.17 32.70
N ASN A 458 11.95 18.99 33.19
CA ASN A 458 12.37 17.86 32.34
C ASN A 458 11.17 17.28 31.55
N PHE A 459 11.43 16.44 30.54
CA PHE A 459 10.40 15.55 29.97
C PHE A 459 10.48 14.16 30.64
N ASP A 460 9.35 13.46 30.76
CA ASP A 460 9.27 12.16 31.44
C ASP A 460 9.44 10.97 30.49
N GLY A 461 9.06 11.10 29.22
CA GLY A 461 9.07 10.03 28.23
C GLY A 461 9.32 10.53 26.81
N VAL A 462 9.42 9.60 25.85
CA VAL A 462 9.59 9.92 24.42
C VAL A 462 8.60 9.20 23.50
N ARG A 463 8.15 9.89 22.45
CA ARG A 463 7.76 9.27 21.18
C ARG A 463 9.04 9.08 20.37
N VAL A 464 9.27 7.89 19.86
CA VAL A 464 10.28 7.65 18.83
C VAL A 464 9.58 7.77 17.48
N ASP A 465 9.94 8.79 16.71
CA ASP A 465 9.50 9.04 15.34
C ASP A 465 10.14 8.03 14.37
N ALA A 466 9.48 7.76 13.24
CA ALA A 466 10.07 7.08 12.07
C ALA A 466 10.81 5.76 12.40
N VAL A 467 10.22 4.93 13.27
CA VAL A 467 10.87 3.71 13.81
C VAL A 467 11.24 2.70 12.72
N ASP A 468 10.43 2.67 11.67
CA ASP A 468 10.58 1.80 10.50
C ASP A 468 11.57 2.36 9.45
N ASN A 469 12.09 3.56 9.69
CA ASN A 469 13.09 4.21 8.85
C ASN A 469 14.48 4.19 9.49
N VAL A 470 14.55 4.28 10.82
CA VAL A 470 15.84 4.28 11.53
C VAL A 470 16.38 2.89 11.87
N ASN A 471 17.68 2.84 12.16
CA ASN A 471 18.33 1.64 12.65
C ASN A 471 17.82 1.24 14.05
N ALA A 472 17.25 0.04 14.18
CA ALA A 472 16.59 -0.43 15.40
C ALA A 472 17.52 -0.63 16.60
N ASP A 473 18.86 -0.53 16.43
CA ASP A 473 19.80 -0.39 17.54
C ASP A 473 19.44 0.82 18.43
N LEU A 474 18.90 1.91 17.87
CA LEU A 474 18.44 3.09 18.63
C LEU A 474 17.36 2.75 19.65
N LEU A 475 16.44 1.84 19.33
CA LEU A 475 15.38 1.39 20.25
C LEU A 475 15.99 0.67 21.47
N GLN A 476 17.08 -0.06 21.25
CA GLN A 476 17.80 -0.78 22.31
C GLN A 476 18.62 0.19 23.17
N ILE A 477 19.25 1.19 22.56
CA ILE A 477 19.98 2.27 23.24
C ILE A 477 19.01 3.11 24.11
N ALA A 478 17.88 3.54 23.55
CA ALA A 478 16.84 4.27 24.29
C ALA A 478 16.24 3.41 25.41
N SER A 479 15.98 2.12 25.14
CA SER A 479 15.52 1.18 26.15
C SER A 479 16.49 1.03 27.32
N ASP A 480 17.78 0.87 27.04
CA ASP A 480 18.79 0.67 28.07
C ASP A 480 19.09 1.97 28.83
N TYR A 481 18.97 3.14 28.19
CA TYR A 481 18.97 4.43 28.86
C TYR A 481 17.82 4.55 29.87
N LEU A 482 16.57 4.29 29.46
CA LEU A 482 15.42 4.37 30.35
C LEU A 482 15.52 3.37 31.53
N LYS A 483 16.02 2.15 31.27
CA LYS A 483 16.28 1.14 32.30
C LYS A 483 17.39 1.55 33.28
N ALA A 484 18.49 2.10 32.78
CA ALA A 484 19.64 2.46 33.63
C ALA A 484 19.43 3.76 34.41
N HIS A 485 18.78 4.76 33.80
CA HIS A 485 18.61 6.11 34.37
C HIS A 485 17.37 6.21 35.27
N TYR A 486 16.21 5.69 34.84
CA TYR A 486 14.94 5.78 35.57
C TYR A 486 14.51 4.46 36.24
N GLY A 487 15.19 3.35 35.95
CA GLY A 487 14.86 2.05 36.55
C GLY A 487 13.48 1.52 36.14
N VAL A 488 13.07 1.74 34.89
CA VAL A 488 11.74 1.32 34.39
C VAL A 488 11.51 -0.19 34.46
N ASP A 489 12.57 -1.01 34.40
CA ASP A 489 12.48 -2.46 34.59
C ASP A 489 12.40 -2.89 36.07
N LYS A 490 12.56 -1.96 37.02
CA LYS A 490 12.53 -2.25 38.47
C LYS A 490 11.13 -2.16 39.06
N SER A 491 10.22 -1.43 38.43
CA SER A 491 8.80 -1.48 38.77
C SER A 491 7.87 -0.98 37.67
N GLU A 492 6.66 -1.54 37.61
CA GLU A 492 5.55 -1.03 36.78
C GLU A 492 5.34 0.47 37.01
N LYS A 493 5.44 0.95 38.25
CA LYS A 493 5.37 2.37 38.57
C LYS A 493 6.48 3.19 37.90
N ASN A 494 7.72 2.71 37.89
CA ASN A 494 8.80 3.42 37.20
C ASN A 494 8.57 3.45 35.68
N ALA A 495 8.07 2.36 35.09
CA ALA A 495 7.72 2.32 33.67
C ALA A 495 6.57 3.30 33.33
N ILE A 496 5.46 3.22 34.08
CA ILE A 496 4.30 4.11 33.90
C ILE A 496 4.62 5.57 34.20
N ASN A 497 5.61 5.87 35.04
CA ASN A 497 6.09 7.24 35.30
C ASN A 497 6.94 7.85 34.17
N HIS A 498 7.40 7.06 33.19
CA HIS A 498 8.26 7.52 32.10
C HIS A 498 7.72 7.02 30.75
N LEU A 499 6.40 7.17 30.59
CA LEU A 499 5.61 6.47 29.59
C LEU A 499 6.03 6.89 28.19
N SER A 500 6.60 5.95 27.44
CA SER A 500 7.23 6.19 26.13
C SER A 500 6.62 5.29 25.05
N ILE A 501 6.59 5.75 23.79
CA ILE A 501 5.90 5.12 22.67
C ILE A 501 6.75 5.04 21.39
N LEU A 502 6.36 4.16 20.47
CA LEU A 502 7.00 3.95 19.16
C LEU A 502 6.03 4.28 18.03
N GLU A 503 6.44 5.14 17.10
CA GLU A 503 5.79 5.25 15.78
C GLU A 503 6.24 4.10 14.87
N ALA A 504 5.85 2.88 15.25
CA ALA A 504 6.16 1.64 14.54
C ALA A 504 4.90 1.11 13.85
N TRP A 505 4.92 1.01 12.52
CA TRP A 505 3.74 0.76 11.70
C TRP A 505 3.63 -0.68 11.19
N SER A 506 4.70 -1.48 11.22
CA SER A 506 4.65 -2.89 10.82
C SER A 506 4.00 -3.74 11.92
N ASP A 507 3.26 -4.77 11.48
CA ASP A 507 2.67 -5.76 12.39
C ASP A 507 3.75 -6.64 13.07
N ASN A 508 5.01 -6.55 12.61
CA ASN A 508 6.17 -7.23 13.15
C ASN A 508 6.76 -6.57 14.42
N ASP A 509 6.68 -5.26 14.53
CA ASP A 509 7.43 -4.49 15.53
C ASP A 509 6.98 -4.73 16.98
N PRO A 510 5.69 -5.01 17.28
CA PRO A 510 5.28 -5.48 18.59
C PRO A 510 6.02 -6.74 19.05
N GLN A 511 6.33 -7.66 18.14
CA GLN A 511 7.07 -8.88 18.45
C GLN A 511 8.60 -8.63 18.58
N TYR A 512 9.15 -7.66 17.84
CA TYR A 512 10.51 -7.14 18.12
C TYR A 512 10.60 -6.52 19.53
N ASN A 513 9.65 -5.67 19.88
CA ASN A 513 9.63 -4.96 21.16
C ASN A 513 9.47 -5.93 22.34
N LYS A 514 8.64 -6.97 22.17
CA LYS A 514 8.50 -8.10 23.10
C LYS A 514 9.80 -8.90 23.25
N ASP A 515 10.46 -9.27 22.15
CA ASP A 515 11.71 -10.04 22.18
C ASP A 515 12.86 -9.28 22.85
N THR A 516 13.00 -7.99 22.54
CA THR A 516 14.08 -7.12 23.05
C THR A 516 13.82 -6.56 24.45
N LYS A 517 12.61 -6.77 24.97
CA LYS A 517 12.08 -6.17 26.20
C LYS A 517 12.21 -4.64 26.17
N GLY A 518 11.67 -4.02 25.13
CA GLY A 518 11.74 -2.58 24.92
C GLY A 518 11.10 -1.78 26.06
N ALA A 519 11.55 -0.53 26.24
CA ALA A 519 11.03 0.39 27.25
C ALA A 519 9.98 1.37 26.69
N GLN A 520 9.48 1.09 25.50
CA GLN A 520 8.49 1.87 24.77
C GLN A 520 7.31 0.99 24.37
N LEU A 521 6.15 1.58 24.11
CA LEU A 521 4.92 0.89 23.71
C LEU A 521 4.71 0.97 22.19
N PRO A 522 4.43 -0.16 21.50
CA PRO A 522 4.13 -0.19 20.08
C PRO A 522 2.65 0.10 19.79
N ILE A 523 2.34 0.41 18.52
CA ILE A 523 0.98 0.60 18.02
C ILE A 523 0.28 -0.77 17.86
N ASP A 524 -0.98 -0.89 18.28
CA ASP A 524 -1.86 -1.98 17.80
C ASP A 524 -2.43 -1.64 16.40
N ASN A 525 -1.57 -1.69 15.38
CA ASN A 525 -1.95 -1.23 14.03
C ASN A 525 -3.01 -2.17 13.39
N LYS A 526 -3.01 -3.46 13.73
CA LYS A 526 -4.08 -4.42 13.39
C LYS A 526 -5.45 -3.92 13.87
N LEU A 527 -5.57 -3.51 15.13
CA LEU A 527 -6.81 -2.94 15.67
C LEU A 527 -7.14 -1.58 15.04
N ARG A 528 -6.14 -0.72 14.82
CA ARG A 528 -6.33 0.59 14.20
C ARG A 528 -6.91 0.48 12.79
N LEU A 529 -6.32 -0.36 11.94
CA LEU A 529 -6.82 -0.62 10.59
C LEU A 529 -8.23 -1.22 10.63
N SER A 530 -8.50 -2.11 11.57
CA SER A 530 -9.84 -2.70 11.77
C SER A 530 -10.89 -1.66 12.16
N LEU A 531 -10.56 -0.72 13.05
CA LEU A 531 -11.42 0.41 13.41
C LEU A 531 -11.63 1.36 12.23
N LEU A 532 -10.59 1.69 11.46
CA LEU A 532 -10.72 2.52 10.27
C LEU A 532 -11.65 1.87 9.23
N TYR A 533 -11.39 0.63 8.84
CA TYR A 533 -12.19 -0.08 7.84
C TYR A 533 -13.63 -0.33 8.31
N ALA A 534 -13.88 -0.64 9.58
CA ALA A 534 -15.24 -0.84 10.07
C ALA A 534 -16.01 0.49 10.26
N LEU A 535 -15.36 1.57 10.73
CA LEU A 535 -16.08 2.76 11.20
C LEU A 535 -15.95 3.96 10.26
N THR A 536 -14.74 4.27 9.78
CA THR A 536 -14.45 5.57 9.14
C THR A 536 -14.65 5.57 7.63
N ARG A 537 -14.41 4.44 6.95
CA ARG A 537 -14.50 4.31 5.49
C ARG A 537 -15.94 4.43 4.94
N PRO A 538 -16.12 4.87 3.68
CA PRO A 538 -17.43 4.95 3.02
C PRO A 538 -18.05 3.58 2.72
N LEU A 539 -19.38 3.54 2.60
CA LEU A 539 -20.12 2.38 2.07
C LEU A 539 -19.77 2.15 0.59
N GLU A 540 -19.90 0.92 0.06
CA GLU A 540 -19.53 0.62 -1.34
C GLU A 540 -20.20 1.56 -2.36
N LYS A 541 -21.49 1.85 -2.19
CA LYS A 541 -22.25 2.76 -3.08
C LYS A 541 -21.72 4.20 -3.11
N ASP A 542 -20.90 4.58 -2.13
CA ASP A 542 -20.35 5.92 -1.94
C ASP A 542 -18.81 5.96 -2.09
N ALA A 543 -18.17 4.79 -2.23
CA ALA A 543 -16.72 4.65 -2.27
C ALA A 543 -16.16 4.99 -3.66
N SER A 544 -15.42 6.10 -3.76
CA SER A 544 -14.68 6.46 -5.00
C SER A 544 -13.48 5.54 -5.32
N ASN A 545 -13.14 4.63 -4.40
CA ASN A 545 -12.05 3.66 -4.48
C ASN A 545 -12.51 2.34 -3.85
N LYS A 546 -12.48 1.22 -4.60
CA LYS A 546 -12.93 -0.08 -4.08
C LYS A 546 -12.05 -0.63 -2.95
N ASN A 547 -10.84 -0.12 -2.78
CA ASN A 547 -9.93 -0.50 -1.68
C ASN A 547 -10.18 0.33 -0.40
N GLU A 548 -11.11 1.28 -0.42
CA GLU A 548 -11.53 2.13 0.69
C GLU A 548 -13.00 1.85 1.12
N ILE A 549 -13.50 0.61 0.94
CA ILE A 549 -14.88 0.23 1.30
C ILE A 549 -14.97 -0.17 2.78
N ARG A 550 -16.08 0.20 3.44
CA ARG A 550 -16.41 -0.17 4.82
C ARG A 550 -16.59 -1.68 5.01
N SER A 551 -15.94 -2.25 6.04
CA SER A 551 -16.08 -3.65 6.45
C SER A 551 -17.20 -3.85 7.49
N GLY A 552 -17.54 -5.11 7.79
CA GLY A 552 -18.25 -5.45 9.02
C GLY A 552 -17.43 -5.14 10.29
N LEU A 553 -18.05 -5.34 11.46
CA LEU A 553 -17.50 -5.01 12.78
C LEU A 553 -16.68 -6.14 13.43
N GLU A 554 -16.70 -7.33 12.84
CA GLU A 554 -16.06 -8.55 13.35
C GLU A 554 -14.54 -8.36 13.57
N PRO A 555 -13.77 -7.73 12.64
CA PRO A 555 -12.33 -7.56 12.82
C PRO A 555 -11.95 -6.72 14.05
N VAL A 556 -12.81 -5.80 14.49
CA VAL A 556 -12.58 -4.93 15.66
C VAL A 556 -12.52 -5.74 16.97
N ILE A 557 -13.04 -6.97 16.97
CA ILE A 557 -13.00 -7.89 18.11
C ILE A 557 -11.70 -8.71 18.12
N THR A 558 -11.28 -9.20 16.95
CA THR A 558 -10.27 -10.28 16.85
C THR A 558 -8.94 -9.87 16.22
N ASN A 559 -8.91 -8.88 15.33
CA ASN A 559 -7.71 -8.45 14.63
C ASN A 559 -7.04 -7.31 15.41
N SER A 560 -6.31 -7.69 16.46
CA SER A 560 -5.77 -6.85 17.52
C SER A 560 -4.61 -7.59 18.18
N LEU A 561 -3.59 -6.89 18.67
CA LEU A 561 -2.54 -7.50 19.51
C LEU A 561 -3.13 -8.19 20.75
N ASN A 562 -4.31 -7.72 21.19
CA ASN A 562 -5.08 -8.26 22.30
C ASN A 562 -6.51 -8.56 21.85
N ASN A 563 -6.76 -9.80 21.41
CA ASN A 563 -8.09 -10.27 20.99
C ASN A 563 -9.11 -10.12 22.14
N ARG A 564 -10.37 -9.75 21.84
CA ARG A 564 -11.45 -9.47 22.80
C ARG A 564 -12.70 -10.34 22.61
N SER A 565 -12.61 -11.39 21.78
CA SER A 565 -13.67 -12.41 21.69
C SER A 565 -13.68 -13.30 22.95
N ALA A 566 -14.78 -14.03 23.19
CA ALA A 566 -14.91 -14.92 24.34
C ALA A 566 -13.83 -16.02 24.38
N GLU A 567 -13.35 -16.45 23.21
CA GLU A 567 -12.28 -17.44 23.05
C GLU A 567 -10.88 -16.82 23.20
N GLY A 568 -10.71 -15.56 22.79
CA GLY A 568 -9.40 -14.89 22.69
C GLY A 568 -9.04 -13.95 23.83
N LYS A 569 -10.01 -13.48 24.64
CA LYS A 569 -9.78 -12.48 25.70
C LYS A 569 -8.77 -12.90 26.77
N ASN A 570 -8.64 -14.21 27.01
CA ASN A 570 -7.74 -14.80 27.99
C ASN A 570 -6.46 -15.39 27.35
N SER A 571 -6.09 -14.96 26.13
CA SER A 571 -4.80 -15.28 25.49
C SER A 571 -3.62 -14.60 26.19
N GLU A 572 -2.39 -14.83 25.70
CA GLU A 572 -1.27 -13.92 25.99
C GLU A 572 -1.66 -12.48 25.61
N ARG A 573 -1.21 -11.50 26.40
CA ARG A 573 -1.51 -10.07 26.21
C ARG A 573 -0.22 -9.27 26.01
N MET A 574 -0.22 -8.33 25.06
CA MET A 574 0.91 -7.43 24.81
C MET A 574 0.56 -5.99 25.18
N ALA A 575 1.43 -5.31 25.92
CA ALA A 575 1.29 -3.89 26.20
C ALA A 575 1.45 -3.07 24.91
N ASN A 576 0.54 -2.13 24.66
CA ASN A 576 0.42 -1.36 23.41
C ASN A 576 -0.32 -0.03 23.64
N TYR A 577 -0.32 0.83 22.63
CA TYR A 577 -1.25 1.96 22.52
C TYR A 577 -2.07 1.94 21.22
N ILE A 578 -3.21 2.62 21.22
CA ILE A 578 -4.17 2.68 20.11
C ILE A 578 -4.68 4.11 19.87
N PHE A 579 -4.84 4.48 18.60
CA PHE A 579 -5.46 5.72 18.14
C PHE A 579 -6.28 5.47 16.86
N ILE A 580 -7.20 6.38 16.54
CA ILE A 580 -7.98 6.34 15.29
C ILE A 580 -7.39 7.26 14.22
N ARG A 581 -7.01 8.49 14.61
CA ARG A 581 -6.27 9.47 13.82
C ARG A 581 -5.08 9.98 14.63
N ALA A 582 -4.15 10.62 13.94
CA ALA A 582 -2.95 11.25 14.49
C ALA A 582 -2.57 12.46 13.62
N HIS A 583 -1.59 13.27 14.04
CA HIS A 583 -1.12 14.44 13.28
C HIS A 583 -0.57 14.05 11.88
N ASP A 584 0.07 12.88 11.81
CA ASP A 584 0.67 12.24 10.64
C ASP A 584 -0.34 11.44 9.78
N SER A 585 -1.43 10.95 10.36
CA SER A 585 -2.21 9.85 9.79
C SER A 585 -3.71 10.11 9.86
N GLU A 586 -4.38 9.94 8.71
CA GLU A 586 -5.78 10.33 8.44
C GLU A 586 -6.04 11.86 8.39
N VAL A 587 -4.99 12.70 8.44
CA VAL A 587 -5.07 14.16 8.22
C VAL A 587 -4.34 14.58 6.94
N GLN A 588 -3.01 14.51 6.90
CA GLN A 588 -2.20 15.06 5.80
C GLN A 588 -2.50 14.41 4.44
N THR A 589 -2.75 13.10 4.42
CA THR A 589 -3.17 12.36 3.22
C THR A 589 -4.55 12.77 2.71
N VAL A 590 -5.45 13.22 3.60
CA VAL A 590 -6.78 13.74 3.25
C VAL A 590 -6.66 15.14 2.65
N ILE A 591 -5.83 16.01 3.25
CA ILE A 591 -5.52 17.34 2.71
C ILE A 591 -4.88 17.23 1.33
N ALA A 592 -3.89 16.35 1.14
CA ALA A 592 -3.29 16.08 -0.16
C ALA A 592 -4.31 15.58 -1.19
N LYS A 593 -5.19 14.65 -0.79
CA LYS A 593 -6.30 14.12 -1.61
C LYS A 593 -7.31 15.21 -1.99
N ILE A 594 -7.54 16.23 -1.15
CA ILE A 594 -8.36 17.41 -1.47
C ILE A 594 -7.63 18.33 -2.46
N ILE A 595 -6.39 18.74 -2.17
CA ILE A 595 -5.59 19.64 -3.02
C ILE A 595 -5.49 19.07 -4.44
N LYS A 596 -5.03 17.82 -4.57
CA LYS A 596 -4.85 17.15 -5.86
C LYS A 596 -6.15 16.87 -6.62
N ALA A 597 -7.29 16.80 -5.92
CA ALA A 597 -8.58 16.51 -6.55
C ALA A 597 -9.42 17.76 -6.89
N GLN A 598 -9.23 18.90 -6.20
CA GLN A 598 -10.12 20.06 -6.31
C GLN A 598 -9.40 21.40 -6.56
N ILE A 599 -8.12 21.53 -6.20
CA ILE A 599 -7.41 22.82 -6.17
C ILE A 599 -6.29 22.86 -7.21
N ASN A 600 -5.33 21.93 -7.11
CA ASN A 600 -4.17 21.86 -8.00
C ASN A 600 -3.86 20.40 -8.40
N PRO A 601 -4.38 19.94 -9.55
CA PRO A 601 -4.14 18.57 -10.03
C PRO A 601 -2.70 18.27 -10.50
N LYS A 602 -1.77 19.24 -10.41
CA LYS A 602 -0.36 19.06 -10.83
C LYS A 602 0.60 18.76 -9.67
N THR A 603 0.20 19.02 -8.43
CA THR A 603 1.00 18.66 -7.25
C THR A 603 0.69 17.22 -6.79
N ASP A 604 1.53 16.69 -5.92
CA ASP A 604 1.23 15.51 -5.09
C ASP A 604 0.17 15.79 -4.02
N GLY A 605 0.06 17.06 -3.58
CA GLY A 605 -0.78 17.53 -2.49
C GLY A 605 -0.07 17.59 -1.13
N LEU A 606 1.22 17.22 -1.06
CA LEU A 606 2.08 17.40 0.11
C LEU A 606 2.98 18.64 -0.05
N THR A 607 3.37 18.97 -1.29
CA THR A 607 4.04 20.24 -1.61
C THR A 607 3.00 21.26 -2.08
N PHE A 608 2.67 22.23 -1.23
CA PHE A 608 1.58 23.19 -1.45
C PHE A 608 1.94 24.61 -1.00
N THR A 609 1.20 25.60 -1.49
CA THR A 609 1.19 26.96 -0.92
C THR A 609 0.23 27.08 0.26
N LEU A 610 0.46 28.03 1.16
CA LEU A 610 -0.43 28.27 2.30
C LEU A 610 -1.86 28.68 1.89
N ASP A 611 -2.05 29.23 0.69
CA ASP A 611 -3.39 29.56 0.17
C ASP A 611 -4.11 28.35 -0.43
N GLU A 612 -3.39 27.38 -1.01
CA GLU A 612 -3.94 26.05 -1.34
C GLU A 612 -4.31 25.27 -0.07
N LEU A 613 -3.48 25.37 0.98
CA LEU A 613 -3.76 24.76 2.29
C LEU A 613 -5.05 25.31 2.91
N LYS A 614 -5.23 26.64 2.95
CA LYS A 614 -6.46 27.28 3.47
C LYS A 614 -7.70 26.90 2.66
N GLN A 615 -7.58 26.78 1.33
CA GLN A 615 -8.66 26.28 0.48
C GLN A 615 -8.99 24.80 0.77
N ALA A 616 -7.98 23.97 1.01
CA ALA A 616 -8.16 22.57 1.36
C ALA A 616 -8.83 22.41 2.73
N PHE A 617 -8.40 23.20 3.72
CA PHE A 617 -8.99 23.17 5.06
C PHE A 617 -10.42 23.69 5.11
N LYS A 618 -10.81 24.64 4.25
CA LYS A 618 -12.22 25.00 4.08
C LYS A 618 -13.05 23.79 3.63
N ILE A 619 -12.63 23.09 2.58
CA ILE A 619 -13.33 21.89 2.05
C ILE A 619 -13.38 20.78 3.11
N TYR A 620 -12.26 20.54 3.80
CA TYR A 620 -12.14 19.56 4.89
C TYR A 620 -13.09 19.86 6.05
N ASN A 621 -13.14 21.11 6.51
CA ASN A 621 -14.02 21.55 7.60
C ASN A 621 -15.52 21.51 7.22
N GLU A 622 -15.85 21.80 5.96
CA GLU A 622 -17.21 21.68 5.44
C GLU A 622 -17.63 20.20 5.29
N ASP A 623 -16.72 19.32 4.86
CA ASP A 623 -16.96 17.87 4.75
C ASP A 623 -17.09 17.18 6.12
N MET A 624 -16.24 17.53 7.09
CA MET A 624 -16.28 17.02 8.47
C MET A 624 -17.65 17.25 9.14
N ARG A 625 -18.35 18.32 8.77
CA ARG A 625 -19.68 18.68 9.30
C ARG A 625 -20.85 18.05 8.54
N GLN A 626 -20.61 17.33 7.44
CA GLN A 626 -21.66 16.62 6.70
C GLN A 626 -21.94 15.22 7.29
N ALA A 627 -23.19 14.77 7.17
CA ALA A 627 -23.59 13.40 7.52
C ALA A 627 -23.08 12.36 6.51
N LYS A 628 -23.01 12.74 5.23
CA LYS A 628 -22.42 11.95 4.15
C LYS A 628 -21.10 12.61 3.71
N LYS A 629 -19.99 12.08 4.24
CA LYS A 629 -18.63 12.62 4.04
C LYS A 629 -18.00 12.08 2.77
N LYS A 630 -17.19 12.90 2.09
CA LYS A 630 -16.46 12.56 0.85
C LYS A 630 -14.95 12.40 1.07
N TYR A 631 -14.40 13.05 2.09
CA TYR A 631 -12.97 13.09 2.39
C TYR A 631 -12.65 12.67 3.82
N THR A 632 -13.50 13.09 4.77
CA THR A 632 -13.30 12.97 6.21
C THR A 632 -14.00 11.75 6.83
N GLN A 633 -13.59 11.39 8.04
CA GLN A 633 -13.88 10.12 8.68
C GLN A 633 -15.29 10.07 9.29
N SER A 634 -16.02 8.98 9.03
CA SER A 634 -17.27 8.66 9.73
C SER A 634 -17.01 8.10 11.14
N ASN A 635 -18.03 8.13 12.02
CA ASN A 635 -18.06 7.36 13.27
C ASN A 635 -16.89 7.57 14.26
N ILE A 636 -16.23 8.74 14.25
CA ILE A 636 -15.13 9.06 15.18
C ILE A 636 -15.53 8.86 16.67
N PRO A 637 -16.69 9.34 17.17
CA PRO A 637 -17.13 9.06 18.54
C PRO A 637 -17.33 7.57 18.85
N THR A 638 -17.72 6.76 17.85
CA THR A 638 -17.85 5.30 18.00
C THR A 638 -16.49 4.64 18.17
N ALA A 639 -15.46 5.08 17.43
CA ALA A 639 -14.10 4.60 17.59
C ALA A 639 -13.58 4.90 19.00
N TYR A 640 -13.76 6.14 19.48
CA TYR A 640 -13.41 6.50 20.86
C TYR A 640 -14.21 5.74 21.90
N ALA A 641 -15.51 5.46 21.69
CA ALA A 641 -16.29 4.67 22.63
C ALA A 641 -15.73 3.24 22.81
N LEU A 642 -15.28 2.60 21.73
CA LEU A 642 -14.62 1.30 21.79
C LEU A 642 -13.21 1.40 22.38
N MET A 643 -12.36 2.30 21.89
CA MET A 643 -11.00 2.50 22.38
C MET A 643 -10.94 2.82 23.89
N LEU A 644 -11.76 3.77 24.36
CA LEU A 644 -11.79 4.19 25.77
C LEU A 644 -12.45 3.16 26.70
N SER A 645 -13.22 2.20 26.18
CA SER A 645 -13.77 1.09 26.96
C SER A 645 -12.96 -0.19 26.86
N ASN A 646 -12.03 -0.31 25.91
CA ASN A 646 -11.19 -1.49 25.76
C ASN A 646 -10.30 -1.75 27.00
N LYS A 647 -10.13 -3.03 27.30
CA LYS A 647 -9.08 -3.54 28.17
C LYS A 647 -7.83 -3.86 27.33
N ASP A 648 -6.67 -3.84 27.97
CA ASP A 648 -5.36 -4.19 27.42
C ASP A 648 -4.94 -3.29 26.24
N SER A 649 -5.11 -1.97 26.40
CA SER A 649 -4.63 -0.96 25.44
C SER A 649 -4.68 0.45 26.04
N ILE A 650 -3.64 1.25 25.83
CA ILE A 650 -3.66 2.68 26.17
C ILE A 650 -4.26 3.45 25.01
N THR A 651 -5.37 4.14 25.22
CA THR A 651 -5.87 5.09 24.21
C THR A 651 -4.93 6.30 24.13
N ARG A 652 -4.51 6.65 22.91
CA ARG A 652 -4.04 8.00 22.58
C ARG A 652 -5.19 8.79 21.97
N LEU A 653 -5.49 9.94 22.58
CA LEU A 653 -6.48 10.92 22.12
C LEU A 653 -5.79 11.92 21.20
N TYR A 654 -6.33 12.14 20.00
CA TYR A 654 -5.78 13.12 19.06
C TYR A 654 -6.42 14.51 19.22
N TYR A 655 -5.60 15.57 19.24
CA TYR A 655 -6.06 16.97 19.31
C TYR A 655 -7.12 17.32 18.26
N GLY A 656 -6.92 16.91 17.00
CA GLY A 656 -7.85 17.21 15.90
C GLY A 656 -9.18 16.46 15.97
N ASP A 657 -9.35 15.48 16.85
CA ASP A 657 -10.65 14.89 17.16
C ASP A 657 -11.42 15.71 18.22
N MET A 658 -10.74 16.56 19.00
CA MET A 658 -11.35 17.47 19.98
C MET A 658 -11.55 18.88 19.40
N TYR A 659 -10.59 19.38 18.60
CA TYR A 659 -10.60 20.71 18.01
C TYR A 659 -10.44 20.64 16.48
N SER A 660 -10.51 21.76 15.77
CA SER A 660 -10.13 21.80 14.36
C SER A 660 -8.65 21.45 14.17
N ASP A 661 -8.36 20.64 13.16
CA ASP A 661 -6.99 20.33 12.72
C ASP A 661 -6.22 21.60 12.29
N ASP A 662 -6.93 22.66 11.87
CA ASP A 662 -6.40 23.97 11.49
C ASP A 662 -6.81 25.11 12.45
N GLY A 663 -6.22 26.29 12.22
CA GLY A 663 -6.50 27.51 12.99
C GLY A 663 -5.66 27.65 14.26
N GLN A 664 -6.01 28.63 15.09
CA GLN A 664 -5.32 28.87 16.36
C GLN A 664 -5.65 27.77 17.38
N TYR A 665 -4.67 27.42 18.23
CA TYR A 665 -4.77 26.25 19.11
C TYR A 665 -5.95 26.30 20.09
N MET A 666 -6.72 25.22 20.15
CA MET A 666 -7.96 25.05 20.93
C MET A 666 -9.10 26.04 20.59
N ALA A 667 -9.01 26.82 19.51
CA ALA A 667 -9.96 27.91 19.22
C ALA A 667 -11.34 27.44 18.74
N THR A 668 -11.41 26.35 17.96
CA THR A 668 -12.67 25.80 17.42
C THR A 668 -12.80 24.34 17.83
N LYS A 669 -13.89 23.98 18.51
CA LYS A 669 -14.23 22.57 18.79
C LYS A 669 -14.53 21.80 17.51
N SER A 670 -14.16 20.52 17.46
CA SER A 670 -14.63 19.58 16.45
C SER A 670 -16.14 19.29 16.63
N PRO A 671 -16.82 18.70 15.64
CA PRO A 671 -18.18 18.16 15.82
C PRO A 671 -18.25 16.98 16.82
N TYR A 672 -17.12 16.46 17.30
CA TYR A 672 -17.04 15.26 18.13
C TYR A 672 -16.77 15.58 19.62
N TYR A 673 -16.26 16.78 19.92
CA TYR A 673 -15.78 17.18 21.26
C TYR A 673 -16.70 16.74 22.40
N ASP A 674 -17.99 17.11 22.38
CA ASP A 674 -18.85 16.94 23.55
C ASP A 674 -19.18 15.46 23.82
N ALA A 675 -19.18 14.62 22.78
CA ALA A 675 -19.29 13.17 22.92
C ALA A 675 -18.00 12.55 23.47
N ILE A 676 -16.83 12.96 22.98
CA ILE A 676 -15.54 12.42 23.42
C ILE A 676 -15.22 12.89 24.86
N ASP A 677 -15.46 14.17 25.20
CA ASP A 677 -15.40 14.71 26.57
C ASP A 677 -16.26 13.91 27.57
N THR A 678 -17.45 13.49 27.13
CA THR A 678 -18.36 12.63 27.90
C THR A 678 -17.78 11.22 28.09
N LEU A 679 -17.20 10.61 27.05
CA LEU A 679 -16.57 9.29 27.11
C LEU A 679 -15.31 9.28 27.99
N LEU A 680 -14.47 10.31 27.89
CA LEU A 680 -13.25 10.47 28.68
C LEU A 680 -13.56 10.51 30.18
N LYS A 681 -14.53 11.34 30.58
CA LYS A 681 -14.99 11.43 31.98
C LYS A 681 -15.68 10.16 32.46
N ALA A 682 -16.38 9.45 31.58
CA ALA A 682 -16.99 8.17 31.89
C ALA A 682 -15.96 7.04 32.06
N ARG A 683 -14.87 7.03 31.29
CA ARG A 683 -13.79 6.03 31.43
C ARG A 683 -13.25 6.00 32.86
N ILE A 684 -12.96 7.18 33.43
CA ILE A 684 -12.51 7.36 34.82
C ILE A 684 -13.50 6.74 35.83
N LYS A 685 -14.81 6.83 35.56
CA LYS A 685 -15.86 6.36 36.47
C LYS A 685 -16.25 4.90 36.32
N TYR A 686 -16.08 4.29 35.14
CA TYR A 686 -16.79 3.04 34.82
C TYR A 686 -15.92 1.96 34.15
N ALA A 687 -14.82 2.28 33.45
CA ALA A 687 -14.13 1.37 32.53
C ALA A 687 -13.12 0.42 33.22
N ALA A 688 -13.58 -0.35 34.21
CA ALA A 688 -12.76 -1.33 34.96
C ALA A 688 -13.24 -2.78 34.77
N GLY A 689 -12.49 -3.73 35.32
CA GLY A 689 -12.78 -5.17 35.23
C GLY A 689 -12.38 -5.81 33.90
N GLY A 690 -12.80 -7.05 33.70
CA GLY A 690 -12.64 -7.78 32.44
C GLY A 690 -13.47 -7.18 31.30
N GLN A 691 -13.35 -7.78 30.11
CA GLN A 691 -14.06 -7.35 28.91
C GLN A 691 -14.62 -8.56 28.14
N ASP A 692 -15.82 -8.40 27.57
CA ASP A 692 -16.35 -9.26 26.51
C ASP A 692 -16.80 -8.39 25.32
N MET A 693 -16.47 -8.83 24.10
CA MET A 693 -16.98 -8.25 22.86
C MET A 693 -17.58 -9.32 21.96
N LYS A 694 -18.77 -9.06 21.41
CA LYS A 694 -19.47 -9.95 20.46
C LYS A 694 -20.24 -9.17 19.40
N ILE A 695 -20.53 -9.81 18.26
CA ILE A 695 -21.55 -9.37 17.31
C ILE A 695 -22.85 -10.12 17.57
N THR A 696 -23.97 -9.41 17.53
CA THR A 696 -25.31 -9.98 17.36
C THR A 696 -25.79 -9.62 15.95
N TYR A 697 -25.98 -10.61 15.07
CA TYR A 697 -26.67 -10.38 13.80
C TYR A 697 -28.17 -10.42 14.03
N VAL A 698 -28.87 -9.42 13.49
CA VAL A 698 -30.34 -9.38 13.47
C VAL A 698 -30.86 -9.77 12.09
N GLU A 699 -32.07 -10.32 12.01
CA GLU A 699 -32.73 -10.57 10.72
C GLU A 699 -33.03 -9.26 10.00
N GLY A 700 -33.68 -8.33 10.73
CA GLY A 700 -33.95 -6.97 10.32
C GLY A 700 -35.01 -6.77 9.24
N ASP A 701 -35.40 -5.51 9.03
CA ASP A 701 -36.18 -5.09 7.86
C ASP A 701 -35.23 -4.70 6.73
N LYS A 702 -35.04 -5.64 5.79
CA LYS A 702 -34.12 -5.46 4.65
C LYS A 702 -34.73 -4.72 3.45
N SER A 703 -36.00 -4.31 3.52
CA SER A 703 -36.73 -3.70 2.38
C SER A 703 -36.06 -2.46 1.79
N HIS A 704 -35.33 -1.72 2.63
CA HIS A 704 -34.62 -0.48 2.29
C HIS A 704 -33.18 -0.45 2.83
N MET A 705 -32.55 -1.62 3.03
CA MET A 705 -31.15 -1.69 3.43
C MET A 705 -30.23 -1.31 2.27
N ASP A 706 -29.45 -0.25 2.48
CA ASP A 706 -28.40 0.21 1.55
C ASP A 706 -27.11 -0.61 1.60
N TRP A 707 -26.99 -1.50 2.59
CA TRP A 707 -25.79 -2.27 2.91
C TRP A 707 -26.16 -3.48 3.77
N ASP A 708 -25.63 -4.65 3.43
CA ASP A 708 -26.16 -5.95 3.89
C ASP A 708 -25.80 -6.34 5.34
N TYR A 709 -24.81 -5.68 5.95
CA TYR A 709 -24.33 -6.03 7.29
C TYR A 709 -25.32 -5.61 8.38
N THR A 710 -26.02 -6.59 8.98
CA THR A 710 -26.94 -6.39 10.12
C THR A 710 -26.28 -6.59 11.49
N GLY A 711 -24.94 -6.54 11.56
CA GLY A 711 -24.19 -6.73 12.80
C GLY A 711 -24.38 -5.58 13.78
N VAL A 712 -24.75 -5.91 15.02
CA VAL A 712 -24.70 -5.03 16.19
C VAL A 712 -23.63 -5.55 17.14
N LEU A 713 -22.53 -4.81 17.28
CA LEU A 713 -21.46 -5.09 18.23
C LEU A 713 -21.89 -4.64 19.63
N THR A 714 -21.64 -5.50 20.62
CA THR A 714 -21.76 -5.17 22.05
C THR A 714 -20.42 -5.40 22.73
N SER A 715 -19.83 -4.36 23.30
CA SER A 715 -18.65 -4.40 24.18
C SER A 715 -19.10 -4.15 25.61
N VAL A 716 -18.63 -4.95 26.57
CA VAL A 716 -18.97 -4.83 28.00
C VAL A 716 -17.70 -4.80 28.83
N ARG A 717 -17.67 -3.93 29.86
CA ARG A 717 -16.71 -3.95 30.97
C ARG A 717 -17.44 -4.23 32.27
N TYR A 718 -16.89 -5.12 33.11
CA TYR A 718 -17.58 -5.69 34.27
C TYR A 718 -17.35 -4.97 35.62
N GLY A 719 -16.53 -3.92 35.66
CA GLY A 719 -16.18 -3.23 36.90
C GLY A 719 -15.12 -3.96 37.74
N THR A 720 -14.48 -3.23 38.68
CA THR A 720 -13.36 -3.76 39.46
C THR A 720 -13.75 -5.03 40.23
N GLY A 721 -12.94 -6.09 40.14
CA GLY A 721 -13.18 -7.36 40.83
C GLY A 721 -14.12 -8.34 40.12
N ALA A 722 -14.61 -8.01 38.92
CA ALA A 722 -15.24 -8.95 38.01
C ALA A 722 -14.44 -9.01 36.70
N ASN A 723 -13.98 -10.21 36.34
CA ASN A 723 -13.23 -10.49 35.12
C ASN A 723 -14.09 -11.23 34.09
N GLU A 724 -14.98 -12.09 34.56
CA GLU A 724 -15.88 -12.92 33.75
C GLU A 724 -17.35 -12.60 34.04
N ALA A 725 -18.23 -12.83 33.06
CA ALA A 725 -19.68 -12.57 33.19
C ALA A 725 -20.37 -13.39 34.31
N THR A 726 -19.72 -14.43 34.83
CA THR A 726 -20.19 -15.25 35.96
C THR A 726 -19.77 -14.73 37.33
N ASP A 727 -18.86 -13.76 37.41
CA ASP A 727 -18.33 -13.26 38.67
C ASP A 727 -19.39 -12.50 39.47
N GLN A 728 -19.35 -12.64 40.79
CA GLN A 728 -20.27 -11.94 41.70
C GLN A 728 -19.85 -10.47 41.94
N GLY A 729 -18.60 -10.13 41.61
CA GLY A 729 -18.01 -8.83 41.91
C GLY A 729 -17.94 -8.53 43.41
N SER A 730 -18.10 -7.25 43.74
CA SER A 730 -18.06 -6.66 45.07
C SER A 730 -19.05 -5.48 45.14
N GLU A 731 -19.26 -4.90 46.32
CA GLU A 731 -20.06 -3.68 46.46
C GLU A 731 -19.51 -2.52 45.61
N ALA A 732 -18.19 -2.38 45.50
CA ALA A 732 -17.56 -1.37 44.65
C ALA A 732 -17.80 -1.65 43.15
N THR A 733 -17.96 -2.92 42.75
CA THR A 733 -18.27 -3.29 41.36
C THR A 733 -19.62 -2.75 40.94
N LYS A 734 -20.63 -2.68 41.84
CA LYS A 734 -22.01 -2.29 41.51
C LYS A 734 -22.10 -0.98 40.75
N THR A 735 -21.38 0.07 41.17
CA THR A 735 -21.44 1.39 40.52
C THR A 735 -20.46 1.54 39.34
N GLN A 736 -19.82 0.44 38.91
CA GLN A 736 -18.80 0.42 37.85
C GLN A 736 -19.25 -0.49 36.68
N GLY A 737 -18.40 -0.59 35.67
CA GLY A 737 -18.73 -1.31 34.43
C GLY A 737 -19.53 -0.44 33.46
N MET A 738 -19.48 -0.78 32.18
CA MET A 738 -20.15 -0.05 31.11
C MET A 738 -20.40 -0.94 29.90
N ALA A 739 -21.41 -0.61 29.10
CA ALA A 739 -21.64 -1.21 27.80
C ALA A 739 -21.54 -0.18 26.68
N VAL A 740 -20.94 -0.59 25.56
CA VAL A 740 -21.00 0.11 24.27
C VAL A 740 -21.74 -0.78 23.29
N ILE A 741 -22.81 -0.25 22.71
CA ILE A 741 -23.64 -0.91 21.70
C ILE A 741 -23.47 -0.12 20.40
N THR A 742 -23.06 -0.76 19.32
CA THR A 742 -22.88 -0.07 18.05
C THR A 742 -23.19 -0.93 16.83
N SER A 743 -23.71 -0.29 15.79
CA SER A 743 -23.65 -0.81 14.42
C SER A 743 -23.02 0.26 13.54
N ASN A 744 -22.39 -0.14 12.45
CA ASN A 744 -21.83 0.75 11.43
C ASN A 744 -22.72 0.87 10.18
N ASN A 745 -23.95 0.33 10.25
CA ASN A 745 -24.94 0.38 9.17
C ASN A 745 -25.96 1.52 9.41
N PRO A 746 -25.92 2.63 8.65
CA PRO A 746 -26.84 3.75 8.83
C PRO A 746 -28.29 3.44 8.40
N SER A 747 -28.53 2.32 7.72
CA SER A 747 -29.85 1.88 7.25
C SER A 747 -30.35 0.63 7.99
N LEU A 748 -29.76 0.31 9.15
CA LEU A 748 -30.18 -0.79 10.02
C LEU A 748 -31.62 -0.59 10.51
N LYS A 749 -32.43 -1.65 10.47
CA LYS A 749 -33.68 -1.77 11.22
C LYS A 749 -33.75 -3.17 11.82
N LEU A 750 -34.17 -3.26 13.08
CA LEU A 750 -34.57 -4.52 13.70
C LEU A 750 -36.04 -4.82 13.36
N ASN A 751 -36.39 -6.10 13.24
CA ASN A 751 -37.77 -6.57 13.23
C ASN A 751 -38.30 -6.75 14.67
N GLN A 752 -39.58 -7.09 14.84
CA GLN A 752 -40.20 -7.18 16.18
C GLN A 752 -39.65 -8.32 17.06
N ASN A 753 -39.15 -9.38 16.42
CA ASN A 753 -38.57 -10.57 17.08
C ASN A 753 -37.09 -10.37 17.43
N ASP A 754 -36.36 -9.56 16.65
CA ASP A 754 -34.95 -9.24 16.88
C ASP A 754 -34.74 -8.64 18.27
N LYS A 755 -33.78 -9.20 19.03
CA LYS A 755 -33.31 -8.70 20.33
C LYS A 755 -31.79 -8.63 20.36
N VAL A 756 -31.25 -7.51 20.84
CA VAL A 756 -29.83 -7.37 21.17
C VAL A 756 -29.69 -7.49 22.69
N ILE A 757 -28.94 -8.48 23.14
CA ILE A 757 -28.80 -8.81 24.57
C ILE A 757 -27.37 -8.49 25.02
N VAL A 758 -27.23 -7.50 25.90
CA VAL A 758 -25.97 -7.08 26.51
C VAL A 758 -25.86 -7.72 27.89
N ASN A 759 -24.92 -8.65 28.07
CA ASN A 759 -24.71 -9.31 29.35
C ASN A 759 -23.77 -8.46 30.23
N MET A 760 -24.32 -7.66 31.16
CA MET A 760 -23.54 -6.91 32.17
C MET A 760 -23.01 -7.79 33.30
N GLY A 761 -23.25 -9.11 33.26
CA GLY A 761 -22.65 -10.07 34.17
C GLY A 761 -23.35 -10.19 35.52
N THR A 762 -23.02 -11.26 36.24
CA THR A 762 -23.71 -11.66 37.48
C THR A 762 -23.55 -10.64 38.61
N ALA A 763 -22.43 -9.89 38.65
CA ALA A 763 -22.23 -8.74 39.53
C ALA A 763 -23.34 -7.69 39.41
N HIS A 764 -24.00 -7.58 38.25
CA HIS A 764 -24.96 -6.54 37.91
C HIS A 764 -26.40 -7.03 37.77
N LYS A 765 -26.78 -8.14 38.41
CA LYS A 765 -28.17 -8.64 38.46
C LYS A 765 -29.16 -7.63 39.06
N ASN A 766 -30.36 -7.56 38.48
CA ASN A 766 -31.50 -6.77 38.97
C ASN A 766 -31.20 -5.27 39.19
N GLN A 767 -30.24 -4.70 38.47
CA GLN A 767 -29.71 -3.35 38.65
C GLN A 767 -30.23 -2.36 37.62
N GLU A 768 -30.46 -1.11 38.04
CA GLU A 768 -30.76 0.01 37.16
C GLU A 768 -29.49 0.53 36.44
N TYR A 769 -29.60 0.67 35.12
CA TYR A 769 -28.64 1.23 34.20
C TYR A 769 -29.28 2.40 33.45
N ARG A 770 -28.46 3.36 33.02
CA ARG A 770 -28.92 4.55 32.29
C ARG A 770 -28.02 4.85 31.09
N PRO A 771 -28.52 5.55 30.06
CA PRO A 771 -27.67 6.00 28.97
C PRO A 771 -26.63 7.02 29.46
N LEU A 772 -25.44 6.96 28.88
CA LEU A 772 -24.43 7.99 28.90
C LEU A 772 -24.46 8.77 27.57
N LEU A 773 -24.59 8.05 26.46
CA LEU A 773 -24.68 8.57 25.09
C LEU A 773 -25.74 7.78 24.34
N LEU A 774 -26.58 8.47 23.57
CA LEU A 774 -27.51 7.86 22.61
C LEU A 774 -27.42 8.59 21.26
N THR A 775 -27.49 7.83 20.17
CA THR A 775 -27.62 8.40 18.82
C THR A 775 -29.01 8.97 18.61
N THR A 776 -29.08 10.11 17.94
CA THR A 776 -30.32 10.77 17.52
C THR A 776 -30.27 11.07 16.02
N LYS A 777 -31.36 11.62 15.48
CA LYS A 777 -31.42 12.07 14.09
C LYS A 777 -30.32 13.08 13.76
N ASP A 778 -30.00 13.97 14.70
CA ASP A 778 -29.19 15.16 14.44
C ASP A 778 -27.74 15.02 14.97
N GLY A 779 -27.46 14.01 15.81
CA GLY A 779 -26.14 13.76 16.38
C GLY A 779 -26.12 12.67 17.46
N LEU A 780 -25.41 12.96 18.55
CA LEU A 780 -25.32 12.20 19.79
C LEU A 780 -25.76 13.08 20.96
N THR A 781 -26.62 12.55 21.84
CA THR A 781 -27.04 13.22 23.07
C THR A 781 -26.28 12.63 24.25
N SER A 782 -25.49 13.47 24.93
CA SER A 782 -24.84 13.12 26.20
C SER A 782 -25.79 13.31 27.40
N TYR A 783 -25.82 12.31 28.29
CA TYR A 783 -26.50 12.35 29.57
C TYR A 783 -25.44 12.33 30.67
N THR A 784 -25.12 13.49 31.24
CA THR A 784 -23.98 13.65 32.16
C THR A 784 -24.30 13.19 33.60
N SER A 785 -25.57 13.07 33.96
CA SER A 785 -26.01 12.64 35.30
C SER A 785 -27.20 11.69 35.26
N ASP A 786 -27.33 10.92 36.35
CA ASP A 786 -28.40 9.95 36.55
C ASP A 786 -29.79 10.60 36.61
N ALA A 787 -29.87 11.85 37.09
CA ALA A 787 -31.11 12.64 37.08
C ALA A 787 -31.54 13.03 35.66
N ALA A 788 -30.60 13.48 34.82
CA ALA A 788 -30.86 13.85 33.43
C ALA A 788 -31.34 12.67 32.57
N ALA A 789 -31.03 11.44 32.98
CA ALA A 789 -31.39 10.21 32.27
C ALA A 789 -32.62 9.48 32.85
N LYS A 790 -33.30 10.00 33.89
CA LYS A 790 -34.24 9.18 34.72
C LYS A 790 -35.43 8.57 33.98
N SER A 791 -35.88 9.16 32.88
CA SER A 791 -36.93 8.62 32.00
C SER A 791 -36.46 7.50 31.05
N LEU A 792 -35.16 7.26 30.95
CA LEU A 792 -34.52 6.33 30.00
C LEU A 792 -33.83 5.15 30.70
N TYR A 793 -34.12 4.91 31.98
CA TYR A 793 -33.51 3.82 32.73
C TYR A 793 -33.96 2.46 32.21
N ARG A 794 -33.02 1.51 32.15
CA ARG A 794 -33.29 0.09 31.93
C ARG A 794 -32.79 -0.73 33.11
N LYS A 795 -33.43 -1.86 33.37
CA LYS A 795 -33.06 -2.74 34.47
C LYS A 795 -32.54 -4.06 33.93
N THR A 796 -31.42 -4.55 34.44
CA THR A 796 -30.96 -5.90 34.10
C THR A 796 -31.90 -6.94 34.68
N ASN A 797 -31.96 -8.10 34.01
CA ASN A 797 -32.69 -9.26 34.54
C ASN A 797 -31.95 -9.98 35.68
N ASP A 798 -32.48 -11.15 36.07
CA ASP A 798 -31.95 -12.07 37.09
C ASP A 798 -30.61 -12.75 36.72
N LYS A 799 -30.13 -12.54 35.49
CA LYS A 799 -28.82 -12.97 34.99
C LYS A 799 -27.79 -11.83 34.91
N GLY A 800 -28.24 -10.57 34.90
CA GLY A 800 -27.40 -9.40 34.65
C GLY A 800 -27.49 -8.88 33.21
N GLU A 801 -28.49 -9.28 32.43
CA GLU A 801 -28.61 -8.91 31.01
C GLU A 801 -29.52 -7.69 30.82
N LEU A 802 -29.06 -6.70 30.05
CA LEU A 802 -29.91 -5.68 29.43
C LEU A 802 -30.38 -6.19 28.05
N VAL A 803 -31.67 -6.03 27.78
CA VAL A 803 -32.29 -6.42 26.50
C VAL A 803 -32.75 -5.17 25.76
N PHE A 804 -32.51 -5.13 24.45
CA PHE A 804 -32.87 -4.04 23.54
C PHE A 804 -33.56 -4.60 22.29
N ASP A 805 -34.44 -3.81 21.66
CA ASP A 805 -35.14 -4.24 20.44
C ASP A 805 -35.38 -3.12 19.42
N ALA A 806 -36.29 -3.35 18.46
CA ALA A 806 -36.65 -2.39 17.40
C ALA A 806 -37.19 -1.03 17.90
N SER A 807 -37.55 -0.90 19.18
CA SER A 807 -37.86 0.39 19.80
C SER A 807 -36.60 1.16 20.26
N ASP A 808 -35.46 0.49 20.39
CA ASP A 808 -34.20 1.02 20.93
C ASP A 808 -33.11 1.24 19.88
N ILE A 809 -33.01 0.33 18.90
CA ILE A 809 -31.89 0.23 17.97
C ILE A 809 -32.39 0.32 16.53
N GLN A 810 -31.90 1.35 15.83
CA GLN A 810 -32.03 1.55 14.38
C GLN A 810 -30.79 2.29 13.86
N GLY A 811 -30.58 2.29 12.56
CA GLY A 811 -29.53 3.05 11.89
C GLY A 811 -29.87 4.53 11.80
N TYR A 812 -28.84 5.36 11.90
CA TYR A 812 -28.88 6.81 11.73
C TYR A 812 -27.75 7.27 10.80
N LEU A 813 -27.97 8.39 10.12
CA LEU A 813 -26.95 9.07 9.32
C LEU A 813 -26.93 10.56 9.67
N ASN A 814 -25.98 10.94 10.53
CA ASN A 814 -25.78 12.31 11.01
C ASN A 814 -24.26 12.65 11.00
N PRO A 815 -23.83 13.90 11.29
CA PRO A 815 -22.42 14.29 11.18
C PRO A 815 -21.45 13.53 12.10
N GLN A 816 -21.94 12.92 13.18
CA GLN A 816 -21.17 12.19 14.18
C GLN A 816 -21.24 10.67 13.98
N VAL A 817 -22.40 10.14 13.55
CA VAL A 817 -22.71 8.71 13.45
C VAL A 817 -23.28 8.34 12.08
N SER A 818 -22.72 7.29 11.48
CA SER A 818 -23.17 6.62 10.26
C SER A 818 -23.36 5.14 10.63
N GLY A 819 -24.48 4.83 11.26
CA GLY A 819 -24.67 3.62 12.05
C GLY A 819 -25.55 3.87 13.29
N TYR A 820 -25.20 3.22 14.40
CA TYR A 820 -25.77 3.43 15.73
C TYR A 820 -24.66 3.42 16.77
N LEU A 821 -24.80 4.25 17.80
CA LEU A 821 -23.98 4.24 19.01
C LEU A 821 -24.87 4.51 20.23
N ALA A 822 -24.81 3.62 21.20
CA ALA A 822 -25.30 3.85 22.55
C ALA A 822 -24.25 3.41 23.57
N VAL A 823 -24.12 4.16 24.66
CA VAL A 823 -23.25 3.80 25.80
C VAL A 823 -24.10 3.82 27.07
N TRP A 824 -24.02 2.77 27.87
CA TRP A 824 -24.81 2.56 29.08
C TRP A 824 -23.90 2.34 30.28
N VAL A 825 -24.29 2.91 31.43
CA VAL A 825 -23.55 2.88 32.70
C VAL A 825 -24.52 2.63 33.86
N PRO A 826 -24.06 2.02 34.98
CA PRO A 826 -24.90 1.81 36.15
C PRO A 826 -25.29 3.13 36.80
N VAL A 827 -26.43 3.12 37.50
CA VAL A 827 -26.86 4.26 38.33
C VAL A 827 -26.20 4.21 39.71
N GLY A 828 -26.10 5.37 40.38
CA GLY A 828 -25.60 5.49 41.76
C GLY A 828 -24.11 5.74 41.90
N ALA A 829 -23.36 5.89 40.79
CA ALA A 829 -21.96 6.27 40.82
C ALA A 829 -21.78 7.71 41.34
N SER A 830 -20.80 7.92 42.24
CA SER A 830 -20.59 9.23 42.85
C SER A 830 -19.93 10.23 41.90
N ASP A 831 -20.02 11.52 42.23
CA ASP A 831 -19.38 12.58 41.43
C ASP A 831 -17.86 12.43 41.34
N ASN A 832 -17.25 11.94 42.42
CA ASN A 832 -15.81 11.71 42.59
C ASN A 832 -15.37 10.23 42.40
N GLN A 833 -16.20 9.38 41.81
CA GLN A 833 -15.83 7.98 41.56
C GLN A 833 -14.64 7.91 40.58
N ASP A 834 -13.63 7.12 40.92
CA ASP A 834 -12.47 6.83 40.08
C ASP A 834 -12.18 5.33 40.18
N VAL A 835 -12.11 4.64 39.03
CA VAL A 835 -11.85 3.19 38.94
C VAL A 835 -10.44 2.86 38.47
N ARG A 836 -9.60 3.89 38.30
CA ARG A 836 -8.20 3.73 37.89
C ARG A 836 -7.36 3.12 39.00
N VAL A 837 -6.41 2.30 38.61
CA VAL A 837 -5.54 1.54 39.51
C VAL A 837 -4.16 2.18 39.56
N ALA A 838 -3.62 2.37 40.76
CA ALA A 838 -2.27 2.88 40.96
C ALA A 838 -1.22 1.81 40.63
N ALA A 839 -0.13 2.22 39.98
CA ALA A 839 0.93 1.33 39.53
C ALA A 839 1.72 0.67 40.69
N SER A 840 2.11 -0.58 40.47
CA SER A 840 2.84 -1.43 41.39
C SER A 840 4.29 -0.99 41.58
N ASN A 841 4.77 -1.00 42.82
CA ASN A 841 6.19 -0.80 43.16
C ASN A 841 7.02 -2.10 42.99
N LYS A 842 6.59 -3.05 42.14
CA LYS A 842 7.29 -4.30 41.84
C LYS A 842 7.59 -4.41 40.35
N ALA A 843 8.72 -5.02 40.01
CA ALA A 843 9.03 -5.44 38.65
C ALA A 843 8.05 -6.50 38.15
N ASN A 844 7.84 -6.52 36.83
CA ASN A 844 7.01 -7.48 36.13
C ASN A 844 7.65 -8.88 36.13
N ALA A 845 6.84 -9.94 36.23
CA ALA A 845 7.36 -11.30 36.48
C ALA A 845 8.15 -11.88 35.29
N THR A 846 7.81 -11.48 34.06
CA THR A 846 8.59 -11.85 32.86
C THR A 846 9.85 -11.00 32.66
N GLY A 847 10.01 -9.93 33.43
CA GLY A 847 11.04 -8.90 33.23
C GLY A 847 10.82 -8.01 32.00
N GLN A 848 9.62 -7.98 31.42
CA GLN A 848 9.21 -6.95 30.47
C GLN A 848 9.10 -5.58 31.18
N VAL A 849 9.34 -4.47 30.48
CA VAL A 849 9.15 -3.13 31.07
C VAL A 849 7.66 -2.82 31.26
N TYR A 850 6.83 -3.19 30.28
CA TYR A 850 5.37 -3.14 30.38
C TYR A 850 4.77 -4.55 30.22
N GLU A 851 3.92 -4.95 31.16
CA GLU A 851 2.94 -6.03 31.00
C GLU A 851 1.54 -5.41 30.96
N SER A 852 0.56 -6.09 30.37
CA SER A 852 -0.81 -5.57 30.35
C SER A 852 -1.46 -5.69 31.74
N SER A 853 -1.90 -4.57 32.32
CA SER A 853 -2.39 -4.50 33.70
C SER A 853 -3.50 -3.47 33.86
N SER A 854 -4.23 -3.52 34.97
CA SER A 854 -5.24 -2.49 35.28
C SER A 854 -4.64 -1.10 35.53
N ALA A 855 -3.36 -1.00 35.90
CA ALA A 855 -2.67 0.28 36.04
C ALA A 855 -2.24 0.85 34.68
N LEU A 856 -1.86 -0.02 33.72
CA LEU A 856 -1.63 0.37 32.33
C LEU A 856 -2.95 0.74 31.62
N ASP A 857 -4.01 -0.06 31.82
CA ASP A 857 -5.39 0.20 31.38
C ASP A 857 -5.95 1.53 31.90
N SER A 858 -5.34 2.12 32.94
CA SER A 858 -5.75 3.40 33.53
C SER A 858 -5.14 4.63 32.85
N GLN A 859 -4.08 4.46 32.06
CA GLN A 859 -3.34 5.56 31.43
C GLN A 859 -4.11 6.17 30.25
N LEU A 860 -3.83 7.42 29.90
CA LEU A 860 -4.35 8.07 28.71
C LEU A 860 -3.30 9.04 28.17
N ILE A 861 -2.90 8.86 26.91
CA ILE A 861 -2.00 9.78 26.21
C ILE A 861 -2.87 10.81 25.48
N TYR A 862 -2.47 12.09 25.50
CA TYR A 862 -3.03 13.12 24.65
C TYR A 862 -1.97 13.63 23.67
N GLU A 863 -2.17 13.33 22.39
CA GLU A 863 -1.42 13.89 21.26
C GLU A 863 -1.90 15.33 21.07
N GLY A 864 -1.23 16.24 21.77
CA GLY A 864 -1.75 17.55 22.11
C GLY A 864 -1.57 18.62 21.04
N PHE A 865 -1.45 18.25 19.77
CA PHE A 865 -1.17 19.16 18.65
C PHE A 865 -1.73 18.67 17.31
N SER A 866 -1.75 19.56 16.32
CA SER A 866 -1.90 19.22 14.90
C SER A 866 -0.77 19.87 14.10
N ASN A 867 -0.26 19.16 13.10
CA ASN A 867 0.65 19.68 12.08
C ASN A 867 0.15 21.00 11.48
N PHE A 868 -1.16 21.08 11.21
CA PHE A 868 -1.80 22.12 10.41
C PHE A 868 -2.38 23.30 11.20
N GLN A 869 -2.05 23.40 12.49
CA GLN A 869 -2.28 24.63 13.26
C GLN A 869 -1.78 25.86 12.50
N ASP A 870 -2.54 26.95 12.55
CA ASP A 870 -2.21 28.21 11.86
C ASP A 870 -1.11 28.98 12.62
N PHE A 871 -0.42 29.89 11.92
CA PHE A 871 0.65 30.69 12.50
C PHE A 871 0.11 31.67 13.55
N VAL A 872 0.81 31.80 14.67
CA VAL A 872 0.32 32.55 15.83
C VAL A 872 0.36 34.05 15.56
N THR A 873 -0.81 34.69 15.61
CA THR A 873 -0.96 36.14 15.34
C THR A 873 -1.02 37.00 16.61
N LYS A 874 -1.12 36.37 17.79
CA LYS A 874 -1.13 37.04 19.10
C LYS A 874 -0.35 36.20 20.10
N ASP A 875 0.46 36.86 20.92
CA ASP A 875 1.27 36.21 21.95
C ASP A 875 0.46 35.29 22.89
N SER A 876 -0.80 35.66 23.21
CA SER A 876 -1.69 34.84 24.05
C SER A 876 -2.12 33.51 23.45
N ASP A 877 -1.92 33.32 22.15
CA ASP A 877 -2.50 32.23 21.37
C ASP A 877 -1.46 31.14 20.98
N TYR A 878 -0.20 31.30 21.40
CA TYR A 878 0.82 30.25 21.37
C TYR A 878 0.38 28.99 22.15
N THR A 879 0.55 27.82 21.52
CA THR A 879 0.17 26.51 22.06
C THR A 879 0.67 26.26 23.46
N ASN A 880 1.95 26.51 23.76
CA ASN A 880 2.52 26.20 25.07
C ASN A 880 1.88 27.07 26.18
N LYS A 881 1.52 28.33 25.88
CA LYS A 881 0.75 29.20 26.79
C LYS A 881 -0.67 28.67 26.99
N LYS A 882 -1.34 28.21 25.93
CA LYS A 882 -2.68 27.59 26.02
C LYS A 882 -2.65 26.28 26.81
N ILE A 883 -1.63 25.44 26.66
CA ILE A 883 -1.45 24.21 27.43
C ILE A 883 -1.37 24.55 28.92
N ALA A 884 -0.48 25.48 29.31
CA ALA A 884 -0.33 25.94 30.70
C ALA A 884 -1.64 26.53 31.28
N GLN A 885 -2.45 27.20 30.46
CA GLN A 885 -3.75 27.76 30.86
C GLN A 885 -4.84 26.68 31.06
N ASN A 886 -4.79 25.56 30.31
CA ASN A 886 -5.89 24.59 30.21
C ASN A 886 -5.65 23.27 30.95
N VAL A 887 -4.58 23.12 31.72
CA VAL A 887 -4.21 21.82 32.33
C VAL A 887 -5.33 21.15 33.14
N GLN A 888 -6.20 21.92 33.82
CA GLN A 888 -7.33 21.33 34.56
C GLN A 888 -8.37 20.66 33.65
N LEU A 889 -8.49 21.07 32.38
CA LEU A 889 -9.32 20.39 31.39
C LEU A 889 -8.73 19.02 31.03
N PHE A 890 -7.43 18.95 30.71
CA PHE A 890 -6.74 17.69 30.41
C PHE A 890 -6.79 16.73 31.59
N LYS A 891 -6.63 17.24 32.82
CA LYS A 891 -6.83 16.47 34.06
C LYS A 891 -8.26 15.94 34.20
N SER A 892 -9.28 16.73 33.81
CA SER A 892 -10.69 16.29 33.84
C SER A 892 -11.04 15.22 32.81
N TRP A 893 -10.26 15.13 31.72
CA TRP A 893 -10.32 14.02 30.75
C TRP A 893 -9.57 12.77 31.21
N GLY A 894 -8.80 12.86 32.31
CA GLY A 894 -8.01 11.74 32.82
C GLY A 894 -6.72 11.51 32.05
N VAL A 895 -6.22 12.49 31.29
CA VAL A 895 -4.90 12.46 30.65
C VAL A 895 -3.83 12.22 31.73
N THR A 896 -2.98 11.22 31.51
CA THR A 896 -1.85 10.89 32.41
C THR A 896 -0.50 11.22 31.79
N SER A 897 -0.42 11.27 30.46
CA SER A 897 0.75 11.79 29.73
C SER A 897 0.34 12.66 28.54
N PHE A 898 1.05 13.77 28.34
CA PHE A 898 0.81 14.75 27.29
C PHE A 898 1.94 14.66 26.27
N GLU A 899 1.63 14.22 25.06
CA GLU A 899 2.54 14.21 23.91
C GLU A 899 2.52 15.61 23.27
N MET A 900 3.60 16.36 23.50
CA MET A 900 3.81 17.67 22.87
C MET A 900 4.35 17.48 21.46
N ALA A 901 4.01 18.42 20.56
CA ALA A 901 4.68 18.52 19.26
C ALA A 901 6.21 18.60 19.41
N PRO A 902 7.00 18.15 18.43
CA PRO A 902 8.44 18.42 18.41
C PRO A 902 8.72 19.92 18.61
N GLN A 903 9.49 20.24 19.65
CA GLN A 903 9.71 21.63 20.08
C GLN A 903 10.88 22.31 19.37
N TYR A 904 11.44 21.69 18.34
CA TYR A 904 12.58 22.19 17.58
C TYR A 904 12.24 23.47 16.82
N VAL A 905 13.25 24.29 16.57
CA VAL A 905 13.14 25.45 15.68
C VAL A 905 13.15 24.98 14.22
N SER A 906 12.03 25.19 13.54
CA SER A 906 11.78 24.65 12.20
C SER A 906 12.68 25.24 11.11
N SER A 907 13.08 24.40 10.16
CA SER A 907 13.57 24.79 8.83
C SER A 907 12.46 25.53 8.08
N GLU A 908 12.86 26.52 7.26
CA GLU A 908 11.97 27.32 6.43
C GLU A 908 12.25 27.12 4.91
N ASP A 909 12.91 26.01 4.55
CA ASP A 909 13.33 25.72 3.16
C ASP A 909 12.19 25.43 2.16
N GLY A 910 11.00 25.06 2.65
CA GLY A 910 9.82 24.75 1.83
C GLY A 910 9.91 23.43 1.05
N SER A 911 10.86 22.56 1.38
CA SER A 911 11.16 21.31 0.65
C SER A 911 10.18 20.17 0.91
N PHE A 912 9.41 20.24 1.99
CA PHE A 912 8.34 19.30 2.34
C PHE A 912 7.32 19.95 3.30
N LEU A 913 6.15 19.32 3.50
CA LEU A 913 5.02 19.92 4.22
C LEU A 913 5.40 20.45 5.62
N ASP A 914 6.28 19.74 6.32
CA ASP A 914 6.75 20.07 7.68
C ASP A 914 7.47 21.41 7.74
N SER A 915 8.34 21.69 6.76
CA SER A 915 9.02 23.00 6.61
C SER A 915 8.06 24.11 6.17
N ILE A 916 7.03 23.80 5.38
CA ILE A 916 6.05 24.76 4.86
C ILE A 916 5.11 25.23 5.97
N ILE A 917 4.70 24.32 6.87
CA ILE A 917 3.80 24.60 7.99
C ILE A 917 4.54 24.81 9.31
N GLN A 918 5.88 24.65 9.32
CA GLN A 918 6.78 24.83 10.46
C GLN A 918 6.37 24.04 11.72
N ASN A 919 5.90 22.80 11.58
CA ASN A 919 5.44 21.94 12.69
C ASN A 919 6.55 21.40 13.60
N GLY A 920 7.82 21.68 13.31
CA GLY A 920 8.94 21.24 14.14
C GLY A 920 9.52 19.87 13.79
N TYR A 921 8.97 19.10 12.84
CA TYR A 921 9.62 17.86 12.35
C TYR A 921 10.76 18.14 11.37
N ALA A 922 10.64 19.21 10.57
CA ALA A 922 11.75 19.71 9.76
C ALA A 922 12.55 20.75 10.54
N PHE A 923 13.77 20.43 10.99
CA PHE A 923 14.64 21.32 11.79
C PHE A 923 16.10 21.33 11.32
N GLU A 924 16.81 22.44 11.60
CA GLU A 924 18.23 22.64 11.28
C GLU A 924 19.16 22.37 12.48
N ASP A 925 18.65 22.52 13.70
CA ASP A 925 19.39 22.36 14.95
C ASP A 925 18.55 21.57 15.97
N ARG A 926 19.02 20.35 16.24
CA ARG A 926 18.33 19.34 17.05
C ARG A 926 18.21 19.75 18.52
N TYR A 927 19.09 20.64 19.00
CA TYR A 927 19.12 21.07 20.39
C TYR A 927 18.34 22.37 20.62
N ASP A 928 17.94 23.09 19.56
CA ASP A 928 17.25 24.38 19.65
C ASP A 928 15.75 24.22 19.92
N LEU A 929 15.39 23.95 21.18
CA LEU A 929 14.01 23.99 21.63
C LEU A 929 13.64 25.45 21.98
N ALA A 930 13.36 26.23 20.93
CA ALA A 930 12.95 27.64 20.98
C ALA A 930 13.89 28.58 21.76
N MET A 931 15.20 28.40 21.64
CA MET A 931 16.24 29.23 22.26
C MET A 931 16.83 30.31 21.32
N SER A 932 16.91 30.08 20.00
CA SER A 932 17.33 31.13 19.05
C SER A 932 16.20 32.11 18.71
N LYS A 933 14.99 31.58 18.51
CA LYS A 933 13.73 32.28 18.23
C LYS A 933 12.57 31.45 18.79
N ASN A 934 11.39 32.04 18.89
CA ASN A 934 10.18 31.26 19.16
C ASN A 934 9.99 30.20 18.06
N ASN A 935 9.60 28.98 18.45
CA ASN A 935 9.07 27.99 17.51
C ASN A 935 7.57 28.28 17.26
N LYS A 936 6.90 27.42 16.49
CA LYS A 936 5.45 27.54 16.21
C LYS A 936 4.56 27.49 17.47
N TYR A 937 5.06 26.91 18.56
CA TYR A 937 4.32 26.58 19.77
C TYR A 937 4.57 27.55 20.93
N GLY A 938 5.68 28.31 20.94
CA GLY A 938 5.99 29.36 21.92
C GLY A 938 7.48 29.72 21.98
N SER A 939 7.86 30.47 23.01
CA SER A 939 9.25 30.60 23.44
C SER A 939 9.69 29.39 24.29
N GLN A 940 11.00 29.22 24.48
CA GLN A 940 11.57 28.31 25.49
C GLN A 940 10.86 28.42 26.85
N GLN A 941 10.63 29.65 27.34
CA GLN A 941 10.03 29.86 28.66
C GLN A 941 8.57 29.40 28.70
N ASP A 942 7.87 29.43 27.57
CA ASP A 942 6.49 28.96 27.48
C ASP A 942 6.42 27.43 27.49
N MET A 943 7.37 26.77 26.84
CA MET A 943 7.54 25.31 26.93
C MET A 943 7.80 24.88 28.39
N ILE A 944 8.76 25.52 29.05
CA ILE A 944 9.07 25.30 30.48
C ILE A 944 7.82 25.52 31.36
N ASN A 945 7.04 26.59 31.09
CA ASN A 945 5.81 26.88 31.83
C ASN A 945 4.71 25.83 31.58
N ALA A 946 4.61 25.29 30.36
CA ALA A 946 3.65 24.24 30.01
C ALA A 946 3.98 22.93 30.75
N VAL A 947 5.23 22.47 30.67
CA VAL A 947 5.72 21.25 31.34
C VAL A 947 5.46 21.32 32.84
N LYS A 948 5.90 22.40 33.50
CA LYS A 948 5.70 22.59 34.95
C LYS A 948 4.22 22.65 35.35
N ALA A 949 3.34 23.16 34.50
CA ALA A 949 1.90 23.20 34.77
C ALA A 949 1.25 21.81 34.66
N LEU A 950 1.69 20.99 33.70
CA LEU A 950 1.29 19.59 33.53
C LEU A 950 1.75 18.74 34.73
N HIS A 951 3.04 18.81 35.09
CA HIS A 951 3.62 18.10 36.24
C HIS A 951 2.91 18.43 37.55
N LYS A 952 2.68 19.73 37.83
CA LYS A 952 1.94 20.20 39.01
C LYS A 952 0.51 19.65 39.10
N SER A 953 -0.04 19.19 37.98
CA SER A 953 -1.37 18.56 37.92
C SER A 953 -1.33 17.03 37.94
N GLY A 954 -0.14 16.42 37.91
CA GLY A 954 0.05 14.97 37.85
C GLY A 954 -0.09 14.39 36.45
N ILE A 955 0.27 15.17 35.42
CA ILE A 955 0.30 14.75 34.01
C ILE A 955 1.77 14.78 33.55
N GLN A 956 2.26 13.67 33.03
CA GLN A 956 3.60 13.56 32.43
C GLN A 956 3.69 14.32 31.10
N VAL A 957 4.91 14.56 30.62
CA VAL A 957 5.16 15.10 29.28
C VAL A 957 6.06 14.19 28.46
N ILE A 958 5.57 13.81 27.29
CA ILE A 958 6.32 13.10 26.25
C ILE A 958 6.96 14.14 25.32
N ALA A 959 8.28 14.04 25.14
CA ALA A 959 9.01 14.72 24.08
C ALA A 959 8.96 13.90 22.79
N ASP A 960 8.98 14.57 21.64
CA ASP A 960 9.11 13.90 20.36
C ASP A 960 10.59 13.78 19.94
N TRP A 961 11.09 12.56 19.80
CA TRP A 961 12.48 12.27 19.45
C TRP A 961 12.56 11.80 18.01
N VAL A 962 13.24 12.60 17.18
CA VAL A 962 13.22 12.52 15.71
C VAL A 962 14.64 12.20 15.19
N PRO A 963 15.10 10.93 15.29
CA PRO A 963 16.49 10.57 15.01
C PRO A 963 16.82 10.31 13.52
N ASP A 964 15.82 10.31 12.64
CA ASP A 964 15.93 9.93 11.22
C ASP A 964 16.74 10.95 10.39
N GLN A 965 16.34 12.21 10.41
CA GLN A 965 16.75 13.21 9.42
C GLN A 965 17.14 14.58 10.00
N ILE A 966 17.75 15.42 9.18
CA ILE A 966 17.98 16.85 9.46
C ILE A 966 17.95 17.72 8.20
N TYR A 967 17.38 18.92 8.31
CA TYR A 967 17.07 19.80 7.18
C TYR A 967 18.08 20.94 6.97
N ASN A 968 18.07 21.52 5.77
CA ASN A 968 18.69 22.79 5.37
C ASN A 968 20.11 23.12 5.90
N LEU A 969 20.96 22.11 6.15
CA LEU A 969 22.30 22.34 6.70
C LEU A 969 23.12 23.28 5.78
N PRO A 970 23.60 24.44 6.28
CA PRO A 970 24.01 25.54 5.41
C PRO A 970 25.34 25.32 4.67
N GLY A 971 26.23 24.48 5.19
CA GLY A 971 27.55 24.25 4.60
C GLY A 971 27.57 23.10 3.58
N LYS A 972 28.21 23.35 2.43
CA LYS A 972 28.33 22.36 1.34
C LYS A 972 29.50 21.38 1.56
N GLU A 973 29.33 20.15 1.08
CA GLU A 973 30.42 19.20 0.80
C GLU A 973 30.30 18.64 -0.61
N VAL A 974 31.41 18.19 -1.19
CA VAL A 974 31.36 17.26 -2.33
C VAL A 974 31.39 15.83 -1.80
N VAL A 975 30.36 15.06 -2.15
CA VAL A 975 30.21 13.64 -1.85
C VAL A 975 30.29 12.83 -3.14
N THR A 976 30.61 11.55 -3.05
CA THR A 976 30.34 10.61 -4.15
C THR A 976 28.95 10.04 -3.93
N ALA A 977 28.03 10.17 -4.90
CA ALA A 977 26.61 9.88 -4.72
C ALA A 977 26.06 8.90 -5.78
N THR A 978 25.00 8.19 -5.41
CA THR A 978 24.20 7.31 -6.27
C THR A 978 22.72 7.59 -6.05
N ARG A 979 21.94 7.81 -7.11
CA ARG A 979 20.49 8.01 -7.02
C ARG A 979 19.79 6.69 -6.72
N VAL A 980 19.02 6.68 -5.64
CA VAL A 980 18.37 5.51 -5.06
C VAL A 980 16.90 5.77 -4.77
N ASN A 981 16.10 4.71 -4.66
CA ASN A 981 14.76 4.77 -4.07
C ASN A 981 14.84 4.85 -2.53
N ASP A 982 13.67 4.98 -1.89
CA ASP A 982 13.41 4.81 -0.45
C ASP A 982 14.30 3.74 0.24
N TYR A 983 14.43 2.56 -0.36
CA TYR A 983 15.17 1.40 0.19
C TYR A 983 16.69 1.46 -0.02
N GLY A 984 17.22 2.52 -0.64
CA GLY A 984 18.64 2.62 -0.99
C GLY A 984 19.06 1.81 -2.24
N GLU A 985 18.11 1.28 -3.01
CA GLU A 985 18.39 0.56 -4.26
C GLU A 985 18.61 1.54 -5.41
N TYR A 986 19.66 1.33 -6.21
CA TYR A 986 19.97 2.20 -7.37
C TYR A 986 18.78 2.31 -8.34
N ARG A 987 18.28 3.53 -8.53
CA ARG A 987 17.23 3.82 -9.52
C ARG A 987 17.77 3.55 -10.92
N LYS A 988 17.28 2.49 -11.55
CA LYS A 988 17.79 2.03 -12.85
C LYS A 988 17.73 3.17 -13.88
N ASP A 989 18.78 3.24 -14.69
CA ASP A 989 19.00 4.24 -15.73
C ASP A 989 19.17 5.69 -15.25
N SER A 990 19.30 5.94 -13.95
CA SER A 990 19.73 7.25 -13.44
C SER A 990 21.22 7.52 -13.76
N GLU A 991 21.51 8.76 -14.13
CA GLU A 991 22.85 9.26 -14.48
C GLU A 991 23.76 9.47 -13.25
N ILE A 992 23.18 9.56 -12.05
CA ILE A 992 23.94 9.68 -10.79
C ILE A 992 24.22 8.29 -10.23
N LYS A 993 25.44 7.79 -10.45
CA LYS A 993 25.91 6.48 -9.94
C LYS A 993 27.41 6.54 -9.69
N ASN A 994 27.80 6.62 -8.41
CA ASN A 994 29.17 6.92 -7.97
C ASN A 994 29.72 8.23 -8.59
N THR A 995 28.86 9.22 -8.76
CA THR A 995 29.15 10.54 -9.37
C THR A 995 29.52 11.53 -8.27
N LEU A 996 30.47 12.45 -8.49
CA LEU A 996 30.69 13.55 -7.53
C LEU A 996 29.51 14.54 -7.58
N TYR A 997 28.96 14.86 -6.43
CA TYR A 997 27.78 15.68 -6.25
C TYR A 997 27.99 16.65 -5.08
N ALA A 998 27.49 17.88 -5.20
CA ALA A 998 27.58 18.85 -4.10
C ALA A 998 26.35 18.71 -3.19
N ALA A 999 26.53 18.24 -1.96
CA ALA A 999 25.51 18.09 -0.94
C ALA A 999 25.52 19.26 0.07
N ASN A 1000 24.54 19.28 0.98
CA ASN A 1000 24.41 20.27 2.06
C ASN A 1000 24.35 19.53 3.40
N THR A 1001 25.53 19.32 3.99
CA THR A 1001 25.79 18.32 5.04
C THR A 1001 26.59 18.88 6.23
N LYS A 1002 27.17 20.08 6.12
CA LYS A 1002 27.89 20.74 7.21
C LYS A 1002 26.94 21.66 7.99
N SER A 1003 26.76 21.44 9.29
CA SER A 1003 26.10 22.42 10.15
C SER A 1003 26.98 23.67 10.32
N ASN A 1004 26.46 24.75 10.92
CA ASN A 1004 27.17 26.03 10.95
C ASN A 1004 28.31 26.08 11.98
N GLY A 1005 28.37 25.12 12.91
CA GLY A 1005 29.45 24.97 13.91
C GLY A 1005 29.44 26.05 14.99
N LYS A 1006 28.33 26.78 15.13
CA LYS A 1006 28.04 27.82 16.13
C LYS A 1006 26.60 27.69 16.67
N ASP A 1007 25.98 26.56 16.35
CA ASP A 1007 24.63 26.13 16.68
C ASP A 1007 24.60 25.48 18.09
N TYR A 1008 23.42 25.15 18.61
CA TYR A 1008 23.27 24.42 19.87
C TYR A 1008 23.76 22.96 19.74
N GLN A 1009 23.72 22.37 18.53
CA GLN A 1009 24.49 21.16 18.20
C GLN A 1009 25.99 21.33 18.50
N ALA A 1010 26.62 22.46 18.16
CA ALA A 1010 28.01 22.74 18.53
C ALA A 1010 28.21 22.99 20.04
N LYS A 1011 27.17 23.42 20.77
CA LYS A 1011 27.22 23.64 22.22
C LYS A 1011 27.05 22.34 23.03
N TYR A 1012 26.17 21.45 22.61
CA TYR A 1012 25.71 20.29 23.40
C TYR A 1012 26.02 18.92 22.79
N GLY A 1013 26.41 18.85 21.51
CA GLY A 1013 26.74 17.60 20.80
C GLY A 1013 27.85 16.81 21.52
N GLY A 1014 27.55 15.56 21.86
CA GLY A 1014 28.39 14.68 22.68
C GLY A 1014 28.76 15.20 24.08
N ALA A 1015 28.17 16.30 24.58
CA ALA A 1015 28.57 16.94 25.84
C ALA A 1015 28.50 15.99 27.06
N PHE A 1016 27.40 15.23 27.17
CA PHE A 1016 27.04 14.43 28.35
C PHE A 1016 27.59 13.00 28.33
N LEU A 1017 28.08 12.52 27.17
CA LEU A 1017 28.52 11.13 26.98
C LEU A 1017 29.56 10.64 27.98
N SER A 1018 30.50 11.48 28.38
CA SER A 1018 31.54 11.13 29.35
C SER A 1018 30.96 10.88 30.76
N GLU A 1019 29.88 11.57 31.13
CA GLU A 1019 29.17 11.34 32.38
C GLU A 1019 28.26 10.10 32.29
N LEU A 1020 27.53 9.95 31.18
CA LEU A 1020 26.69 8.78 30.93
C LEU A 1020 27.50 7.48 30.90
N ALA A 1021 28.70 7.48 30.33
CA ALA A 1021 29.59 6.32 30.32
C ALA A 1021 30.12 5.97 31.73
N ALA A 1022 30.31 6.96 32.60
CA ALA A 1022 30.72 6.74 33.98
C ALA A 1022 29.58 6.25 34.88
N LYS A 1023 28.36 6.79 34.69
CA LYS A 1023 27.15 6.41 35.47
C LYS A 1023 26.54 5.08 35.00
N TYR A 1024 26.50 4.85 33.68
CA TYR A 1024 25.74 3.75 33.06
C TYR A 1024 26.62 2.93 32.09
N PRO A 1025 27.76 2.37 32.55
CA PRO A 1025 28.72 1.68 31.70
C PRO A 1025 28.15 0.44 30.99
N SER A 1026 26.99 -0.09 31.41
CA SER A 1026 26.28 -1.16 30.71
C SER A 1026 25.85 -0.76 29.30
N ILE A 1027 25.33 0.46 29.10
CA ILE A 1027 24.86 0.96 27.79
C ILE A 1027 26.04 0.99 26.80
N PHE A 1028 27.17 1.53 27.24
CA PHE A 1028 28.40 1.66 26.46
C PHE A 1028 29.17 0.35 26.30
N ASN A 1029 28.79 -0.72 27.03
CA ASN A 1029 29.36 -2.06 26.86
C ASN A 1029 28.46 -3.01 26.08
N ARG A 1030 27.22 -2.64 25.76
CA ARG A 1030 26.36 -3.39 24.84
C ARG A 1030 26.95 -3.37 23.44
N THR A 1031 27.11 -4.56 22.85
CA THR A 1031 27.35 -4.69 21.41
C THR A 1031 26.00 -4.60 20.71
N GLN A 1032 25.86 -3.67 19.77
CA GLN A 1032 24.65 -3.42 19.00
C GLN A 1032 24.51 -4.43 17.85
N ILE A 1033 23.28 -4.71 17.45
CA ILE A 1033 22.95 -5.90 16.65
C ILE A 1033 23.18 -5.63 15.15
N SER A 1034 22.95 -4.41 14.66
CA SER A 1034 23.08 -4.13 13.23
C SER A 1034 24.54 -4.10 12.74
N ASN A 1035 25.45 -3.58 13.57
CA ASN A 1035 26.84 -3.26 13.20
C ASN A 1035 27.90 -4.13 13.92
N GLY A 1036 27.52 -4.87 14.98
CA GLY A 1036 28.45 -5.69 15.76
C GLY A 1036 29.49 -4.89 16.55
N LYS A 1037 29.23 -3.62 16.85
CA LYS A 1037 30.11 -2.70 17.61
C LYS A 1037 29.45 -2.27 18.91
N LYS A 1038 30.23 -1.69 19.82
CA LYS A 1038 29.70 -0.87 20.93
C LYS A 1038 29.51 0.56 20.43
N ILE A 1039 28.59 1.32 21.03
CA ILE A 1039 28.48 2.76 20.77
C ILE A 1039 29.80 3.47 21.14
N ASP A 1040 30.19 4.49 20.38
CA ASP A 1040 31.51 5.12 20.49
C ASP A 1040 31.41 6.59 20.98
N PRO A 1041 31.68 6.85 22.26
CA PRO A 1041 31.67 8.20 22.82
C PRO A 1041 33.00 8.97 22.64
N SER A 1042 33.97 8.45 21.88
CA SER A 1042 35.30 9.06 21.75
C SER A 1042 35.33 10.25 20.78
N GLU A 1043 34.53 10.22 19.72
CA GLU A 1043 34.26 11.37 18.85
C GLU A 1043 32.94 12.04 19.25
N LYS A 1044 32.90 13.38 19.24
CA LYS A 1044 31.70 14.18 19.58
C LYS A 1044 31.22 14.92 18.33
N ILE A 1045 29.93 14.80 18.00
CA ILE A 1045 29.34 15.48 16.84
C ILE A 1045 28.95 16.92 17.22
N THR A 1046 29.95 17.80 17.34
CA THR A 1046 29.73 19.25 17.52
C THR A 1046 29.51 19.98 16.18
N ALA A 1047 29.49 19.26 15.07
CA ALA A 1047 29.06 19.74 13.75
C ALA A 1047 28.77 18.52 12.86
N TRP A 1048 27.63 18.55 12.16
CA TRP A 1048 27.29 17.53 11.16
C TRP A 1048 28.20 17.60 9.94
N LYS A 1049 28.40 16.46 9.27
CA LYS A 1049 29.24 16.26 8.06
C LYS A 1049 28.77 15.02 7.31
N ALA A 1050 29.06 14.91 6.02
CA ALA A 1050 28.64 13.84 5.13
C ALA A 1050 28.97 12.41 5.63
N LYS A 1051 30.07 12.22 6.37
CA LYS A 1051 30.43 10.92 6.98
C LYS A 1051 29.46 10.39 8.05
N TYR A 1052 28.48 11.21 8.49
CA TYR A 1052 27.44 10.84 9.45
C TYR A 1052 26.05 10.70 8.82
N PHE A 1053 25.94 10.82 7.50
CA PHE A 1053 24.69 10.66 6.77
C PHE A 1053 24.77 9.46 5.84
N ASN A 1054 23.68 8.71 5.74
CA ASN A 1054 23.43 7.75 4.68
C ASN A 1054 23.37 8.47 3.33
N GLY A 1055 22.67 9.62 3.28
CA GLY A 1055 22.49 10.39 2.06
C GLY A 1055 21.63 11.64 2.22
N THR A 1056 20.97 12.05 1.14
CA THR A 1056 20.08 13.23 1.10
C THR A 1056 18.99 13.07 0.04
N ASN A 1057 17.87 13.78 0.17
CA ASN A 1057 16.97 14.04 -0.95
C ASN A 1057 17.71 14.72 -2.13
N ILE A 1058 17.22 14.58 -3.36
CA ILE A 1058 17.77 15.29 -4.53
C ILE A 1058 17.68 16.81 -4.36
N LEU A 1059 18.75 17.55 -4.67
CA LEU A 1059 18.90 18.97 -4.34
C LEU A 1059 18.74 19.92 -5.54
N GLY A 1060 18.29 19.44 -6.71
CA GLY A 1060 18.10 20.27 -7.90
C GLY A 1060 19.39 20.79 -8.51
N ARG A 1061 20.48 20.02 -8.42
CA ARG A 1061 21.85 20.38 -8.86
C ARG A 1061 22.31 19.60 -10.09
N GLY A 1062 21.77 18.42 -10.37
CA GLY A 1062 22.09 17.65 -11.56
C GLY A 1062 23.47 16.96 -11.54
N VAL A 1063 23.65 16.03 -12.48
CA VAL A 1063 24.80 15.10 -12.56
C VAL A 1063 26.16 15.80 -12.81
N GLY A 1064 26.15 17.01 -13.37
CA GLY A 1064 27.34 17.71 -13.86
C GLY A 1064 27.63 19.06 -13.20
N TYR A 1065 26.98 19.40 -12.07
CA TYR A 1065 27.22 20.67 -11.37
C TYR A 1065 28.59 20.71 -10.69
N VAL A 1066 29.10 19.59 -10.21
CA VAL A 1066 30.55 19.42 -9.95
C VAL A 1066 31.21 19.14 -11.30
N LEU A 1067 32.05 20.07 -11.77
CA LEU A 1067 32.49 20.09 -13.15
C LEU A 1067 33.58 19.05 -13.44
N LYS A 1068 33.45 18.36 -14.57
CA LYS A 1068 34.47 17.46 -15.13
C LYS A 1068 34.72 17.73 -16.61
N ASP A 1069 35.88 17.30 -17.07
CA ASP A 1069 36.18 17.14 -18.49
C ASP A 1069 35.67 15.78 -18.98
N ASN A 1070 34.61 15.78 -19.79
CA ASN A 1070 33.95 14.57 -20.27
C ASN A 1070 34.83 13.68 -21.17
N ALA A 1071 35.91 14.21 -21.75
CA ALA A 1071 36.84 13.45 -22.59
C ALA A 1071 37.85 12.62 -21.77
N SER A 1072 38.31 13.15 -20.64
CA SER A 1072 39.24 12.46 -19.73
C SER A 1072 38.57 11.79 -18.52
N ASP A 1073 37.25 11.97 -18.37
CA ASP A 1073 36.42 11.60 -17.21
C ASP A 1073 36.97 12.08 -15.86
N LYS A 1074 37.65 13.23 -15.86
CA LYS A 1074 38.29 13.82 -14.69
C LYS A 1074 37.61 15.11 -14.25
N TYR A 1075 37.22 15.14 -12.98
CA TYR A 1075 36.75 16.34 -12.29
C TYR A 1075 37.85 17.41 -12.23
N PHE A 1076 37.45 18.68 -12.25
CA PHE A 1076 38.37 19.80 -12.06
C PHE A 1076 38.60 20.02 -10.56
N GLU A 1077 39.86 20.04 -10.15
CA GLU A 1077 40.28 20.00 -8.75
C GLU A 1077 41.51 20.90 -8.55
N LEU A 1078 41.46 21.81 -7.57
CA LEU A 1078 42.64 22.51 -7.06
C LEU A 1078 43.44 21.57 -6.16
N LYS A 1079 44.65 21.21 -6.60
CA LYS A 1079 45.50 20.22 -5.89
C LYS A 1079 46.98 20.62 -5.92
N GLY A 1080 47.25 21.91 -5.79
CA GLY A 1080 48.59 22.50 -5.90
C GLY A 1080 49.25 22.11 -7.23
N ASN A 1081 50.38 21.41 -7.17
CA ASN A 1081 51.12 20.92 -8.35
C ASN A 1081 50.35 19.86 -9.17
N GLN A 1082 49.30 19.23 -8.62
CA GLN A 1082 48.44 18.26 -9.31
C GLN A 1082 47.13 18.87 -9.86
N THR A 1083 46.97 20.20 -9.77
CA THR A 1083 45.75 20.92 -10.18
C THR A 1083 45.30 20.57 -11.60
N TYR A 1084 44.03 20.16 -11.74
CA TYR A 1084 43.41 19.82 -13.01
C TYR A 1084 42.34 20.84 -13.38
N LEU A 1085 42.59 21.58 -14.46
CA LEU A 1085 41.73 22.65 -14.99
C LEU A 1085 41.72 22.59 -16.52
N PRO A 1086 40.77 23.26 -17.20
CA PRO A 1086 40.81 23.44 -18.64
C PRO A 1086 42.11 24.11 -19.10
N LYS A 1087 42.66 23.69 -20.25
CA LYS A 1087 43.98 24.16 -20.70
C LYS A 1087 44.04 25.67 -20.93
N GLN A 1088 42.97 26.28 -21.44
CA GLN A 1088 42.86 27.74 -21.61
C GLN A 1088 43.02 28.50 -20.30
N MET A 1089 42.42 27.99 -19.21
CA MET A 1089 42.51 28.56 -17.86
C MET A 1089 43.94 28.54 -17.29
N THR A 1090 44.85 27.78 -17.89
CA THR A 1090 46.28 27.72 -17.53
C THR A 1090 47.20 28.14 -18.70
N ASN A 1091 46.63 28.83 -19.70
CA ASN A 1091 47.29 29.29 -20.93
C ASN A 1091 48.11 28.21 -21.68
N LYS A 1092 47.71 26.94 -21.57
CA LYS A 1092 48.29 25.81 -22.32
C LYS A 1092 47.60 25.66 -23.67
N GLU A 1093 48.31 25.18 -24.68
CA GLU A 1093 47.74 24.99 -26.02
C GLU A 1093 46.62 23.92 -26.03
N ALA A 1094 45.50 24.31 -26.62
CA ALA A 1094 44.23 23.62 -26.58
C ALA A 1094 43.51 23.76 -27.93
N SER A 1095 42.95 22.65 -28.40
CA SER A 1095 42.06 22.59 -29.56
C SER A 1095 40.91 21.63 -29.26
N THR A 1096 39.78 21.80 -29.93
CA THR A 1096 38.60 20.92 -29.79
C THR A 1096 38.06 20.48 -31.14
N GLY A 1097 37.39 19.33 -31.18
CA GLY A 1097 36.73 18.79 -32.37
C GLY A 1097 36.96 17.29 -32.56
N PHE A 1098 36.30 16.73 -33.57
CA PHE A 1098 36.47 15.34 -34.02
C PHE A 1098 37.50 15.29 -35.15
N VAL A 1099 38.51 14.44 -35.07
CA VAL A 1099 39.57 14.34 -36.08
C VAL A 1099 40.05 12.91 -36.25
N ASN A 1100 40.22 12.45 -37.49
CA ASN A 1100 40.86 11.16 -37.77
C ASN A 1100 42.38 11.34 -37.74
N ASP A 1101 43.08 10.58 -36.90
CA ASP A 1101 44.54 10.65 -36.71
C ASP A 1101 45.33 9.74 -37.68
N GLY A 1102 44.62 9.02 -38.55
CA GLY A 1102 45.16 7.98 -39.45
C GLY A 1102 44.89 6.55 -38.97
N ASN A 1103 44.64 6.35 -37.66
CA ASN A 1103 44.28 5.06 -37.07
C ASN A 1103 42.76 4.95 -36.82
N GLY A 1104 42.11 6.06 -36.46
CA GLY A 1104 40.67 6.12 -36.24
C GLY A 1104 40.17 7.53 -35.92
N MET A 1105 38.85 7.68 -35.79
CA MET A 1105 38.28 8.94 -35.32
C MET A 1105 38.63 9.16 -33.83
N THR A 1106 39.17 10.32 -33.50
CA THR A 1106 39.47 10.80 -32.14
C THR A 1106 38.64 12.05 -31.84
N PHE A 1107 38.52 12.45 -30.57
CA PHE A 1107 37.88 13.69 -30.15
C PHE A 1107 38.74 14.45 -29.13
N TYR A 1108 38.68 15.77 -29.17
CA TYR A 1108 39.25 16.67 -28.16
C TYR A 1108 38.18 17.60 -27.59
N SER A 1109 38.07 17.68 -26.26
CA SER A 1109 37.07 18.50 -25.55
C SER A 1109 37.28 20.01 -25.70
N THR A 1110 36.27 20.79 -25.29
CA THR A 1110 36.38 22.25 -25.11
C THR A 1110 37.41 22.68 -24.05
N SER A 1111 37.95 21.73 -23.29
CA SER A 1111 39.07 21.91 -22.35
C SER A 1111 40.44 21.57 -22.96
N GLY A 1112 40.47 21.06 -24.19
CA GLY A 1112 41.67 20.65 -24.93
C GLY A 1112 42.23 19.27 -24.59
N TYR A 1113 41.46 18.37 -23.97
CA TYR A 1113 41.89 17.01 -23.62
C TYR A 1113 41.32 15.97 -24.61
N GLN A 1114 42.11 14.94 -24.93
CA GLN A 1114 41.70 13.86 -25.84
C GLN A 1114 40.72 12.91 -25.12
N ALA A 1115 39.67 12.47 -25.82
CA ALA A 1115 38.75 11.43 -25.36
C ALA A 1115 39.45 10.09 -25.21
N LYS A 1116 39.40 9.46 -24.02
CA LYS A 1116 39.89 8.10 -23.75
C LYS A 1116 39.07 7.41 -22.67
N ASN A 1117 38.66 6.17 -22.91
CA ASN A 1117 37.77 5.38 -22.04
C ASN A 1117 36.48 6.13 -21.64
N SER A 1118 35.94 6.94 -22.56
CA SER A 1118 35.05 8.05 -22.23
C SER A 1118 33.86 8.16 -23.17
N PHE A 1119 32.71 8.55 -22.62
CA PHE A 1119 31.52 8.94 -23.38
C PHE A 1119 31.57 10.43 -23.74
N VAL A 1120 31.30 10.75 -24.99
CA VAL A 1120 31.27 12.12 -25.53
C VAL A 1120 29.91 12.37 -26.18
N GLN A 1121 29.30 13.51 -25.88
CA GLN A 1121 28.10 13.98 -26.58
C GLN A 1121 28.47 15.09 -27.58
N ASP A 1122 27.89 15.06 -28.79
CA ASP A 1122 27.98 16.18 -29.73
C ASP A 1122 26.89 17.24 -29.50
N ALA A 1123 27.03 18.41 -30.13
CA ALA A 1123 26.07 19.52 -30.01
C ALA A 1123 24.69 19.24 -30.64
N LYS A 1124 24.47 18.08 -31.28
CA LYS A 1124 23.15 17.61 -31.73
C LYS A 1124 22.53 16.60 -30.75
N GLY A 1125 23.24 16.27 -29.67
CA GLY A 1125 22.80 15.36 -28.61
C GLY A 1125 23.20 13.90 -28.83
N ASN A 1126 23.90 13.56 -29.92
CA ASN A 1126 24.32 12.19 -30.18
C ASN A 1126 25.48 11.81 -29.25
N TRP A 1127 25.48 10.56 -28.78
CA TRP A 1127 26.54 10.02 -27.92
C TRP A 1127 27.47 9.10 -28.69
N TYR A 1128 28.75 9.15 -28.33
CA TYR A 1128 29.85 8.35 -28.88
C TYR A 1128 30.70 7.82 -27.72
N TYR A 1129 31.44 6.74 -27.92
CA TYR A 1129 32.43 6.25 -26.96
C TYR A 1129 33.80 6.11 -27.61
N PHE A 1130 34.84 6.48 -26.87
CA PHE A 1130 36.25 6.38 -27.27
C PHE A 1130 36.97 5.40 -26.35
N ASP A 1131 37.73 4.49 -26.95
CA ASP A 1131 38.42 3.41 -26.24
C ASP A 1131 39.64 3.90 -25.41
N ASN A 1132 40.38 2.96 -24.83
CA ASN A 1132 41.59 3.27 -24.05
C ASN A 1132 42.72 3.94 -24.86
N ASN A 1133 42.75 3.75 -26.18
CA ASN A 1133 43.72 4.38 -27.07
C ASN A 1133 43.29 5.82 -27.41
N GLY A 1134 41.97 6.04 -27.48
CA GLY A 1134 41.30 7.30 -27.79
C GLY A 1134 40.60 7.31 -29.15
N HIS A 1135 40.22 6.12 -29.65
CA HIS A 1135 39.56 5.91 -30.93
C HIS A 1135 38.09 5.52 -30.76
N MET A 1136 37.25 6.05 -31.64
CA MET A 1136 35.80 5.82 -31.64
C MET A 1136 35.46 4.34 -31.90
N VAL A 1137 34.48 3.81 -31.16
CA VAL A 1137 33.98 2.44 -31.32
C VAL A 1137 32.70 2.36 -32.16
N TYR A 1138 32.44 1.17 -32.70
CA TYR A 1138 31.32 0.86 -33.58
C TYR A 1138 30.77 -0.55 -33.28
N GLY A 1139 29.52 -0.83 -33.64
CA GLY A 1139 28.87 -2.13 -33.42
C GLY A 1139 28.53 -2.41 -31.95
N LEU A 1140 28.36 -3.68 -31.60
CA LEU A 1140 28.08 -4.11 -30.23
C LEU A 1140 29.36 -4.11 -29.38
N GLN A 1141 29.29 -3.53 -28.19
CA GLN A 1141 30.43 -3.32 -27.29
C GLN A 1141 30.09 -3.74 -25.86
N HIS A 1142 31.10 -4.21 -25.11
CA HIS A 1142 30.98 -4.58 -23.70
C HIS A 1142 31.80 -3.58 -22.87
N LEU A 1143 31.12 -2.64 -22.21
CA LEU A 1143 31.72 -1.47 -21.58
C LEU A 1143 31.30 -1.42 -20.10
N ASN A 1144 32.28 -1.45 -19.19
CA ASN A 1144 32.07 -1.40 -17.73
C ASN A 1144 31.04 -2.43 -17.20
N GLY A 1145 30.98 -3.61 -17.81
CA GLY A 1145 30.05 -4.70 -17.46
C GLY A 1145 28.68 -4.63 -18.16
N GLU A 1146 28.32 -3.50 -18.76
CA GLU A 1146 27.06 -3.34 -19.52
C GLU A 1146 27.31 -3.59 -21.02
N VAL A 1147 26.29 -4.06 -21.75
CA VAL A 1147 26.33 -4.22 -23.21
C VAL A 1147 25.76 -2.98 -23.87
N GLN A 1148 26.40 -2.47 -24.93
CA GLN A 1148 25.96 -1.27 -25.66
C GLN A 1148 26.04 -1.48 -27.17
N TYR A 1149 25.40 -0.62 -27.95
CA TYR A 1149 25.45 -0.67 -29.42
C TYR A 1149 25.70 0.72 -30.03
N PHE A 1150 26.63 0.79 -30.96
CA PHE A 1150 26.99 1.99 -31.72
C PHE A 1150 26.76 1.74 -33.21
N LEU A 1151 26.10 2.67 -33.90
CA LEU A 1151 25.86 2.61 -35.34
C LEU A 1151 27.18 2.75 -36.12
N SER A 1152 27.15 2.51 -37.44
CA SER A 1152 28.33 2.57 -38.32
C SER A 1152 28.99 3.96 -38.42
N ASN A 1153 28.31 5.02 -37.97
CA ASN A 1153 28.84 6.37 -37.79
C ASN A 1153 29.21 6.71 -36.34
N GLY A 1154 29.27 5.72 -35.46
CA GLY A 1154 29.68 5.83 -34.05
C GLY A 1154 28.56 6.25 -33.07
N VAL A 1155 27.35 6.55 -33.55
CA VAL A 1155 26.24 7.03 -32.70
C VAL A 1155 25.70 5.88 -31.83
N GLN A 1156 25.72 6.06 -30.51
CA GLN A 1156 25.16 5.15 -29.51
C GLN A 1156 23.63 5.03 -29.67
N LEU A 1157 23.09 3.80 -29.65
CA LEU A 1157 21.65 3.58 -29.49
C LEU A 1157 21.25 3.86 -28.04
N ARG A 1158 20.30 4.78 -27.84
CA ARG A 1158 19.70 5.17 -26.56
C ARG A 1158 18.19 5.23 -26.69
N GLU A 1159 17.46 4.80 -25.67
CA GLU A 1159 15.99 4.67 -25.63
C GLU A 1159 15.40 3.89 -26.83
N SER A 1160 16.16 2.94 -27.39
CA SER A 1160 15.97 2.43 -28.75
C SER A 1160 15.85 0.90 -28.79
N PHE A 1161 14.93 0.41 -29.64
CA PHE A 1161 14.82 -1.02 -29.96
C PHE A 1161 15.75 -1.38 -31.12
N LEU A 1162 16.44 -2.51 -30.99
CA LEU A 1162 17.12 -3.20 -32.09
C LEU A 1162 16.36 -4.51 -32.38
N GLU A 1163 15.78 -4.60 -33.57
CA GLU A 1163 15.19 -5.83 -34.10
C GLU A 1163 16.27 -6.59 -34.89
N ASN A 1164 16.55 -7.83 -34.47
CA ASN A 1164 17.57 -8.70 -35.04
C ASN A 1164 17.04 -9.44 -36.27
N ALA A 1165 17.93 -10.09 -37.02
CA ALA A 1165 17.58 -10.78 -38.27
C ALA A 1165 16.65 -12.00 -38.09
N ASP A 1166 16.47 -12.49 -36.85
CA ASP A 1166 15.51 -13.54 -36.47
C ASP A 1166 14.15 -12.98 -35.97
N GLY A 1167 13.99 -11.65 -35.94
CA GLY A 1167 12.82 -10.96 -35.39
C GLY A 1167 12.82 -10.80 -33.86
N SER A 1168 13.86 -11.28 -33.16
CA SER A 1168 14.05 -10.99 -31.74
C SER A 1168 14.37 -9.51 -31.53
N LYS A 1169 14.07 -8.97 -30.34
CA LYS A 1169 14.20 -7.54 -30.03
C LYS A 1169 15.03 -7.32 -28.78
N ASN A 1170 16.10 -6.55 -28.91
CA ASN A 1170 16.81 -5.95 -27.79
C ASN A 1170 16.32 -4.52 -27.56
N TYR A 1171 16.47 -3.99 -26.34
CA TYR A 1171 16.27 -2.57 -26.04
C TYR A 1171 17.51 -1.98 -25.36
N PHE A 1172 17.89 -0.77 -25.76
CA PHE A 1172 18.96 0.01 -25.16
C PHE A 1172 18.34 1.19 -24.41
N GLY A 1173 18.63 1.28 -23.11
CA GLY A 1173 18.03 2.20 -22.16
C GLY A 1173 18.39 3.68 -22.38
N HIS A 1174 18.02 4.52 -21.41
CA HIS A 1174 18.35 5.96 -21.44
C HIS A 1174 19.87 6.16 -21.55
N LEU A 1175 20.65 5.40 -20.78
CA LEU A 1175 22.12 5.48 -20.78
C LEU A 1175 22.77 4.76 -21.98
N GLY A 1176 21.98 4.07 -22.81
CA GLY A 1176 22.42 3.32 -24.00
C GLY A 1176 22.97 1.92 -23.71
N ASN A 1177 22.72 1.42 -22.50
CA ASN A 1177 22.98 0.05 -22.08
C ASN A 1177 21.80 -0.89 -22.38
N ARG A 1178 22.09 -2.13 -22.75
CA ARG A 1178 21.10 -3.12 -23.17
C ARG A 1178 20.36 -3.71 -21.98
N TYR A 1179 19.05 -3.50 -21.93
CA TYR A 1179 18.18 -4.14 -20.94
C TYR A 1179 18.31 -5.67 -21.06
N SER A 1180 18.68 -6.32 -19.95
CA SER A 1180 19.05 -7.74 -19.90
C SER A 1180 18.77 -8.32 -18.51
N ASN A 1181 18.39 -9.59 -18.46
CA ASN A 1181 18.13 -10.41 -17.26
C ASN A 1181 17.25 -9.75 -16.19
N GLY A 1182 16.12 -9.14 -16.57
CA GLY A 1182 15.28 -8.43 -15.62
C GLY A 1182 13.98 -7.87 -16.18
N TYR A 1183 13.16 -7.34 -15.28
CA TYR A 1183 11.96 -6.57 -15.58
C TYR A 1183 12.29 -5.08 -15.62
N TYR A 1184 11.75 -4.38 -16.59
CA TYR A 1184 11.98 -2.96 -16.84
C TYR A 1184 10.64 -2.27 -17.09
N SER A 1185 10.43 -1.12 -16.46
CA SER A 1185 9.22 -0.34 -16.63
C SER A 1185 9.23 0.52 -17.89
N PHE A 1186 8.04 0.71 -18.44
CA PHE A 1186 7.75 1.57 -19.59
C PHE A 1186 6.34 2.14 -19.36
N ASP A 1187 6.14 3.43 -19.62
CA ASP A 1187 4.91 4.18 -19.26
C ASP A 1187 4.59 4.13 -17.74
N ASN A 1188 5.31 4.95 -16.98
CA ASN A 1188 5.06 5.25 -15.56
C ASN A 1188 4.90 4.00 -14.68
N ASP A 1189 5.91 3.12 -14.64
CA ASP A 1189 6.03 1.98 -13.68
C ASP A 1189 4.80 1.03 -13.60
N SER A 1190 3.93 1.11 -14.62
CA SER A 1190 2.62 0.45 -14.68
C SER A 1190 2.53 -0.62 -15.76
N LYS A 1191 3.42 -0.58 -16.76
CA LYS A 1191 3.67 -1.68 -17.70
C LYS A 1191 5.13 -2.10 -17.57
N TRP A 1192 5.33 -3.41 -17.61
CA TRP A 1192 6.65 -4.01 -17.41
C TRP A 1192 7.00 -4.87 -18.61
N ARG A 1193 8.22 -4.76 -19.12
CA ARG A 1193 8.79 -5.68 -20.11
C ARG A 1193 9.86 -6.53 -19.43
N TYR A 1194 9.94 -7.81 -19.77
CA TYR A 1194 11.06 -8.65 -19.35
C TYR A 1194 12.06 -8.80 -20.51
N PHE A 1195 13.35 -8.80 -20.19
CA PHE A 1195 14.43 -9.12 -21.11
C PHE A 1195 15.29 -10.23 -20.50
N ASP A 1196 15.61 -11.27 -21.28
CA ASP A 1196 16.43 -12.40 -20.81
C ASP A 1196 17.93 -12.04 -20.70
N ALA A 1197 18.79 -12.99 -20.33
CA ALA A 1197 20.23 -12.78 -20.20
C ALA A 1197 20.92 -12.36 -21.52
N SER A 1198 20.37 -12.75 -22.67
CA SER A 1198 20.79 -12.29 -24.01
C SER A 1198 20.18 -10.93 -24.38
N GLY A 1199 19.41 -10.33 -23.47
CA GLY A 1199 18.72 -9.06 -23.65
C GLY A 1199 17.52 -9.14 -24.59
N VAL A 1200 16.98 -10.33 -24.86
CA VAL A 1200 15.85 -10.50 -25.77
C VAL A 1200 14.54 -10.27 -25.03
N MET A 1201 13.69 -9.41 -25.59
CA MET A 1201 12.38 -9.06 -25.04
C MET A 1201 11.44 -10.27 -25.01
N ALA A 1202 10.79 -10.49 -23.88
CA ALA A 1202 9.75 -11.49 -23.72
C ALA A 1202 8.51 -11.16 -24.55
N VAL A 1203 8.01 -12.15 -25.28
CA VAL A 1203 6.71 -12.15 -25.99
C VAL A 1203 6.09 -13.54 -25.81
N GLY A 1204 4.77 -13.60 -25.63
CA GLY A 1204 4.03 -14.84 -25.39
C GLY A 1204 4.21 -15.41 -23.99
N LEU A 1205 4.00 -16.72 -23.83
CA LEU A 1205 4.25 -17.43 -22.58
C LEU A 1205 5.76 -17.55 -22.31
N LYS A 1206 6.18 -17.18 -21.10
CA LYS A 1206 7.55 -17.35 -20.60
C LYS A 1206 7.54 -17.83 -19.15
N THR A 1207 8.47 -18.71 -18.78
CA THR A 1207 8.70 -19.09 -17.38
C THR A 1207 9.91 -18.33 -16.87
N ILE A 1208 9.71 -17.49 -15.85
CA ILE A 1208 10.71 -16.59 -15.25
C ILE A 1208 10.67 -16.82 -13.75
N ASN A 1209 11.83 -17.05 -13.11
CA ASN A 1209 11.94 -17.31 -11.67
C ASN A 1209 10.94 -18.40 -11.19
N GLY A 1210 10.86 -19.52 -11.94
CA GLY A 1210 9.94 -20.63 -11.67
C GLY A 1210 8.46 -20.38 -12.02
N ASN A 1211 8.06 -19.14 -12.32
CA ASN A 1211 6.67 -18.75 -12.54
C ASN A 1211 6.38 -18.54 -14.03
N THR A 1212 5.31 -19.14 -14.55
CA THR A 1212 4.84 -18.88 -15.91
C THR A 1212 4.05 -17.57 -15.97
N GLN A 1213 4.37 -16.73 -16.94
CA GLN A 1213 3.79 -15.41 -17.19
C GLN A 1213 3.49 -15.25 -18.68
N TYR A 1214 2.75 -14.20 -19.05
CA TYR A 1214 2.45 -13.87 -20.45
C TYR A 1214 2.80 -12.43 -20.77
N PHE A 1215 3.41 -12.20 -21.94
CA PHE A 1215 3.77 -10.90 -22.48
C PHE A 1215 3.09 -10.69 -23.84
N ASP A 1216 2.58 -9.50 -24.11
CA ASP A 1216 1.93 -9.18 -25.39
C ASP A 1216 2.94 -9.01 -26.55
N GLN A 1217 2.45 -8.67 -27.75
CA GLN A 1217 3.28 -8.54 -28.96
C GLN A 1217 4.23 -7.32 -28.93
N ASP A 1218 3.93 -6.33 -28.09
CA ASP A 1218 4.82 -5.21 -27.77
C ASP A 1218 5.71 -5.52 -26.55
N GLY A 1219 5.62 -6.74 -26.00
CA GLY A 1219 6.43 -7.26 -24.90
C GLY A 1219 5.99 -6.84 -23.50
N TYR A 1220 4.80 -6.27 -23.33
CA TYR A 1220 4.29 -5.88 -22.01
C TYR A 1220 3.71 -7.07 -21.26
N GLN A 1221 4.09 -7.22 -19.99
CA GLN A 1221 3.57 -8.24 -19.08
C GLN A 1221 2.07 -8.02 -18.86
N VAL A 1222 1.29 -9.08 -19.08
CA VAL A 1222 -0.14 -9.10 -18.80
C VAL A 1222 -0.39 -9.36 -17.33
N LYS A 1223 -1.15 -8.46 -16.69
CA LYS A 1223 -1.64 -8.58 -15.30
C LYS A 1223 -3.15 -8.39 -15.25
N GLY A 1224 -3.81 -9.07 -14.30
CA GLY A 1224 -5.22 -8.87 -13.97
C GLY A 1224 -6.19 -9.24 -15.10
N ALA A 1225 -5.81 -10.19 -15.95
CA ALA A 1225 -6.48 -10.40 -17.23
C ALA A 1225 -6.49 -11.87 -17.68
N TRP A 1226 -7.48 -12.16 -18.52
CA TRP A 1226 -7.71 -13.46 -19.14
C TRP A 1226 -7.14 -13.46 -20.56
N ILE A 1227 -6.33 -14.47 -20.90
CA ILE A 1227 -5.74 -14.66 -22.23
C ILE A 1227 -6.18 -16.01 -22.78
N THR A 1228 -6.76 -16.02 -23.98
CA THR A 1228 -6.91 -17.23 -24.79
C THR A 1228 -5.70 -17.32 -25.71
N GLY A 1229 -4.92 -18.39 -25.59
CA GLY A 1229 -3.74 -18.60 -26.45
C GLY A 1229 -4.12 -18.95 -27.89
N SER A 1230 -3.12 -18.96 -28.78
CA SER A 1230 -3.25 -19.52 -30.14
C SER A 1230 -3.56 -21.02 -30.15
N ASP A 1231 -3.41 -21.69 -29.01
CA ASP A 1231 -3.85 -23.06 -28.73
C ASP A 1231 -5.34 -23.17 -28.31
N GLY A 1232 -6.09 -22.06 -28.35
CA GLY A 1232 -7.48 -21.96 -27.94
C GLY A 1232 -7.71 -22.06 -26.42
N LYS A 1233 -6.66 -22.23 -25.62
CA LYS A 1233 -6.77 -22.46 -24.17
C LYS A 1233 -6.78 -21.14 -23.40
N LYS A 1234 -7.86 -20.93 -22.65
CA LYS A 1234 -8.09 -19.77 -21.78
C LYS A 1234 -7.37 -19.91 -20.44
N ARG A 1235 -6.60 -18.89 -20.07
CA ARG A 1235 -5.73 -18.81 -18.89
C ARG A 1235 -5.91 -17.46 -18.18
N TYR A 1236 -5.57 -17.37 -16.90
CA TYR A 1236 -5.62 -16.12 -16.12
C TYR A 1236 -4.25 -15.75 -15.55
N PHE A 1237 -3.94 -14.46 -15.55
CA PHE A 1237 -2.72 -13.89 -14.99
C PHE A 1237 -3.05 -12.88 -13.88
N ASP A 1238 -2.42 -13.04 -12.73
CA ASP A 1238 -2.67 -12.25 -11.52
C ASP A 1238 -2.52 -10.74 -11.70
N ASP A 1239 -3.33 -9.95 -10.99
CA ASP A 1239 -3.29 -8.47 -11.03
C ASP A 1239 -2.01 -7.90 -10.38
N GLY A 1240 -1.55 -8.50 -9.29
CA GLY A 1240 -0.31 -8.10 -8.61
C GLY A 1240 0.96 -8.59 -9.32
N SER A 1241 1.13 -9.92 -9.43
CA SER A 1241 2.38 -10.52 -9.92
C SER A 1241 2.46 -10.67 -11.44
N GLY A 1242 1.32 -10.85 -12.13
CA GLY A 1242 1.29 -11.30 -13.53
C GLY A 1242 1.66 -12.78 -13.73
N ASN A 1243 1.68 -13.57 -12.65
CA ASN A 1243 1.88 -15.01 -12.71
C ASN A 1243 0.60 -15.71 -13.18
N MET A 1244 0.75 -16.84 -13.87
CA MET A 1244 -0.36 -17.69 -14.31
C MET A 1244 -1.01 -18.37 -13.11
N ALA A 1245 -2.32 -18.22 -12.95
CA ALA A 1245 -3.06 -18.94 -11.91
C ALA A 1245 -3.13 -20.43 -12.21
N VAL A 1246 -2.73 -21.28 -11.26
CA VAL A 1246 -2.79 -22.75 -11.35
C VAL A 1246 -3.45 -23.36 -10.11
N ASN A 1247 -4.10 -24.51 -10.28
CA ASN A 1247 -4.74 -25.31 -9.22
C ASN A 1247 -5.68 -24.52 -8.27
N ARG A 1248 -6.37 -23.49 -8.78
CA ARG A 1248 -7.22 -22.60 -7.96
C ARG A 1248 -8.36 -21.97 -8.74
N PHE A 1249 -9.34 -21.47 -7.99
CA PHE A 1249 -10.40 -20.61 -8.51
C PHE A 1249 -9.88 -19.20 -8.82
N ALA A 1250 -10.43 -18.58 -9.85
CA ALA A 1250 -10.30 -17.15 -10.16
C ALA A 1250 -11.60 -16.64 -10.79
N ASN A 1251 -11.86 -15.34 -10.74
CA ASN A 1251 -13.03 -14.72 -11.38
C ASN A 1251 -12.62 -13.72 -12.47
N ASP A 1252 -13.56 -13.38 -13.36
CA ASP A 1252 -13.44 -12.21 -14.24
C ASP A 1252 -14.14 -10.97 -13.66
N LYS A 1253 -14.11 -9.87 -14.42
CA LYS A 1253 -14.62 -8.55 -13.99
C LYS A 1253 -16.14 -8.47 -13.86
N ASN A 1254 -16.88 -9.49 -14.32
CA ASN A 1254 -18.32 -9.63 -14.16
C ASN A 1254 -18.70 -10.47 -12.91
N GLY A 1255 -17.71 -11.04 -12.21
CA GLY A 1255 -17.92 -11.99 -11.12
C GLY A 1255 -18.15 -13.44 -11.57
N ASP A 1256 -18.02 -13.72 -12.87
CA ASP A 1256 -18.02 -15.09 -13.38
C ASP A 1256 -16.78 -15.84 -12.87
N TRP A 1257 -16.98 -17.00 -12.26
CA TRP A 1257 -15.92 -17.82 -11.67
C TRP A 1257 -15.39 -18.88 -12.64
N TYR A 1258 -14.15 -19.29 -12.44
CA TYR A 1258 -13.40 -20.27 -13.24
C TYR A 1258 -12.51 -21.09 -12.31
N TYR A 1259 -12.13 -22.31 -12.70
CA TYR A 1259 -11.05 -23.05 -12.02
C TYR A 1259 -9.93 -23.37 -13.01
N LEU A 1260 -8.70 -23.03 -12.63
CA LEU A 1260 -7.50 -23.27 -13.43
C LEU A 1260 -6.83 -24.57 -12.98
N ASN A 1261 -6.48 -25.44 -13.92
CA ASN A 1261 -5.78 -26.70 -13.64
C ASN A 1261 -4.27 -26.48 -13.32
N SER A 1262 -3.50 -27.57 -13.26
CA SER A 1262 -2.04 -27.56 -13.09
C SER A 1262 -1.29 -26.74 -14.14
N ASP A 1263 -1.85 -26.68 -15.36
CA ASP A 1263 -1.25 -26.05 -16.54
C ASP A 1263 -1.81 -24.63 -16.79
N GLY A 1264 -2.59 -24.12 -15.83
CA GLY A 1264 -3.22 -22.81 -15.84
C GLY A 1264 -4.42 -22.67 -16.79
N ILE A 1265 -4.96 -23.80 -17.27
CA ILE A 1265 -6.07 -23.85 -18.23
C ILE A 1265 -7.40 -23.87 -17.47
N ALA A 1266 -8.35 -23.02 -17.87
CA ALA A 1266 -9.71 -23.05 -17.35
C ALA A 1266 -10.41 -24.37 -17.70
N LEU A 1267 -10.93 -25.07 -16.68
CA LEU A 1267 -11.65 -26.34 -16.85
C LEU A 1267 -13.05 -26.13 -17.45
N VAL A 1268 -13.56 -27.19 -18.10
CA VAL A 1268 -14.92 -27.28 -18.68
C VAL A 1268 -15.60 -28.58 -18.25
N GLY A 1269 -16.94 -28.63 -18.32
CA GLY A 1269 -17.74 -29.81 -17.98
C GLY A 1269 -17.86 -30.08 -16.47
N VAL A 1270 -18.28 -31.29 -16.11
CA VAL A 1270 -18.29 -31.76 -14.71
C VAL A 1270 -16.86 -31.97 -14.24
N GLN A 1271 -16.52 -31.42 -13.07
CA GLN A 1271 -15.20 -31.54 -12.45
C GLN A 1271 -15.34 -31.83 -10.97
N THR A 1272 -14.39 -32.58 -10.37
CA THR A 1272 -14.33 -32.76 -8.90
C THR A 1272 -13.03 -32.18 -8.38
N ILE A 1273 -13.14 -31.18 -7.52
CA ILE A 1273 -12.06 -30.35 -6.99
C ILE A 1273 -12.16 -30.42 -5.46
N ASN A 1274 -11.08 -30.86 -4.79
CA ASN A 1274 -11.02 -30.99 -3.33
C ASN A 1274 -12.23 -31.74 -2.72
N GLY A 1275 -12.65 -32.85 -3.36
CA GLY A 1275 -13.80 -33.67 -2.95
C GLY A 1275 -15.18 -33.11 -3.32
N LYS A 1276 -15.26 -31.88 -3.84
CA LYS A 1276 -16.51 -31.20 -4.22
C LYS A 1276 -16.70 -31.23 -5.74
N THR A 1277 -17.90 -31.58 -6.20
CA THR A 1277 -18.21 -31.63 -7.64
C THR A 1277 -18.81 -30.30 -8.10
N TYR A 1278 -18.34 -29.80 -9.23
CA TYR A 1278 -18.74 -28.55 -9.88
C TYR A 1278 -19.05 -28.79 -11.36
N TYR A 1279 -19.68 -27.81 -12.02
CA TYR A 1279 -19.82 -27.79 -13.49
C TYR A 1279 -19.33 -26.47 -14.06
N PHE A 1280 -18.56 -26.53 -15.14
CA PHE A 1280 -18.06 -25.37 -15.87
C PHE A 1280 -18.59 -25.39 -17.32
N GLY A 1281 -19.04 -24.24 -17.82
CA GLY A 1281 -19.49 -24.06 -19.21
C GLY A 1281 -18.35 -24.27 -20.22
N GLN A 1282 -18.70 -24.33 -21.52
CA GLN A 1282 -17.70 -24.48 -22.60
C GLN A 1282 -16.81 -23.23 -22.78
N ASP A 1283 -17.18 -22.10 -22.16
CA ASP A 1283 -16.39 -20.87 -22.04
C ASP A 1283 -15.54 -20.81 -20.73
N GLY A 1284 -15.57 -21.90 -19.96
CA GLY A 1284 -14.91 -22.10 -18.67
C GLY A 1284 -15.72 -21.66 -17.44
N LYS A 1285 -16.90 -21.03 -17.59
CA LYS A 1285 -17.60 -20.39 -16.46
C LYS A 1285 -18.24 -21.39 -15.51
N GLN A 1286 -17.98 -21.26 -14.21
CA GLN A 1286 -18.62 -22.05 -13.16
C GLN A 1286 -20.13 -21.78 -13.17
N ILE A 1287 -20.91 -22.84 -13.35
CA ILE A 1287 -22.36 -22.77 -13.29
C ILE A 1287 -22.81 -22.80 -11.83
N LYS A 1288 -23.57 -21.77 -11.44
CA LYS A 1288 -24.26 -21.67 -10.15
C LYS A 1288 -25.75 -21.46 -10.36
N GLY A 1289 -26.56 -21.97 -9.44
CA GLY A 1289 -28.01 -21.75 -9.35
C GLY A 1289 -28.83 -22.32 -10.51
N LYS A 1290 -28.33 -23.34 -11.22
CA LYS A 1290 -28.98 -23.90 -12.43
C LYS A 1290 -29.02 -25.41 -12.41
N ILE A 1291 -30.07 -25.96 -13.03
CA ILE A 1291 -30.18 -27.37 -13.38
C ILE A 1291 -29.50 -27.57 -14.74
N ILE A 1292 -28.66 -28.59 -14.86
CA ILE A 1292 -27.88 -28.95 -16.05
C ILE A 1292 -28.12 -30.42 -16.39
N THR A 1293 -28.33 -30.70 -17.68
CA THR A 1293 -28.37 -32.07 -18.20
C THR A 1293 -26.95 -32.54 -18.51
N ASP A 1294 -26.45 -33.51 -17.76
CA ASP A 1294 -25.16 -34.16 -17.97
C ASP A 1294 -25.38 -35.67 -18.23
N ASN A 1295 -24.90 -36.17 -19.37
CA ASN A 1295 -25.08 -37.58 -19.78
C ASN A 1295 -26.53 -38.10 -19.64
N GLY A 1296 -27.50 -37.26 -20.05
CA GLY A 1296 -28.94 -37.57 -19.96
C GLY A 1296 -29.56 -37.46 -18.56
N LYS A 1297 -28.79 -37.09 -17.53
CA LYS A 1297 -29.25 -36.93 -16.15
C LYS A 1297 -29.29 -35.46 -15.75
N LEU A 1298 -30.39 -35.02 -15.14
CA LEU A 1298 -30.50 -33.68 -14.56
C LEU A 1298 -29.72 -33.60 -13.24
N LYS A 1299 -28.91 -32.55 -13.07
CA LYS A 1299 -28.12 -32.24 -11.87
C LYS A 1299 -28.27 -30.76 -11.51
N TYR A 1300 -28.40 -30.41 -10.24
CA TYR A 1300 -28.45 -29.01 -9.80
C TYR A 1300 -27.13 -28.58 -9.16
N PHE A 1301 -26.68 -27.37 -9.48
CA PHE A 1301 -25.49 -26.76 -8.89
C PHE A 1301 -25.90 -25.54 -8.05
N LEU A 1302 -25.54 -25.54 -6.76
CA LEU A 1302 -26.05 -24.59 -5.76
C LEU A 1302 -25.76 -23.12 -6.13
N ALA A 1303 -26.69 -22.21 -5.83
CA ALA A 1303 -26.57 -20.78 -6.16
C ALA A 1303 -25.33 -20.11 -5.53
N ASN A 1304 -25.01 -20.43 -4.29
CA ASN A 1304 -23.93 -19.74 -3.56
C ASN A 1304 -22.54 -20.30 -3.93
N SER A 1305 -22.38 -21.63 -3.83
CA SER A 1305 -21.08 -22.30 -4.00
C SER A 1305 -20.80 -22.83 -5.41
N GLY A 1306 -21.84 -23.12 -6.20
CA GLY A 1306 -21.71 -23.87 -7.45
C GLY A 1306 -21.50 -25.38 -7.29
N GLU A 1307 -21.62 -25.91 -6.07
CA GLU A 1307 -21.42 -27.34 -5.78
C GLU A 1307 -22.62 -28.17 -6.20
N LEU A 1308 -22.38 -29.42 -6.65
CA LEU A 1308 -23.40 -30.40 -6.99
C LEU A 1308 -24.29 -30.68 -5.78
N ALA A 1309 -25.55 -30.27 -5.89
CA ALA A 1309 -26.53 -30.39 -4.83
C ALA A 1309 -27.00 -31.84 -4.64
N ARG A 1310 -27.24 -32.23 -3.38
CA ARG A 1310 -27.66 -33.57 -2.98
C ARG A 1310 -28.72 -33.48 -1.89
N ASN A 1311 -29.69 -34.41 -1.91
CA ASN A 1311 -30.81 -34.51 -0.97
C ASN A 1311 -31.62 -33.21 -0.79
N ILE A 1312 -31.80 -32.42 -1.86
CA ILE A 1312 -32.42 -31.08 -1.80
C ILE A 1312 -33.44 -30.86 -2.92
N PHE A 1313 -34.44 -30.02 -2.64
CA PHE A 1313 -35.29 -29.44 -3.67
C PHE A 1313 -34.59 -28.27 -4.37
N ALA A 1314 -34.83 -28.13 -5.67
CA ALA A 1314 -34.51 -26.92 -6.42
C ALA A 1314 -35.54 -26.69 -7.52
N THR A 1315 -35.64 -25.45 -8.01
CA THR A 1315 -36.54 -25.05 -9.08
C THR A 1315 -35.80 -24.68 -10.36
N ASP A 1316 -36.49 -24.79 -11.49
CA ASP A 1316 -36.06 -24.16 -12.74
C ASP A 1316 -36.59 -22.71 -12.86
N SER A 1317 -36.22 -22.03 -13.94
CA SER A 1317 -36.68 -20.67 -14.29
C SER A 1317 -38.20 -20.54 -14.53
N GLN A 1318 -38.92 -21.66 -14.57
CA GLN A 1318 -40.37 -21.74 -14.76
C GLN A 1318 -41.08 -22.16 -13.45
N ASN A 1319 -40.34 -22.20 -12.32
CA ASN A 1319 -40.82 -22.62 -11.01
C ASN A 1319 -41.33 -24.07 -10.96
N ASN A 1320 -40.88 -24.94 -11.87
CA ASN A 1320 -41.08 -26.38 -11.72
C ASN A 1320 -40.14 -26.88 -10.63
N TRP A 1321 -40.66 -27.70 -9.72
CA TRP A 1321 -39.90 -28.25 -8.59
C TRP A 1321 -39.25 -29.58 -8.97
N TYR A 1322 -38.02 -29.80 -8.53
CA TYR A 1322 -37.25 -31.02 -8.71
C TYR A 1322 -36.64 -31.41 -7.36
N TYR A 1323 -36.42 -32.70 -7.12
CA TYR A 1323 -35.65 -33.17 -5.96
C TYR A 1323 -34.41 -33.94 -6.41
N PHE A 1324 -33.25 -33.52 -5.94
CA PHE A 1324 -31.97 -34.14 -6.27
C PHE A 1324 -31.58 -35.12 -5.18
N GLY A 1325 -31.38 -36.39 -5.56
CA GLY A 1325 -31.09 -37.48 -4.64
C GLY A 1325 -29.70 -37.42 -4.01
N SER A 1326 -29.33 -38.49 -3.30
CA SER A 1326 -28.01 -38.61 -2.66
C SER A 1326 -26.86 -38.70 -3.67
N ASP A 1327 -27.12 -39.20 -4.89
CA ASP A 1327 -26.17 -39.22 -6.00
C ASP A 1327 -26.02 -37.84 -6.70
N GLY A 1328 -26.93 -36.90 -6.43
CA GLY A 1328 -26.99 -35.56 -7.01
C GLY A 1328 -27.81 -35.47 -8.30
N VAL A 1329 -28.62 -36.48 -8.62
CA VAL A 1329 -29.46 -36.55 -9.82
C VAL A 1329 -30.93 -36.34 -9.47
N ALA A 1330 -31.70 -35.72 -10.36
CA ALA A 1330 -33.15 -35.56 -10.17
C ALA A 1330 -33.85 -36.93 -10.09
N VAL A 1331 -34.67 -37.13 -9.05
CA VAL A 1331 -35.48 -38.35 -8.87
C VAL A 1331 -36.72 -38.36 -9.77
N THR A 1332 -37.24 -39.56 -10.05
CA THR A 1332 -38.48 -39.77 -10.82
C THR A 1332 -39.38 -40.80 -10.12
N GLY A 1333 -40.65 -40.85 -10.50
CA GLY A 1333 -41.66 -41.76 -9.91
C GLY A 1333 -42.16 -41.30 -8.53
N SER A 1334 -42.80 -42.22 -7.81
CA SER A 1334 -43.26 -41.99 -6.43
C SER A 1334 -42.07 -42.04 -5.46
N GLN A 1335 -41.96 -41.05 -4.58
CA GLN A 1335 -40.81 -40.83 -3.69
C GLN A 1335 -41.29 -40.42 -2.30
N THR A 1336 -40.63 -40.89 -1.24
CA THR A 1336 -40.90 -40.46 0.14
C THR A 1336 -39.78 -39.56 0.63
N ILE A 1337 -40.04 -38.27 0.77
CA ILE A 1337 -39.04 -37.24 1.09
C ILE A 1337 -39.51 -36.46 2.31
N ALA A 1338 -38.68 -36.42 3.37
CA ALA A 1338 -39.02 -35.82 4.67
C ALA A 1338 -40.40 -36.30 5.21
N GLY A 1339 -40.70 -37.59 5.05
CA GLY A 1339 -41.97 -38.21 5.44
C GLY A 1339 -43.12 -38.06 4.44
N LYS A 1340 -43.05 -37.10 3.52
CA LYS A 1340 -44.10 -36.81 2.53
C LYS A 1340 -44.01 -37.73 1.32
N LYS A 1341 -45.14 -38.32 0.91
CA LYS A 1341 -45.24 -39.06 -0.36
C LYS A 1341 -45.50 -38.08 -1.50
N LEU A 1342 -44.51 -37.92 -2.38
CA LEU A 1342 -44.52 -37.03 -3.54
C LEU A 1342 -44.38 -37.86 -4.82
N TYR A 1343 -44.62 -37.27 -5.99
CA TYR A 1343 -44.38 -37.90 -7.28
C TYR A 1343 -43.65 -36.96 -8.22
N PHE A 1344 -42.70 -37.50 -8.99
CA PHE A 1344 -41.93 -36.77 -9.98
C PHE A 1344 -42.12 -37.42 -11.36
N ALA A 1345 -42.41 -36.62 -12.38
CA ALA A 1345 -42.59 -37.08 -13.75
C ALA A 1345 -41.28 -37.64 -14.35
N SER A 1346 -41.35 -38.21 -15.55
CA SER A 1346 -40.19 -38.79 -16.24
C SER A 1346 -39.12 -37.76 -16.64
N ASP A 1347 -39.45 -36.46 -16.63
CA ASP A 1347 -38.52 -35.34 -16.80
C ASP A 1347 -38.02 -34.75 -15.46
N GLY A 1348 -38.33 -35.40 -14.33
CA GLY A 1348 -37.88 -35.01 -12.99
C GLY A 1348 -38.74 -33.95 -12.29
N LYS A 1349 -39.79 -33.41 -12.93
CA LYS A 1349 -40.66 -32.39 -12.32
C LYS A 1349 -41.62 -32.98 -11.30
N GLN A 1350 -41.74 -32.37 -10.12
CA GLN A 1350 -42.72 -32.72 -9.11
C GLN A 1350 -44.14 -32.48 -9.64
N VAL A 1351 -44.99 -33.48 -9.54
CA VAL A 1351 -46.40 -33.37 -9.90
C VAL A 1351 -47.17 -32.72 -8.75
N LYS A 1352 -47.96 -31.70 -9.08
CA LYS A 1352 -48.79 -30.93 -8.15
C LYS A 1352 -50.16 -30.68 -8.76
N GLY A 1353 -51.19 -30.60 -7.93
CA GLY A 1353 -52.58 -30.31 -8.31
C GLY A 1353 -53.21 -31.28 -9.32
N SER A 1354 -52.67 -32.50 -9.46
CA SER A 1354 -52.93 -33.37 -10.61
C SER A 1354 -53.15 -34.82 -10.22
N PHE A 1355 -53.99 -35.51 -10.98
CA PHE A 1355 -54.17 -36.95 -10.91
C PHE A 1355 -53.07 -37.68 -11.70
N VAL A 1356 -52.51 -38.74 -11.13
CA VAL A 1356 -51.47 -39.58 -11.73
C VAL A 1356 -51.88 -41.04 -11.68
N THR A 1357 -51.91 -41.69 -12.84
CA THR A 1357 -52.15 -43.13 -12.94
C THR A 1357 -50.82 -43.88 -12.99
N TYR A 1358 -50.53 -44.67 -11.95
CA TYR A 1358 -49.41 -45.61 -11.92
C TYR A 1358 -49.85 -46.91 -11.24
N ASN A 1359 -49.21 -48.04 -11.58
CA ASN A 1359 -49.62 -49.39 -11.15
C ASN A 1359 -51.10 -49.72 -11.45
N GLY A 1360 -51.70 -49.09 -12.47
CA GLY A 1360 -53.12 -49.26 -12.81
C GLY A 1360 -54.10 -48.55 -11.86
N LYS A 1361 -53.62 -47.75 -10.90
CA LYS A 1361 -54.44 -47.01 -9.93
C LYS A 1361 -54.28 -45.50 -10.09
N VAL A 1362 -55.40 -44.79 -9.98
CA VAL A 1362 -55.46 -43.32 -10.02
C VAL A 1362 -55.16 -42.79 -8.62
N HIS A 1363 -54.23 -41.84 -8.53
CA HIS A 1363 -53.83 -41.15 -7.30
C HIS A 1363 -53.88 -39.63 -7.51
N TYR A 1364 -53.96 -38.83 -6.46
CA TYR A 1364 -53.93 -37.36 -6.55
C TYR A 1364 -52.84 -36.74 -5.67
N TYR A 1365 -52.12 -35.76 -6.21
CA TYR A 1365 -51.10 -34.99 -5.51
C TYR A 1365 -51.55 -33.54 -5.38
N HIS A 1366 -51.54 -33.00 -4.16
CA HIS A 1366 -52.13 -31.70 -3.80
C HIS A 1366 -51.58 -30.52 -4.62
N ALA A 1367 -52.39 -29.48 -4.84
CA ALA A 1367 -51.99 -28.25 -5.55
C ALA A 1367 -50.72 -27.60 -4.95
N ASP A 1368 -50.74 -27.30 -3.65
CA ASP A 1368 -49.68 -26.48 -3.05
C ASP A 1368 -48.47 -27.28 -2.54
N SER A 1369 -48.68 -28.47 -1.95
CA SER A 1369 -47.60 -29.30 -1.41
C SER A 1369 -47.08 -30.38 -2.38
N GLY A 1370 -47.86 -30.76 -3.41
CA GLY A 1370 -47.55 -31.92 -4.25
C GLY A 1370 -47.54 -33.25 -3.50
N GLU A 1371 -48.28 -33.33 -2.39
CA GLU A 1371 -48.33 -34.48 -1.49
C GLU A 1371 -49.54 -35.37 -1.78
N LEU A 1372 -49.34 -36.70 -1.74
CA LEU A 1372 -50.37 -37.71 -2.01
C LEU A 1372 -51.54 -37.55 -1.05
N GLN A 1373 -52.74 -37.33 -1.58
CA GLN A 1373 -53.96 -37.21 -0.78
C GLN A 1373 -54.57 -38.58 -0.48
N VAL A 1374 -55.05 -38.76 0.76
CA VAL A 1374 -55.57 -40.02 1.31
C VAL A 1374 -56.85 -39.78 2.11
N ASN A 1375 -57.74 -40.77 2.18
CA ASN A 1375 -59.01 -40.77 2.92
C ASN A 1375 -59.96 -39.60 2.63
N ARG A 1376 -59.89 -38.97 1.44
CA ARG A 1376 -60.62 -37.74 1.11
C ARG A 1376 -61.18 -37.71 -0.31
N PHE A 1377 -62.20 -36.89 -0.48
CA PHE A 1377 -62.76 -36.54 -1.79
C PHE A 1377 -61.88 -35.50 -2.49
N GLU A 1378 -61.61 -35.69 -3.77
CA GLU A 1378 -60.91 -34.74 -4.64
C GLU A 1378 -61.62 -34.64 -6.00
N ALA A 1379 -61.49 -33.51 -6.69
CA ALA A 1379 -62.13 -33.27 -7.99
C ALA A 1379 -61.10 -33.06 -9.10
N ASP A 1380 -61.32 -33.66 -10.28
CA ASP A 1380 -60.57 -33.27 -11.47
C ASP A 1380 -61.06 -31.93 -12.05
N LYS A 1381 -60.24 -31.33 -12.91
CA LYS A 1381 -60.52 -30.07 -13.63
C LYS A 1381 -61.83 -30.06 -14.41
N ASP A 1382 -62.39 -31.23 -14.72
CA ASP A 1382 -63.63 -31.41 -15.47
C ASP A 1382 -64.84 -31.63 -14.53
N GLY A 1383 -64.64 -31.47 -13.21
CA GLY A 1383 -65.68 -31.54 -12.18
C GLY A 1383 -66.01 -32.95 -11.69
N ASN A 1384 -65.28 -33.98 -12.12
CA ASN A 1384 -65.53 -35.35 -11.66
C ASN A 1384 -64.87 -35.56 -10.31
N TRP A 1385 -65.64 -36.08 -9.35
CA TRP A 1385 -65.17 -36.35 -7.99
C TRP A 1385 -64.59 -37.76 -7.89
N TYR A 1386 -63.55 -37.95 -7.09
CA TYR A 1386 -62.93 -39.22 -6.75
C TYR A 1386 -62.86 -39.29 -5.22
N TYR A 1387 -62.84 -40.48 -4.64
CA TYR A 1387 -62.47 -40.65 -3.22
C TYR A 1387 -61.23 -41.52 -3.12
N LEU A 1388 -60.20 -40.97 -2.47
CA LEU A 1388 -58.91 -41.60 -2.30
C LEU A 1388 -58.92 -42.38 -0.99
N ASP A 1389 -58.48 -43.63 -1.02
CA ASP A 1389 -58.45 -44.52 0.15
C ASP A 1389 -57.28 -44.17 1.11
N SER A 1390 -57.03 -45.03 2.09
CA SER A 1390 -55.92 -44.89 3.04
C SER A 1390 -54.52 -45.00 2.42
N ASN A 1391 -54.40 -45.57 1.21
CA ASN A 1391 -53.16 -45.69 0.46
C ASN A 1391 -52.95 -44.52 -0.52
N GLY A 1392 -54.03 -43.83 -0.87
CA GLY A 1392 -54.08 -42.74 -1.87
C GLY A 1392 -54.61 -43.18 -3.23
N GLU A 1393 -55.22 -44.36 -3.31
CA GLU A 1393 -55.83 -44.91 -4.53
C GLU A 1393 -57.30 -44.50 -4.64
N ALA A 1394 -57.75 -44.10 -5.83
CA ALA A 1394 -59.15 -43.81 -6.08
C ALA A 1394 -60.02 -45.08 -5.97
N LEU A 1395 -61.05 -45.04 -5.13
CA LEU A 1395 -62.02 -46.13 -4.99
C LEU A 1395 -62.88 -46.30 -6.24
N THR A 1396 -63.30 -47.54 -6.48
CA THR A 1396 -64.20 -47.93 -7.58
C THR A 1396 -65.41 -48.70 -7.04
N GLY A 1397 -66.52 -48.74 -7.78
CA GLY A 1397 -67.73 -49.49 -7.43
C GLY A 1397 -68.60 -48.79 -6.37
N SER A 1398 -69.52 -49.54 -5.75
CA SER A 1398 -70.36 -49.00 -4.67
C SER A 1398 -69.58 -48.92 -3.37
N GLN A 1399 -69.65 -47.77 -2.69
CA GLN A 1399 -68.86 -47.48 -1.49
C GLN A 1399 -69.74 -46.80 -0.42
N ARG A 1400 -69.38 -46.95 0.86
CA ARG A 1400 -70.07 -46.28 1.97
C ARG A 1400 -69.11 -45.36 2.72
N ILE A 1401 -69.19 -44.07 2.44
CA ILE A 1401 -68.28 -43.03 2.94
C ILE A 1401 -69.09 -42.01 3.74
N ASN A 1402 -68.64 -41.67 4.96
CA ASN A 1402 -69.28 -40.71 5.86
C ASN A 1402 -70.81 -40.94 6.00
N GLY A 1403 -71.20 -42.21 6.14
CA GLY A 1403 -72.60 -42.66 6.26
C GLY A 1403 -73.36 -42.78 4.93
N GLN A 1404 -73.02 -41.97 3.93
CA GLN A 1404 -73.61 -41.97 2.59
C GLN A 1404 -73.25 -43.25 1.80
N ARG A 1405 -74.12 -43.69 0.89
CA ARG A 1405 -73.78 -44.71 -0.11
C ARG A 1405 -73.57 -44.04 -1.44
N VAL A 1406 -72.37 -44.14 -2.00
CA VAL A 1406 -71.99 -43.52 -3.26
C VAL A 1406 -71.53 -44.60 -4.24
N PHE A 1407 -71.26 -44.23 -5.49
CA PHE A 1407 -70.71 -45.15 -6.49
C PHE A 1407 -69.65 -44.44 -7.33
N PHE A 1408 -68.56 -45.14 -7.63
CA PHE A 1408 -67.48 -44.67 -8.49
C PHE A 1408 -67.33 -45.59 -9.71
N THR A 1409 -67.03 -45.03 -10.88
CA THR A 1409 -66.78 -45.81 -12.11
C THR A 1409 -65.49 -46.63 -12.00
N ARG A 1410 -65.13 -47.39 -13.05
CA ARG A 1410 -63.86 -48.16 -13.08
C ARG A 1410 -62.63 -47.24 -13.11
N GLU A 1411 -62.81 -46.01 -13.54
CA GLU A 1411 -61.83 -44.93 -13.61
C GLU A 1411 -61.78 -44.14 -12.29
N GLY A 1412 -62.64 -44.45 -11.31
CA GLY A 1412 -62.71 -43.81 -9.99
C GLY A 1412 -63.63 -42.58 -9.90
N LYS A 1413 -64.39 -42.24 -10.97
CA LYS A 1413 -65.25 -41.03 -11.01
C LYS A 1413 -66.60 -41.28 -10.30
N GLN A 1414 -67.00 -40.39 -9.39
CA GLN A 1414 -68.24 -40.49 -8.63
C GLN A 1414 -69.45 -40.25 -9.54
N VAL A 1415 -70.38 -41.18 -9.53
CA VAL A 1415 -71.68 -41.03 -10.20
C VAL A 1415 -72.54 -40.08 -9.39
N LYS A 1416 -72.90 -38.93 -9.99
CA LYS A 1416 -73.73 -37.88 -9.39
C LYS A 1416 -74.79 -37.44 -10.40
N GLY A 1417 -76.05 -37.47 -10.00
CA GLY A 1417 -77.16 -36.98 -10.83
C GLY A 1417 -77.62 -37.95 -11.91
N ASP A 1418 -77.04 -39.15 -11.96
CA ASP A 1418 -77.33 -40.22 -12.92
C ASP A 1418 -77.41 -41.59 -12.21
N VAL A 1419 -77.64 -42.64 -12.99
CA VAL A 1419 -77.76 -44.02 -12.51
C VAL A 1419 -76.48 -44.85 -12.69
N ALA A 1420 -76.29 -45.83 -11.81
CA ALA A 1420 -75.30 -46.89 -11.99
C ALA A 1420 -75.79 -48.22 -11.41
N TYR A 1421 -75.32 -49.33 -11.97
CA TYR A 1421 -75.61 -50.67 -11.47
C TYR A 1421 -74.73 -50.99 -10.24
N ASP A 1422 -75.34 -51.44 -9.15
CA ASP A 1422 -74.59 -51.92 -7.99
C ASP A 1422 -73.95 -53.30 -8.22
N GLU A 1423 -73.22 -53.78 -7.21
CA GLU A 1423 -72.58 -55.11 -7.14
C GLU A 1423 -73.52 -56.30 -7.46
N ARG A 1424 -74.86 -56.09 -7.40
CA ARG A 1424 -75.91 -57.10 -7.59
C ARG A 1424 -76.62 -56.95 -8.94
N GLY A 1425 -76.14 -56.06 -9.80
CA GLY A 1425 -76.80 -55.71 -11.06
C GLY A 1425 -78.10 -54.93 -10.89
N LEU A 1426 -78.35 -54.32 -9.72
CA LEU A 1426 -79.53 -53.49 -9.48
C LEU A 1426 -79.21 -52.04 -9.85
N LEU A 1427 -80.02 -51.45 -10.73
CA LEU A 1427 -79.87 -50.05 -11.12
C LEU A 1427 -80.20 -49.13 -9.93
N ARG A 1428 -79.28 -48.23 -9.58
CA ARG A 1428 -79.38 -47.26 -8.48
C ARG A 1428 -79.31 -45.85 -9.04
N TYR A 1429 -79.94 -44.89 -8.38
CA TYR A 1429 -79.79 -43.47 -8.68
C TYR A 1429 -79.04 -42.75 -7.56
N TYR A 1430 -78.09 -41.90 -7.94
CA TYR A 1430 -77.25 -41.13 -7.02
C TYR A 1430 -77.57 -39.64 -7.17
N ASP A 1431 -77.84 -38.96 -6.06
CA ASP A 1431 -78.29 -37.57 -6.04
C ASP A 1431 -77.31 -36.62 -6.74
N LYS A 1432 -77.83 -35.61 -7.46
CA LYS A 1432 -77.01 -34.68 -8.26
C LYS A 1432 -76.03 -33.83 -7.46
N ASN A 1433 -76.36 -33.50 -6.21
CA ASN A 1433 -75.54 -32.61 -5.39
C ASN A 1433 -74.55 -33.41 -4.53
N SER A 1434 -75.05 -34.44 -3.84
CA SER A 1434 -74.29 -35.24 -2.88
C SER A 1434 -73.64 -36.50 -3.46
N GLY A 1435 -74.20 -37.07 -4.54
CA GLY A 1435 -73.83 -38.40 -5.03
C GLY A 1435 -74.27 -39.54 -4.10
N ASN A 1436 -75.10 -39.28 -3.09
CA ASN A 1436 -75.66 -40.29 -2.20
C ASN A 1436 -76.83 -41.01 -2.87
N MET A 1437 -76.95 -42.33 -2.65
CA MET A 1437 -78.01 -43.16 -3.22
C MET A 1437 -79.38 -42.72 -2.71
N VAL A 1438 -80.33 -42.56 -3.63
CA VAL A 1438 -81.68 -42.07 -3.36
C VAL A 1438 -82.65 -43.23 -3.12
N TYR A 1439 -83.73 -42.98 -2.38
CA TYR A 1439 -84.81 -43.92 -2.05
C TYR A 1439 -86.16 -43.19 -2.16
N ASN A 1440 -87.25 -43.92 -2.44
CA ASN A 1440 -88.64 -43.41 -2.43
C ASN A 1440 -88.84 -42.09 -3.21
N LYS A 1441 -88.32 -41.98 -4.45
CA LYS A 1441 -88.36 -40.72 -5.21
C LYS A 1441 -88.55 -40.97 -6.70
N VAL A 1442 -89.28 -40.07 -7.36
CA VAL A 1442 -89.30 -39.96 -8.82
C VAL A 1442 -88.35 -38.86 -9.24
N VAL A 1443 -87.47 -39.14 -10.20
CA VAL A 1443 -86.46 -38.18 -10.69
C VAL A 1443 -86.43 -38.19 -12.21
N THR A 1444 -86.16 -37.04 -12.81
CA THR A 1444 -85.87 -36.90 -14.25
C THR A 1444 -84.36 -36.81 -14.44
N LEU A 1445 -83.79 -37.68 -15.27
CA LEU A 1445 -82.37 -37.66 -15.61
C LEU A 1445 -82.06 -36.52 -16.59
N ALA A 1446 -80.77 -36.19 -16.77
CA ALA A 1446 -80.33 -35.15 -17.71
C ALA A 1446 -80.77 -35.39 -19.17
N ASN A 1447 -81.00 -36.65 -19.56
CA ASN A 1447 -81.55 -37.05 -20.86
C ASN A 1447 -83.09 -37.01 -20.96
N GLY A 1448 -83.77 -36.39 -19.99
CA GLY A 1448 -85.23 -36.24 -19.95
C GLY A 1448 -86.02 -37.49 -19.52
N ARG A 1449 -85.37 -38.66 -19.41
CA ARG A 1449 -86.05 -39.90 -18.98
C ARG A 1449 -86.39 -39.83 -17.50
N ARG A 1450 -87.61 -40.22 -17.14
CA ARG A 1450 -88.04 -40.33 -15.74
C ARG A 1450 -87.70 -41.72 -15.19
N ILE A 1451 -87.28 -41.76 -13.93
CA ILE A 1451 -87.04 -42.97 -13.17
C ILE A 1451 -87.83 -42.95 -11.86
N GLY A 1452 -88.39 -44.10 -11.49
CA GLY A 1452 -89.00 -44.36 -10.19
C GLY A 1452 -88.04 -45.15 -9.31
N ILE A 1453 -87.75 -44.63 -8.12
CA ILE A 1453 -86.78 -45.20 -7.19
C ILE A 1453 -87.54 -45.69 -5.96
N ASP A 1454 -87.52 -47.00 -5.70
CA ASP A 1454 -88.33 -47.64 -4.67
C ASP A 1454 -87.77 -47.45 -3.24
N ARG A 1455 -88.43 -48.07 -2.25
CA ARG A 1455 -88.02 -48.04 -0.83
C ARG A 1455 -86.67 -48.71 -0.54
N TRP A 1456 -86.17 -49.53 -1.46
CA TRP A 1456 -84.88 -50.19 -1.38
C TRP A 1456 -83.79 -49.45 -2.16
N GLY A 1457 -84.14 -48.34 -2.83
CA GLY A 1457 -83.25 -47.55 -3.68
C GLY A 1457 -83.05 -48.15 -5.07
N ILE A 1458 -83.95 -49.03 -5.54
CA ILE A 1458 -83.87 -49.62 -6.88
C ILE A 1458 -84.57 -48.67 -7.86
N ALA A 1459 -83.82 -48.16 -8.83
CA ALA A 1459 -84.31 -47.32 -9.90
C ALA A 1459 -84.88 -48.17 -11.05
N ARG A 1460 -86.03 -47.77 -11.58
CA ARG A 1460 -86.62 -48.32 -12.81
C ARG A 1460 -87.04 -47.16 -13.71
N TYR A 1461 -86.83 -47.27 -15.02
CA TYR A 1461 -87.36 -46.29 -15.97
C TYR A 1461 -88.90 -46.36 -16.02
N TYR A 1462 -89.52 -45.19 -16.14
CA TYR A 1462 -90.91 -45.03 -16.58
C TYR A 1462 -90.99 -44.97 -18.11
#